data_AF-A0A9W9GF72-F1
#
_entry.id   AF-A0A9W9GF72-F1
#
_cell.length_a   1.000
_cell.length_b   1.000
_cell.length_c   1.000
_cell.angle_alpha   90.00
_cell.angle_beta   90.00
_cell.angle_gamma   90.00
#
_symmetry.space_group_name_H-M   'P 1'
#
loop_
_entity.id
_entity.type
_entity.pdbx_description
1 polymer ?
#
loop_
_entity_poly.entity_id
_entity_poly.type
_entity_poly.pdbx_seq_one_letter_code
_entity_poly.pdbx_strand_id
1 'polypeptide(L)'
;MTAVHSYDPHVRNDDRQNNRPSIHEHLSATEVANSILDRAVELHLLQGSGAEGQSGCSIHFAKDTSYSTQTVAVVKVFPPACHSDFLEEVTTYRKLRSLPNPPAAAGIIGVGIFKDPQSQEERRVIVYQLAPGKAINTIIRDIGRVTTLQRITQLSLHDERLRIGLDGLIINELDDMSVPFKSTDENTYYEGLYELLQSRFDRLMKDLFSSVRDVAIELSKLHKVQGQWSEASESVVQKIRSKLRDWIEEIHRCSRDQYEEAIGAAKLQRLTHIVDHAIGQSQCKGLASLLHGDASSGNFFWHPTSGITMIDYGGLARSIDPEDQPIGPAEMDVAGFYERLRKYSGQFGMRESDISRVQAEFWKAYRAQGVPLSEGIVQLFRTRTQLSRLWSAVAKLTARKGDTGLTQLQEKVELEWAHLEHIFPQLDQSRRVLFVANTSGPGKGGLPFLNQEMVRAMSQLPHTSVTLLVVETDQEKKKPISSHGSAKVITIPAGECEPSALLYSAAKVHHPNEFGLPSPDQNDFTSFDLIIGHSRYSSTAASLIRQRWYPSAKLALITHTSALRKSDLAWMWYGQSRELGYVEAARLAMLDEKILPNADLAVGVGPALTAEAREREWMGQCSRKRSSITGPRFHELVPGVHILDSIQPKRQPNDTFHVLLAGRADDPAKGLDDAVYAVLRIALLGHDIVLHVLGVPQNELQERQGRIDEMTGMPGLIQLLPFSDDHTTVLKYYRLQDLVIMPSTHEGFGMIFTEVAGLGIPILVTQDSGAAQFALDRERIPAAVGQSCVVMDESAYGIEPSLRSERVTIWAHRIDQVRCHLDQARMHALTLQKIMEKYSWEHAAKALLTAALRSDTDTIQMANGAISQKSKAVLSLTSDVTAAMHLAVQTRNREGRPNPQLASNVLHSLPEIEPTIFALEKYVSHALGSPIRLRNMDSTHPQGFSGAVILFAYADEYPVEEELPVTPTDTAEGLVVAVVKLFVHGLDNGITEELSSLEWMLLRAKGSIKTAAPLTVGKTIWQNNMAGVVTYKVAQGVSLYQLMIQICSMSKGPAREKLVMVLKKGIQEVARTLLKLHSYGVEEKSGIDYLQWYLEAAKNRVEQAFQHRDVLHRAGLDVDELARQMHGLTTECENYVNNTPYAAVVHGDAHPGNFFYDHATGQVTVIDCTTLHSSLDVNGEADGVLERDLGHFVHMLRRTGEQYGMTESEMKTCISAFMDVYTLQRPGVSIPTIRMLMVCSSLSFLNRSAHSDDGKLCAQAKIVQDLLCFGSKWHLT
;
A
#
# COMPACT_ATOMS: atom_id res chain seq x y z
N MET A 1 -11.20 -55.39 -8.43
CA MET A 1 -10.25 -56.32 -7.81
C MET A 1 -9.38 -56.93 -8.91
N THR A 2 -8.19 -56.36 -9.11
CA THR A 2 -6.91 -57.02 -9.45
C THR A 2 -5.83 -55.94 -9.29
N ALA A 3 -4.73 -56.30 -8.66
CA ALA A 3 -3.85 -55.40 -7.91
C ALA A 3 -3.01 -54.47 -8.81
N VAL A 4 -3.14 -53.16 -8.58
CA VAL A 4 -2.14 -52.16 -8.98
C VAL A 4 -1.08 -52.16 -7.88
N HIS A 5 0.17 -52.51 -8.20
CA HIS A 5 1.28 -52.39 -7.26
C HIS A 5 1.43 -50.93 -6.80
N SER A 6 1.09 -50.67 -5.55
CA SER A 6 1.30 -49.39 -4.86
C SER A 6 2.80 -49.19 -4.62
N TYR A 7 3.36 -48.13 -5.18
CA TYR A 7 4.68 -47.62 -4.78
C TYR A 7 4.47 -46.61 -3.66
N ASP A 8 4.87 -46.96 -2.44
CA ASP A 8 4.80 -46.12 -1.23
C ASP A 8 6.11 -45.31 -1.08
N PRO A 9 6.09 -43.96 -1.04
CA PRO A 9 7.29 -43.15 -0.94
C PRO A 9 7.67 -42.73 0.50
N HIS A 10 6.99 -43.21 1.55
CA HIS A 10 7.45 -42.96 2.93
C HIS A 10 8.54 -43.92 3.37
N VAL A 11 9.73 -43.82 2.75
CA VAL A 11 10.97 -44.40 3.29
C VAL A 11 11.93 -43.26 3.60
N ARG A 12 12.08 -42.97 4.90
CA ARG A 12 13.15 -42.11 5.42
C ARG A 12 14.50 -42.74 5.10
N ASN A 13 15.47 -41.86 4.89
CA ASN A 13 16.74 -42.08 4.19
C ASN A 13 17.78 -43.01 4.86
N ASP A 14 17.40 -43.98 5.72
CA ASP A 14 18.38 -44.72 6.54
C ASP A 14 18.50 -46.25 6.31
N ASP A 15 17.68 -46.88 5.46
CA ASP A 15 17.83 -48.33 5.20
C ASP A 15 18.15 -48.64 3.73
N ARG A 16 19.42 -48.48 3.35
CA ARG A 16 19.98 -49.09 2.13
C ARG A 16 20.62 -50.43 2.46
N GLN A 17 19.81 -51.48 2.58
CA GLN A 17 20.16 -52.85 2.12
C GLN A 17 18.94 -53.76 2.30
N ASN A 18 18.54 -54.43 1.22
CA ASN A 18 17.54 -55.52 1.17
C ASN A 18 16.05 -55.15 1.18
N ASN A 19 15.55 -54.56 0.08
CA ASN A 19 14.34 -55.03 -0.62
C ASN A 19 14.04 -54.13 -1.84
N ARG A 20 14.48 -54.53 -3.03
CA ARG A 20 14.02 -53.93 -4.30
C ARG A 20 12.74 -54.65 -4.75
N PRO A 21 11.63 -53.96 -5.03
CA PRO A 21 10.52 -54.56 -5.77
C PRO A 21 11.00 -54.94 -7.17
N SER A 22 10.72 -56.17 -7.60
CA SER A 22 11.17 -56.71 -8.88
C SER A 22 10.46 -56.00 -10.04
N ILE A 23 11.11 -54.99 -10.62
CA ILE A 23 10.78 -54.53 -11.97
C ILE A 23 11.24 -55.66 -12.89
N HIS A 24 10.31 -56.36 -13.54
CA HIS A 24 10.63 -57.37 -14.53
C HIS A 24 11.44 -56.70 -15.65
N GLU A 25 12.71 -57.10 -15.84
CA GLU A 25 13.50 -56.66 -17.01
C GLU A 25 12.88 -57.31 -18.25
N HIS A 26 12.23 -56.51 -19.08
CA HIS A 26 11.71 -56.95 -20.38
C HIS A 26 12.79 -56.79 -21.46
N LEU A 27 12.69 -57.54 -22.56
CA LEU A 27 13.66 -57.51 -23.66
C LEU A 27 13.41 -56.36 -24.65
N SER A 28 12.19 -55.79 -24.67
CA SER A 28 11.84 -54.67 -25.56
C SER A 28 10.68 -53.81 -25.04
N ALA A 29 10.51 -52.60 -25.60
CA ALA A 29 9.36 -51.73 -25.33
C ALA A 29 8.01 -52.38 -25.68
N THR A 30 7.97 -53.24 -26.70
CA THR A 30 6.77 -53.99 -27.11
C THR A 30 6.35 -55.00 -26.04
N GLU A 31 7.30 -55.70 -25.42
CA GLU A 31 7.00 -56.63 -24.32
C GLU A 31 6.49 -55.92 -23.07
N VAL A 32 7.05 -54.74 -22.75
CA VAL A 32 6.53 -53.88 -21.68
C VAL A 32 5.08 -53.49 -21.96
N ALA A 33 4.78 -53.05 -23.18
CA ALA A 33 3.43 -52.67 -23.58
C ALA A 33 2.45 -53.87 -23.54
N ASN A 34 2.86 -55.04 -24.03
CA ASN A 34 2.06 -56.27 -23.98
C ASN A 34 1.72 -56.65 -22.53
N SER A 35 2.71 -56.59 -21.63
CA SER A 35 2.54 -56.93 -20.22
C SER A 35 1.61 -55.95 -19.51
N ILE A 36 1.67 -54.65 -19.83
CA ILE A 36 0.85 -53.62 -19.18
C ILE A 36 -0.60 -53.64 -19.71
N LEU A 37 -0.78 -53.88 -21.02
CA LEU A 37 -2.10 -53.86 -21.67
C LEU A 37 -2.84 -55.21 -21.63
N ASP A 38 -2.17 -56.25 -21.13
CA ASP A 38 -2.66 -57.64 -21.07
C ASP A 38 -3.18 -58.14 -22.44
N ARG A 39 -2.48 -57.77 -23.52
CA ARG A 39 -2.79 -58.16 -24.91
C ARG A 39 -1.59 -57.97 -25.82
N ALA A 40 -1.55 -58.67 -26.94
CA ALA A 40 -0.52 -58.48 -27.96
C ALA A 40 -0.75 -57.18 -28.75
N VAL A 41 0.28 -56.33 -28.81
CA VAL A 41 0.28 -55.08 -29.57
C VAL A 41 1.50 -54.95 -30.47
N GLU A 42 1.34 -54.23 -31.58
CA GLU A 42 2.43 -53.79 -32.45
C GLU A 42 2.70 -52.30 -32.21
N LEU A 43 3.96 -51.94 -31.95
CA LEU A 43 4.37 -50.56 -31.74
C LEU A 43 4.79 -49.91 -33.06
N HIS A 44 4.05 -48.89 -33.48
CA HIS A 44 4.41 -48.08 -34.63
C HIS A 44 4.98 -46.74 -34.17
N LEU A 45 6.24 -46.47 -34.52
CA LEU A 45 6.87 -45.18 -34.25
C LEU A 45 6.11 -44.08 -34.97
N LEU A 46 5.82 -42.99 -34.25
CA LEU A 46 5.29 -41.78 -34.85
C LEU A 46 6.39 -41.13 -35.71
N GLN A 47 6.39 -41.37 -37.03
CA GLN A 47 7.37 -40.78 -37.95
C GLN A 47 6.93 -39.40 -38.45
N GLY A 48 7.76 -38.37 -38.18
CA GLY A 48 7.61 -37.02 -38.72
C GLY A 48 8.64 -36.07 -38.12
N SER A 49 9.13 -35.09 -38.89
CA SER A 49 10.01 -34.03 -38.39
C SER A 49 9.24 -33.14 -37.40
N GLY A 50 9.23 -33.53 -36.13
CA GLY A 50 8.42 -32.95 -35.06
C GLY A 50 7.82 -33.97 -34.09
N ALA A 51 7.93 -35.28 -34.36
CA ALA A 51 7.53 -36.36 -33.44
C ALA A 51 8.62 -36.75 -32.44
N GLU A 52 9.87 -36.35 -32.70
CA GLU A 52 10.92 -36.22 -31.69
C GLU A 52 10.62 -34.94 -30.90
N GLY A 53 10.04 -35.08 -29.71
CA GLY A 53 9.92 -33.93 -28.80
C GLY A 53 11.29 -33.31 -28.54
N GLN A 54 11.34 -32.03 -28.12
CA GLN A 54 12.60 -31.37 -27.73
C GLN A 54 13.37 -32.14 -26.63
N SER A 55 12.71 -33.08 -25.95
CA SER A 55 13.28 -33.97 -24.95
C SER A 55 14.10 -35.14 -25.52
N GLY A 56 14.00 -35.50 -26.81
CA GLY A 56 14.70 -36.67 -27.36
C GLY A 56 14.05 -38.02 -27.02
N CYS A 57 12.81 -38.02 -26.52
CA CYS A 57 12.01 -39.23 -26.27
C CYS A 57 11.28 -39.71 -27.54
N SER A 58 11.16 -41.03 -27.72
CA SER A 58 10.41 -41.62 -28.85
C SER A 58 8.99 -42.02 -28.46
N ILE A 59 8.01 -41.68 -29.30
CA ILE A 59 6.58 -41.93 -29.09
C ILE A 59 6.08 -42.96 -30.10
N HIS A 60 5.38 -43.99 -29.61
CA HIS A 60 4.83 -45.08 -30.41
C HIS A 60 3.32 -45.21 -30.20
N PHE A 61 2.58 -45.56 -31.27
CA PHE A 61 1.21 -46.04 -31.16
C PHE A 61 1.21 -47.55 -30.97
N ALA A 62 0.57 -48.02 -29.91
CA ALA A 62 0.31 -49.44 -29.71
C ALA A 62 -0.98 -49.82 -30.44
N LYS A 63 -0.88 -50.68 -31.45
CA LYS A 63 -2.03 -51.19 -32.22
C LYS A 63 -2.31 -52.65 -31.88
N ASP A 64 -3.58 -53.00 -31.79
CA ASP A 64 -3.99 -54.38 -31.50
C ASP A 64 -3.61 -55.31 -32.66
N THR A 65 -2.89 -56.41 -32.39
CA THR A 65 -2.49 -57.36 -33.44
C THR A 65 -3.69 -58.10 -34.06
N SER A 66 -4.83 -58.15 -33.36
CA SER A 66 -6.08 -58.76 -33.84
C SER A 66 -6.86 -57.83 -34.78
N TYR A 67 -6.62 -56.51 -34.66
CA TYR A 67 -7.25 -55.46 -35.45
C TYR A 67 -6.22 -54.37 -35.77
N SER A 68 -5.33 -54.64 -36.74
CA SER A 68 -4.10 -53.86 -37.00
C SER A 68 -4.30 -52.38 -37.36
N THR A 69 -5.55 -51.93 -37.56
CA THR A 69 -5.89 -50.52 -37.80
C THR A 69 -6.24 -49.74 -36.53
N GLN A 70 -6.49 -50.41 -35.40
CA GLN A 70 -6.97 -49.78 -34.18
C GLN A 70 -5.84 -49.53 -33.17
N THR A 71 -5.55 -48.25 -32.90
CA THR A 71 -4.66 -47.83 -31.80
C THR A 71 -5.38 -47.97 -30.46
N VAL A 72 -4.74 -48.63 -29.50
CA VAL A 72 -5.30 -48.90 -28.16
C VAL A 72 -4.58 -48.15 -27.02
N ALA A 73 -3.33 -47.74 -27.23
CA ALA A 73 -2.55 -46.96 -26.26
C ALA A 73 -1.43 -46.15 -26.93
N VAL A 74 -0.84 -45.22 -26.19
CA VAL A 74 0.36 -44.46 -26.58
C VAL A 74 1.52 -44.87 -25.68
N VAL A 75 2.67 -45.20 -26.27
CA VAL A 75 3.86 -45.65 -25.55
C VAL A 75 4.98 -44.63 -25.73
N LYS A 76 5.41 -44.00 -24.64
CA LYS A 76 6.53 -43.05 -24.62
C LYS A 76 7.75 -43.72 -24.00
N VAL A 77 8.88 -43.69 -24.72
CA VAL A 77 10.14 -44.32 -24.32
C VAL A 77 11.19 -43.25 -24.04
N PHE A 78 11.80 -43.34 -22.86
CA PHE A 78 12.73 -42.36 -22.29
C PHE A 78 14.15 -42.94 -22.28
N PRO A 79 15.10 -42.35 -23.05
CA PRO A 79 16.51 -42.69 -22.93
C PRO A 79 17.09 -42.21 -21.59
N PRO A 80 18.31 -42.68 -21.20
CA PRO A 80 18.99 -42.26 -19.97
C PRO A 80 19.03 -40.73 -19.76
N ALA A 81 19.26 -39.96 -20.82
CA ALA A 81 19.32 -38.50 -20.78
C ALA A 81 17.99 -37.83 -20.33
N CYS A 82 16.87 -38.55 -20.37
CA CYS A 82 15.52 -38.03 -20.12
C CYS A 82 14.86 -38.71 -18.92
N HIS A 83 15.62 -39.43 -18.07
CA HIS A 83 15.06 -40.11 -16.90
C HIS A 83 14.45 -39.13 -15.88
N SER A 84 14.91 -37.87 -15.84
CA SER A 84 14.26 -36.80 -15.07
C SER A 84 12.86 -36.51 -15.56
N ASP A 85 12.67 -36.40 -16.88
CA ASP A 85 11.36 -36.12 -17.51
C ASP A 85 10.37 -37.27 -17.23
N PHE A 86 10.86 -38.52 -17.23
CA PHE A 86 10.06 -39.68 -16.81
C PHE A 86 9.55 -39.53 -15.36
N LEU A 87 10.41 -39.12 -14.43
CA LEU A 87 10.04 -38.93 -13.02
C LEU A 87 9.07 -37.75 -12.86
N GLU A 88 9.30 -36.65 -13.58
CA GLU A 88 8.42 -35.47 -13.62
C GLU A 88 7.00 -35.88 -14.09
N GLU A 89 6.88 -36.67 -15.17
CA GLU A 89 5.58 -37.12 -15.70
C GLU A 89 4.81 -38.02 -14.72
N VAL A 90 5.49 -39.04 -14.15
CA VAL A 90 4.86 -39.97 -13.21
C VAL A 90 4.42 -39.27 -11.92
N THR A 91 5.25 -38.36 -11.40
CA THR A 91 4.95 -37.61 -10.18
C THR A 91 3.81 -36.62 -10.42
N THR A 92 3.85 -35.92 -11.56
CA THR A 92 2.79 -34.99 -11.96
C THR A 92 1.44 -35.69 -12.06
N TYR A 93 1.38 -36.87 -12.68
CA TYR A 93 0.10 -37.59 -12.82
C TYR A 93 -0.54 -37.90 -11.46
N ARG A 94 0.28 -38.27 -10.45
CA ARG A 94 -0.22 -38.50 -9.09
C ARG A 94 -0.77 -37.22 -8.47
N LYS A 95 -0.02 -36.11 -8.57
CA LYS A 95 -0.44 -34.79 -8.06
C LYS A 95 -1.72 -34.30 -8.74
N LEU A 96 -1.83 -34.44 -10.06
CA LEU A 96 -3.04 -34.12 -10.81
C LEU A 96 -4.25 -34.85 -10.25
N ARG A 97 -4.11 -36.16 -9.96
CA ARG A 97 -5.19 -36.97 -9.40
C ARG A 97 -5.52 -36.66 -7.94
N SER A 98 -4.62 -36.05 -7.19
CA SER A 98 -4.87 -35.64 -5.80
C SER A 98 -5.55 -34.28 -5.68
N LEU A 99 -5.72 -33.54 -6.78
CA LEU A 99 -6.39 -32.23 -6.74
C LEU A 99 -7.88 -32.38 -6.38
N PRO A 100 -8.48 -31.42 -5.66
CA PRO A 100 -9.91 -31.46 -5.31
C PRO A 100 -10.84 -31.50 -6.52
N ASN A 101 -10.43 -30.87 -7.62
CA ASN A 101 -11.11 -30.88 -8.91
C ASN A 101 -10.07 -31.16 -10.01
N PRO A 102 -9.68 -32.43 -10.21
CA PRO A 102 -8.59 -32.78 -11.10
C PRO A 102 -9.01 -32.48 -12.55
N PRO A 103 -8.14 -31.86 -13.35
CA PRO A 103 -8.43 -31.67 -14.75
C PRO A 103 -8.40 -33.02 -15.49
N ALA A 104 -9.15 -33.12 -16.58
CA ALA A 104 -9.21 -34.33 -17.37
C ALA A 104 -7.91 -34.51 -18.17
N ALA A 105 -7.14 -35.55 -17.84
CA ALA A 105 -5.84 -35.84 -18.43
C ALA A 105 -5.71 -37.31 -18.85
N ALA A 106 -4.96 -37.58 -19.92
CA ALA A 106 -4.71 -38.96 -20.35
C ALA A 106 -3.99 -39.74 -19.24
N GLY A 107 -4.60 -40.87 -18.83
CA GLY A 107 -4.11 -41.65 -17.70
C GLY A 107 -2.86 -42.46 -18.02
N ILE A 108 -1.98 -42.62 -17.04
CA ILE A 108 -0.90 -43.61 -17.10
C ILE A 108 -1.50 -44.98 -16.78
N ILE A 109 -1.46 -45.89 -17.74
CA ILE A 109 -1.90 -47.30 -17.58
C ILE A 109 -0.83 -48.08 -16.81
N GLY A 110 0.44 -47.85 -17.13
CA GLY A 110 1.56 -48.50 -16.45
C GLY A 110 2.90 -47.93 -16.87
N VAL A 111 3.94 -48.31 -16.13
CA VAL A 111 5.33 -47.95 -16.40
C VAL A 111 6.20 -49.20 -16.41
N GLY A 112 7.29 -49.18 -17.17
CA GLY A 112 8.22 -50.31 -17.24
C GLY A 112 9.63 -49.89 -17.64
N ILE A 113 10.55 -50.85 -17.60
CA ILE A 113 11.96 -50.65 -17.93
C ILE A 113 12.41 -51.80 -18.83
N PHE A 114 13.25 -51.51 -19.81
CA PHE A 114 13.95 -52.51 -20.61
C PHE A 114 15.38 -52.04 -20.94
N LYS A 115 16.26 -52.97 -21.32
CA LYS A 115 17.59 -52.66 -21.84
C LYS A 115 17.56 -52.67 -23.36
N ASP A 116 18.05 -51.61 -23.98
CA ASP A 116 18.16 -51.53 -25.43
C ASP A 116 19.06 -52.66 -25.95
N PRO A 117 18.58 -53.53 -26.85
CA PRO A 117 19.38 -54.67 -27.32
C PRO A 117 20.67 -54.26 -28.03
N GLN A 118 20.72 -53.07 -28.64
CA GLN A 118 21.87 -52.56 -29.38
C GLN A 118 22.82 -51.75 -28.49
N SER A 119 22.31 -50.83 -27.67
CA SER A 119 23.15 -49.96 -26.84
C SER A 119 23.40 -50.48 -25.42
N GLN A 120 22.66 -51.50 -24.97
CA GLN A 120 22.65 -52.00 -23.58
C GLN A 120 22.24 -50.95 -22.52
N GLU A 121 21.77 -49.78 -22.94
CA GLU A 121 21.34 -48.72 -22.05
C GLU A 121 19.93 -48.99 -21.50
N GLU A 122 19.72 -48.63 -20.23
CA GLU A 122 18.41 -48.73 -19.58
C GLU A 122 17.46 -47.65 -20.12
N ARG A 123 16.32 -48.08 -20.67
CA ARG A 123 15.25 -47.20 -21.12
C ARG A 123 14.00 -47.39 -20.28
N ARG A 124 13.35 -46.28 -19.95
CA ARG A 124 12.09 -46.27 -19.19
C ARG A 124 10.92 -46.06 -20.13
N VAL A 125 9.77 -46.64 -19.80
CA VAL A 125 8.58 -46.64 -20.66
C VAL A 125 7.38 -46.21 -19.83
N ILE A 126 6.56 -45.33 -20.40
CA ILE A 126 5.23 -44.99 -19.88
C ILE A 126 4.20 -45.38 -20.95
N VAL A 127 3.19 -46.15 -20.54
CA VAL A 127 2.05 -46.52 -21.39
C VAL A 127 0.85 -45.67 -20.97
N TYR A 128 0.37 -44.84 -21.88
CA TYR A 128 -0.74 -43.91 -21.71
C TYR A 128 -2.03 -44.44 -22.31
N GLN A 129 -3.14 -44.12 -21.64
CA GLN A 129 -4.48 -44.25 -22.21
C GLN A 129 -4.63 -43.32 -23.41
N LEU A 130 -5.36 -43.79 -24.43
CA LEU A 130 -5.69 -42.96 -25.57
C LEU A 130 -6.65 -41.83 -25.14
N ALA A 131 -6.28 -40.58 -25.43
CA ALA A 131 -7.14 -39.43 -25.19
C ALA A 131 -8.36 -39.49 -26.13
N PRO A 132 -9.60 -39.39 -25.62
CA PRO A 132 -10.79 -39.45 -26.44
C PRO A 132 -10.94 -38.19 -27.32
N GLY A 133 -11.46 -38.37 -28.54
CA GLY A 133 -11.78 -37.27 -29.44
C GLY A 133 -10.65 -36.86 -30.39
N LYS A 134 -10.73 -35.63 -30.92
CA LYS A 134 -9.76 -35.09 -31.89
C LYS A 134 -8.87 -34.05 -31.24
N ALA A 135 -7.59 -34.04 -31.57
CA ALA A 135 -6.69 -32.95 -31.18
C ALA A 135 -7.22 -31.62 -31.73
N ILE A 136 -7.14 -30.53 -30.95
CA ILE A 136 -7.64 -29.22 -31.40
C ILE A 136 -6.89 -28.77 -32.67
N ASN A 137 -5.59 -29.06 -32.79
CA ASN A 137 -4.83 -28.81 -34.02
C ASN A 137 -5.42 -29.52 -35.25
N THR A 138 -6.03 -30.69 -35.09
CA THR A 138 -6.72 -31.39 -36.18
C THR A 138 -7.96 -30.62 -36.62
N ILE A 139 -8.77 -30.15 -35.66
CA ILE A 139 -9.96 -29.32 -35.95
C ILE A 139 -9.55 -28.03 -36.68
N ILE A 140 -8.52 -27.34 -36.18
CA ILE A 140 -7.95 -26.13 -36.78
C ILE A 140 -7.49 -26.39 -38.22
N ARG A 141 -6.76 -27.49 -38.44
CA ARG A 141 -6.29 -27.89 -39.77
C ARG A 141 -7.46 -28.14 -40.72
N ASP A 142 -8.48 -28.85 -40.26
CA ASP A 142 -9.66 -29.16 -41.08
C ASP A 142 -10.43 -27.87 -41.42
N ILE A 143 -10.52 -26.90 -40.51
CA ILE A 143 -11.10 -25.57 -40.79
C ILE A 143 -10.29 -24.83 -41.85
N GLY A 144 -8.97 -24.79 -41.72
CA GLY A 144 -8.09 -24.12 -42.69
C GLY A 144 -8.16 -24.74 -44.09
N ARG A 145 -8.27 -26.07 -44.17
CA ARG A 145 -8.56 -26.80 -45.42
C ARG A 145 -9.91 -26.38 -46.02
N VAL A 146 -10.99 -26.41 -45.24
CA VAL A 146 -12.32 -26.00 -45.71
C VAL A 146 -12.33 -24.53 -46.13
N THR A 147 -11.64 -23.65 -45.40
CA THR A 147 -11.51 -22.22 -45.75
C THR A 147 -10.84 -22.04 -47.10
N THR A 148 -9.81 -22.85 -47.38
CA THR A 148 -9.11 -22.83 -48.67
C THR A 148 -10.03 -23.34 -49.77
N LEU A 149 -10.74 -24.46 -49.57
CA LEU A 149 -11.71 -24.98 -50.53
C LEU A 149 -12.84 -23.99 -50.81
N GLN A 150 -13.42 -23.34 -49.80
CA GLN A 150 -14.44 -22.31 -49.98
C GLN A 150 -13.95 -21.18 -50.86
N ARG A 151 -12.71 -20.71 -50.64
CA ARG A 151 -12.11 -19.65 -51.46
C ARG A 151 -11.92 -20.10 -52.91
N ILE A 152 -11.43 -21.31 -53.14
CA ILE A 152 -11.23 -21.81 -54.50
C ILE A 152 -12.59 -22.03 -55.19
N THR A 153 -13.57 -22.64 -54.52
CA THR A 153 -14.94 -22.81 -55.06
C THR A 153 -15.58 -21.47 -55.43
N GLN A 154 -15.43 -20.44 -54.59
CA GLN A 154 -15.95 -19.09 -54.86
C GLN A 154 -15.28 -18.43 -56.07
N LEU A 155 -13.97 -18.63 -56.26
CA LEU A 155 -13.23 -18.16 -57.42
C LEU A 155 -13.63 -18.92 -58.70
N SER A 156 -13.85 -20.23 -58.60
CA SER A 156 -14.27 -21.10 -59.72
C SER A 156 -15.67 -20.80 -60.25
N LEU A 157 -16.53 -20.10 -59.48
CA LEU A 157 -17.79 -19.53 -59.99
C LEU A 157 -17.55 -18.50 -61.09
N HIS A 158 -16.39 -17.83 -61.10
CA HIS A 158 -16.07 -16.72 -62.00
C HIS A 158 -14.93 -17.02 -62.98
N ASP A 159 -14.19 -18.13 -62.81
CA ASP A 159 -13.10 -18.56 -63.70
C ASP A 159 -13.19 -20.07 -63.99
N GLU A 160 -13.59 -20.42 -65.22
CA GLU A 160 -13.74 -21.80 -65.67
C GLU A 160 -12.42 -22.60 -65.67
N ARG A 161 -11.26 -21.95 -65.73
CA ARG A 161 -9.95 -22.65 -65.74
C ARG A 161 -9.62 -23.28 -64.39
N LEU A 162 -10.16 -22.74 -63.30
CA LEU A 162 -9.98 -23.26 -61.93
C LEU A 162 -10.87 -24.48 -61.65
N ARG A 163 -11.81 -24.81 -62.54
CA ARG A 163 -12.73 -25.94 -62.42
C ARG A 163 -12.05 -27.29 -62.72
N ILE A 164 -11.12 -27.34 -63.68
CA ILE A 164 -10.50 -28.58 -64.20
C ILE A 164 -9.56 -29.31 -63.20
N GLY A 165 -9.24 -28.70 -62.05
CA GLY A 165 -8.49 -29.36 -60.96
C GLY A 165 -9.30 -29.52 -59.66
N LEU A 166 -10.47 -28.90 -59.56
CA LEU A 166 -11.25 -28.85 -58.32
C LEU A 166 -11.87 -30.20 -58.00
N ASP A 167 -12.42 -30.88 -59.02
CA ASP A 167 -13.10 -32.17 -58.85
C ASP A 167 -12.15 -33.25 -58.28
N GLY A 168 -10.89 -33.28 -58.72
CA GLY A 168 -9.87 -34.20 -58.18
C GLY A 168 -9.43 -33.88 -56.75
N LEU A 169 -9.42 -32.61 -56.37
CA LEU A 169 -9.12 -32.15 -54.99
C LEU A 169 -10.30 -32.42 -54.04
N ILE A 170 -11.52 -32.25 -54.53
CA ILE A 170 -12.78 -32.49 -53.82
C ILE A 170 -12.96 -33.99 -53.55
N ILE A 171 -12.73 -34.84 -54.55
CA ILE A 171 -12.88 -36.31 -54.41
C ILE A 171 -11.90 -36.87 -53.36
N ASN A 172 -10.65 -36.40 -53.34
CA ASN A 172 -9.65 -36.88 -52.37
C ASN A 172 -9.84 -36.32 -50.94
N GLU A 173 -10.50 -35.17 -50.76
CA GLU A 173 -10.68 -34.53 -49.43
C GLU A 173 -12.11 -34.73 -48.85
N LEU A 174 -13.04 -35.29 -49.62
CA LEU A 174 -14.43 -35.57 -49.23
C LEU A 174 -14.75 -37.07 -49.10
N ASP A 175 -13.77 -37.96 -48.94
CA ASP A 175 -13.97 -39.42 -48.84
C ASP A 175 -15.06 -39.87 -47.82
N ASP A 176 -15.37 -39.05 -46.81
CA ASP A 176 -16.42 -39.28 -45.80
C ASP A 176 -17.79 -38.63 -46.12
N MET A 177 -17.99 -38.06 -47.31
CA MET A 177 -19.22 -37.33 -47.67
C MET A 177 -19.82 -37.79 -49.00
N SER A 178 -21.07 -38.25 -48.94
CA SER A 178 -21.93 -38.42 -50.11
C SER A 178 -22.32 -37.04 -50.66
N VAL A 179 -21.69 -36.60 -51.74
CA VAL A 179 -22.11 -35.41 -52.50
C VAL A 179 -23.50 -35.71 -53.11
N PRO A 180 -24.60 -35.06 -52.70
CA PRO A 180 -25.94 -35.49 -53.10
C PRO A 180 -26.34 -35.08 -54.52
N PHE A 181 -25.46 -34.42 -55.28
CA PHE A 181 -25.89 -33.62 -56.43
C PHE A 181 -25.05 -33.92 -57.68
N LYS A 182 -25.64 -34.62 -58.64
CA LYS A 182 -25.25 -34.56 -60.06
C LYS A 182 -26.23 -33.63 -60.77
N SER A 183 -25.97 -32.33 -60.70
CA SER A 183 -26.67 -31.33 -61.53
C SER A 183 -26.11 -31.38 -62.96
N THR A 184 -26.96 -31.18 -63.97
CA THR A 184 -26.53 -30.97 -65.37
C THR A 184 -26.10 -29.52 -65.64
N ASP A 185 -26.35 -28.59 -64.69
CA ASP A 185 -25.86 -27.21 -64.68
C ASP A 185 -24.68 -27.09 -63.72
N GLU A 186 -23.51 -26.74 -64.26
CA GLU A 186 -22.25 -26.61 -63.52
C GLU A 186 -22.27 -25.49 -62.48
N ASN A 187 -22.93 -24.36 -62.74
CA ASN A 187 -22.95 -23.25 -61.79
C ASN A 187 -23.74 -23.61 -60.52
N THR A 188 -24.88 -24.29 -60.68
CA THR A 188 -25.69 -24.81 -59.56
C THR A 188 -24.93 -25.87 -58.74
N TYR A 189 -24.02 -26.63 -59.37
CA TYR A 189 -23.16 -27.59 -58.68
C TYR A 189 -22.17 -26.89 -57.73
N TYR A 190 -21.47 -25.85 -58.21
CA TYR A 190 -20.50 -25.11 -57.39
C TYR A 190 -21.16 -24.25 -56.30
N GLU A 191 -22.37 -23.72 -56.54
CA GLU A 191 -23.18 -23.06 -55.50
C GLU A 191 -23.57 -24.03 -54.38
N GLY A 192 -24.12 -25.21 -54.72
CA GLY A 192 -24.47 -26.24 -53.74
C GLY A 192 -23.25 -26.80 -53.00
N LEU A 193 -22.10 -26.91 -53.66
CA LEU A 193 -20.84 -27.29 -53.03
C LEU A 193 -20.36 -26.23 -52.03
N TYR A 194 -20.46 -24.94 -52.39
CA TYR A 194 -20.11 -23.85 -51.48
C TYR A 194 -20.99 -23.85 -50.22
N GLU A 195 -22.31 -24.05 -50.36
CA GLU A 195 -23.23 -24.18 -49.22
C GLU A 195 -22.88 -25.38 -48.31
N LEU A 196 -22.53 -26.52 -48.91
CA LEU A 196 -22.10 -27.71 -48.18
C LEU A 196 -20.80 -27.48 -47.40
N LEU A 197 -19.82 -26.83 -48.03
CA LEU A 197 -18.56 -26.43 -47.40
C LEU A 197 -18.79 -25.40 -46.29
N GLN A 198 -19.71 -24.45 -46.48
CA GLN A 198 -20.12 -23.48 -45.46
C GLN A 198 -20.76 -24.16 -44.25
N SER A 199 -21.67 -25.12 -44.47
CA SER A 199 -22.26 -25.91 -43.39
C SER A 199 -21.20 -26.70 -42.60
N ARG A 200 -20.20 -27.26 -43.28
CA ARG A 200 -19.08 -27.97 -42.64
C ARG A 200 -18.18 -27.00 -41.86
N PHE A 201 -17.86 -25.84 -42.43
CA PHE A 201 -17.11 -24.77 -41.78
C PHE A 201 -17.80 -24.34 -40.49
N ASP A 202 -19.10 -24.08 -40.52
CA ASP A 202 -19.87 -23.64 -39.35
C ASP A 202 -19.91 -24.69 -38.24
N ARG A 203 -20.03 -25.98 -38.59
CA ARG A 203 -19.92 -27.09 -37.63
C ARG A 203 -18.52 -27.14 -36.99
N LEU A 204 -17.46 -27.12 -37.79
CA LEU A 204 -16.09 -27.17 -37.29
C LEU A 204 -15.75 -25.95 -36.43
N MET A 205 -16.22 -24.76 -36.81
CA MET A 205 -16.04 -23.55 -36.00
C MET A 205 -16.80 -23.65 -34.68
N LYS A 206 -18.01 -24.20 -34.66
CA LYS A 206 -18.76 -24.46 -33.42
C LYS A 206 -18.02 -25.43 -32.50
N ASP A 207 -17.46 -26.49 -33.06
CA ASP A 207 -16.64 -27.47 -32.33
C ASP A 207 -15.37 -26.79 -31.78
N LEU A 208 -14.70 -25.96 -32.59
CA LEU A 208 -13.53 -25.20 -32.15
C LEU A 208 -13.86 -24.24 -31.00
N PHE A 209 -14.95 -23.47 -31.10
CA PHE A 209 -15.39 -22.58 -30.01
C PHE A 209 -15.68 -23.36 -28.72
N SER A 210 -16.31 -24.52 -28.84
CA SER A 210 -16.61 -25.38 -27.70
C SER A 210 -15.31 -25.93 -27.08
N SER A 211 -14.40 -26.41 -27.93
CA SER A 211 -13.11 -26.95 -27.48
C SER A 211 -12.24 -25.91 -26.77
N VAL A 212 -12.15 -24.66 -27.25
CA VAL A 212 -11.34 -23.63 -26.58
C VAL A 212 -11.99 -23.14 -25.29
N ARG A 213 -13.33 -23.15 -25.20
CA ARG A 213 -14.06 -22.88 -23.96
C ARG A 213 -13.75 -23.96 -22.92
N ASP A 214 -13.76 -25.22 -23.33
CA ASP A 214 -13.46 -26.35 -22.45
C ASP A 214 -11.97 -26.32 -22.02
N VAL A 215 -11.03 -25.95 -22.90
CA VAL A 215 -9.62 -25.76 -22.51
C VAL A 215 -9.48 -24.65 -21.47
N ALA A 216 -10.18 -23.52 -21.64
CA ALA A 216 -10.17 -22.45 -20.66
C ALA A 216 -10.67 -22.92 -19.29
N ILE A 217 -11.72 -23.75 -19.27
CA ILE A 217 -12.25 -24.36 -18.04
C ILE A 217 -11.21 -25.31 -17.42
N GLU A 218 -10.61 -26.22 -18.21
CA GLU A 218 -9.63 -27.19 -17.70
C GLU A 218 -8.36 -26.52 -17.17
N LEU A 219 -7.81 -25.51 -17.87
CA LEU A 219 -6.66 -24.73 -17.37
C LEU A 219 -7.02 -24.01 -16.06
N SER A 220 -8.23 -23.47 -15.95
CA SER A 220 -8.66 -22.80 -14.71
C SER A 220 -8.67 -23.73 -13.51
N LYS A 221 -8.88 -25.05 -13.68
CA LYS A 221 -8.84 -26.01 -12.57
C LYS A 221 -7.45 -26.11 -11.96
N LEU A 222 -6.40 -26.10 -12.79
CA LEU A 222 -5.01 -26.03 -12.33
C LEU A 222 -4.73 -24.69 -11.65
N HIS A 223 -5.14 -23.60 -12.31
CA HIS A 223 -4.79 -22.25 -11.86
C HIS A 223 -5.55 -21.81 -10.59
N LYS A 224 -6.63 -22.51 -10.24
CA LYS A 224 -7.38 -22.34 -8.96
C LYS A 224 -6.69 -22.98 -7.76
N VAL A 225 -5.65 -23.79 -7.96
CA VAL A 225 -4.80 -24.28 -6.87
C VAL A 225 -3.79 -23.19 -6.55
N GLN A 226 -4.10 -22.39 -5.54
CA GLN A 226 -3.40 -21.14 -5.24
C GLN A 226 -2.27 -21.31 -4.22
N GLY A 227 -1.13 -20.72 -4.52
CA GLY A 227 -0.02 -20.47 -3.60
C GLY A 227 0.19 -18.96 -3.39
N GLN A 228 0.96 -18.59 -2.37
CA GLN A 228 1.41 -17.21 -2.21
C GLN A 228 2.53 -16.91 -3.21
N TRP A 229 2.54 -15.70 -3.78
CA TRP A 229 3.61 -15.26 -4.68
C TRP A 229 4.95 -15.17 -3.92
N SER A 230 5.83 -16.14 -4.16
CA SER A 230 7.13 -16.26 -3.50
C SER A 230 8.27 -15.71 -4.35
N GLU A 231 9.49 -15.70 -3.80
CA GLU A 231 10.70 -15.39 -4.58
C GLU A 231 10.89 -16.35 -5.76
N ALA A 232 10.43 -17.61 -5.64
CA ALA A 232 10.47 -18.57 -6.73
C ALA A 232 9.52 -18.16 -7.87
N SER A 233 8.31 -17.68 -7.56
CA SER A 233 7.38 -17.13 -8.55
C SER A 233 7.97 -15.90 -9.25
N GLU A 234 8.56 -14.97 -8.48
CA GLU A 234 9.20 -13.79 -9.03
C GLU A 234 10.40 -14.16 -9.93
N SER A 235 11.18 -15.18 -9.55
CA SER A 235 12.31 -15.69 -10.35
C SER A 235 11.88 -16.18 -11.73
N VAL A 236 10.71 -16.83 -11.84
CA VAL A 236 10.16 -17.26 -13.14
C VAL A 236 9.88 -16.05 -14.03
N VAL A 237 9.21 -15.02 -13.53
CA VAL A 237 8.89 -13.81 -14.29
C VAL A 237 10.17 -13.03 -14.62
N GLN A 238 11.11 -12.95 -13.67
CA GLN A 238 12.37 -12.25 -13.83
C GLN A 238 13.24 -12.85 -14.94
N LYS A 239 13.23 -14.18 -15.12
CA LYS A 239 13.90 -14.85 -16.27
C LYS A 239 13.37 -14.35 -17.60
N ILE A 240 12.05 -14.10 -17.70
CA ILE A 240 11.44 -13.56 -18.93
C ILE A 240 11.83 -12.10 -19.14
N ARG A 241 11.81 -11.27 -18.08
CA ARG A 241 12.27 -9.87 -18.15
C ARG A 241 13.73 -9.77 -18.59
N SER A 242 14.61 -10.59 -18.01
CA SER A 242 16.02 -10.67 -18.41
C SER A 242 16.17 -11.02 -19.88
N LYS A 243 15.50 -12.10 -20.31
CA LYS A 243 15.57 -12.54 -21.71
C LYS A 243 15.12 -11.49 -22.71
N LEU A 244 14.09 -10.70 -22.38
CA LEU A 244 13.64 -9.59 -23.20
C LEU A 244 14.67 -8.45 -23.27
N ARG A 245 15.33 -8.12 -22.15
CA ARG A 245 16.44 -7.14 -22.14
C ARG A 245 17.61 -7.63 -22.99
N ASP A 246 18.00 -8.89 -22.81
CA ASP A 246 19.11 -9.50 -23.54
C ASP A 246 18.86 -9.44 -25.06
N TRP A 247 17.64 -9.74 -25.50
CA TRP A 247 17.25 -9.60 -26.91
C TRP A 247 17.31 -8.17 -27.41
N ILE A 248 16.86 -7.18 -26.64
CA ILE A 248 16.94 -5.77 -27.06
C ILE A 248 18.39 -5.29 -27.12
N GLU A 249 19.23 -5.71 -26.17
CA GLU A 249 20.65 -5.40 -26.17
C GLU A 249 21.37 -6.05 -27.36
N GLU A 250 21.06 -7.31 -27.68
CA GLU A 250 21.58 -8.00 -28.87
C GLU A 250 21.13 -7.33 -30.17
N ILE A 251 19.86 -6.90 -30.26
CA ILE A 251 19.34 -6.14 -31.39
C ILE A 251 20.08 -4.82 -31.55
N HIS A 252 20.32 -4.06 -30.48
CA HIS A 252 21.01 -2.77 -30.56
C HIS A 252 22.51 -2.89 -30.86
N ARG A 253 23.15 -4.01 -30.50
CA ARG A 253 24.60 -4.21 -30.69
C ARG A 253 24.94 -4.95 -31.97
N CYS A 254 24.46 -6.18 -32.08
CA CYS A 254 24.94 -7.15 -33.07
C CYS A 254 24.04 -7.21 -34.31
N SER A 255 22.73 -6.99 -34.14
CA SER A 255 21.73 -7.19 -35.20
C SER A 255 21.07 -5.89 -35.65
N ARG A 256 21.64 -4.72 -35.29
CA ARG A 256 21.01 -3.41 -35.48
C ARG A 256 20.69 -3.14 -36.94
N ASP A 257 21.67 -3.28 -37.82
CA ASP A 257 21.50 -3.01 -39.26
C ASP A 257 20.44 -3.94 -39.88
N GLN A 258 20.39 -5.21 -39.45
CA GLN A 258 19.41 -6.18 -39.94
C GLN A 258 17.98 -5.79 -39.56
N TYR A 259 17.78 -5.28 -38.35
CA TYR A 259 16.48 -4.82 -37.87
C TYR A 259 16.12 -3.44 -38.45
N GLU A 260 17.07 -2.52 -38.58
CA GLU A 260 16.82 -1.23 -39.25
C GLU A 260 16.44 -1.43 -40.72
N GLU A 261 17.04 -2.41 -41.42
CA GLU A 261 16.64 -2.77 -42.80
C GLU A 261 15.25 -3.44 -42.83
N ALA A 262 14.96 -4.35 -41.89
CA ALA A 262 13.72 -5.13 -41.91
C ALA A 262 12.48 -4.34 -41.47
N ILE A 263 12.58 -3.48 -40.44
CA ILE A 263 11.46 -2.74 -39.85
C ILE A 263 11.67 -1.21 -39.82
N GLY A 264 12.87 -0.70 -40.08
CA GLY A 264 13.15 0.74 -40.04
C GLY A 264 13.49 1.28 -38.65
N ALA A 265 14.29 2.35 -38.63
CA ALA A 265 14.83 2.94 -37.39
C ALA A 265 13.76 3.44 -36.41
N ALA A 266 12.64 3.98 -36.91
CA ALA A 266 11.54 4.45 -36.06
C ALA A 266 10.85 3.30 -35.31
N LYS A 267 10.58 2.18 -36.01
CA LYS A 267 10.02 0.97 -35.40
C LYS A 267 11.03 0.33 -34.44
N LEU A 268 12.33 0.40 -34.72
CA LEU A 268 13.36 -0.10 -33.81
C LEU A 268 13.41 0.69 -32.47
N GLN A 269 13.30 2.02 -32.51
CA GLN A 269 13.17 2.82 -31.29
C GLN A 269 11.88 2.47 -30.54
N ARG A 270 10.77 2.33 -31.27
CA ARG A 270 9.47 1.93 -30.72
C ARG A 270 9.52 0.55 -30.07
N LEU A 271 10.25 -0.41 -30.66
CA LEU A 271 10.44 -1.76 -30.12
C LEU A 271 11.06 -1.73 -28.73
N THR A 272 12.09 -0.91 -28.54
CA THR A 272 12.74 -0.70 -27.25
C THR A 272 11.73 -0.23 -26.21
N HIS A 273 10.92 0.77 -26.58
CA HIS A 273 9.88 1.31 -25.71
C HIS A 273 8.79 0.28 -25.36
N ILE A 274 8.36 -0.55 -26.33
CA ILE A 274 7.40 -1.64 -26.11
C ILE A 274 7.93 -2.63 -25.08
N VAL A 275 9.21 -3.02 -25.20
CA VAL A 275 9.83 -3.98 -24.27
C VAL A 275 9.99 -3.37 -22.88
N ASP A 276 10.47 -2.13 -22.78
CA ASP A 276 10.59 -1.43 -21.50
C ASP A 276 9.24 -1.24 -20.82
N HIS A 277 8.20 -0.89 -21.59
CA HIS A 277 6.84 -0.78 -21.10
C HIS A 277 6.31 -2.13 -20.59
N ALA A 278 6.51 -3.22 -21.35
CA ALA A 278 6.12 -4.57 -20.95
C ALA A 278 6.80 -4.99 -19.63
N ILE A 279 8.11 -4.75 -19.52
CA ILE A 279 8.89 -5.02 -18.30
C ILE A 279 8.37 -4.19 -17.14
N GLY A 280 8.13 -2.89 -17.35
CA GLY A 280 7.64 -1.98 -16.33
C GLY A 280 6.24 -2.34 -15.81
N GLN A 281 5.30 -2.70 -16.69
CA GLN A 281 3.95 -3.13 -16.29
C GLN A 281 3.95 -4.48 -15.56
N SER A 282 4.92 -5.34 -15.84
CA SER A 282 5.01 -6.67 -15.22
C SER A 282 5.52 -6.68 -13.77
N GLN A 283 5.80 -5.53 -13.15
CA GLN A 283 6.32 -5.45 -11.77
C GLN A 283 5.27 -5.76 -10.70
N CYS A 284 3.98 -5.73 -11.04
CA CYS A 284 2.91 -6.13 -10.14
C CYS A 284 2.93 -7.65 -9.93
N LYS A 285 3.00 -8.09 -8.66
CA LYS A 285 2.96 -9.51 -8.29
C LYS A 285 1.66 -10.16 -8.78
N GLY A 286 1.77 -11.34 -9.35
CA GLY A 286 0.64 -12.17 -9.74
C GLY A 286 0.20 -13.11 -8.61
N LEU A 287 -0.58 -14.13 -8.96
CA LEU A 287 -0.94 -15.22 -8.06
C LEU A 287 -0.16 -16.47 -8.46
N ALA A 288 0.42 -17.18 -7.48
CA ALA A 288 1.16 -18.40 -7.74
C ALA A 288 0.20 -19.59 -7.86
N SER A 289 0.44 -20.47 -8.82
CA SER A 289 -0.51 -21.49 -9.24
C SER A 289 0.18 -22.70 -9.87
N LEU A 290 -0.55 -23.82 -9.96
CA LEU A 290 -0.10 -24.97 -10.74
C LEU A 290 -0.30 -24.66 -12.22
N LEU A 291 0.67 -25.05 -13.04
CA LEU A 291 0.64 -24.84 -14.48
C LEU A 291 0.58 -26.19 -15.21
N HIS A 292 0.05 -26.19 -16.43
CA HIS A 292 0.41 -27.18 -17.44
C HIS A 292 1.86 -26.98 -17.88
N GLY A 293 2.33 -25.73 -18.01
CA GLY A 293 3.71 -25.38 -18.34
C GLY A 293 4.06 -25.45 -19.84
N ASP A 294 3.27 -26.16 -20.64
CA ASP A 294 3.34 -26.18 -22.10
C ASP A 294 1.95 -26.19 -22.75
N ALA A 295 1.02 -25.37 -22.26
CA ALA A 295 -0.32 -25.28 -22.83
C ALA A 295 -0.29 -24.87 -24.32
N SER A 296 -0.56 -25.83 -25.21
CA SER A 296 -0.63 -25.63 -26.65
C SER A 296 -1.84 -26.38 -27.20
N SER A 297 -2.47 -25.89 -28.26
CA SER A 297 -3.65 -26.55 -28.86
C SER A 297 -3.39 -27.98 -29.36
N GLY A 298 -2.13 -28.40 -29.52
CA GLY A 298 -1.78 -29.78 -29.84
C GLY A 298 -1.91 -30.73 -28.65
N ASN A 299 -1.84 -30.21 -27.42
CA ASN A 299 -1.81 -30.99 -26.18
C ASN A 299 -3.22 -31.21 -25.59
N PHE A 300 -4.27 -30.81 -26.32
CA PHE A 300 -5.66 -30.96 -25.89
C PHE A 300 -6.48 -31.70 -26.95
N PHE A 301 -7.22 -32.70 -26.50
CA PHE A 301 -8.11 -33.52 -27.31
C PHE A 301 -9.55 -33.25 -26.90
N TRP A 302 -10.41 -33.00 -27.87
CA TRP A 302 -11.80 -32.64 -27.62
C TRP A 302 -12.77 -33.69 -28.17
N HIS A 303 -13.73 -34.06 -27.34
CA HIS A 303 -14.86 -34.92 -27.71
C HIS A 303 -16.19 -34.24 -27.34
N PRO A 304 -17.19 -34.21 -28.23
CA PRO A 304 -18.45 -33.47 -27.99
C PRO A 304 -19.19 -33.83 -26.69
N THR A 305 -19.08 -35.09 -26.23
CA THR A 305 -19.76 -35.55 -25.01
C THR A 305 -18.85 -35.67 -23.80
N SER A 306 -17.54 -35.84 -24.00
CA SER A 306 -16.59 -36.11 -22.92
C SER A 306 -15.73 -34.90 -22.55
N GLY A 307 -15.83 -33.81 -23.32
CA GLY A 307 -15.09 -32.57 -23.08
C GLY A 307 -13.64 -32.65 -23.54
N ILE A 308 -12.77 -31.93 -22.83
CA ILE A 308 -11.32 -31.89 -23.10
C ILE A 308 -10.58 -32.95 -22.31
N THR A 309 -9.57 -33.55 -22.94
CA THR A 309 -8.52 -34.34 -22.29
C THR A 309 -7.16 -33.73 -22.62
N MET A 310 -6.37 -33.38 -21.60
CA MET A 310 -5.00 -32.88 -21.75
C MET A 310 -3.97 -34.03 -21.81
N ILE A 311 -2.87 -33.79 -22.52
CA ILE A 311 -1.69 -34.64 -22.57
C ILE A 311 -0.43 -33.80 -22.32
N ASP A 312 0.72 -34.44 -22.14
CA ASP A 312 2.02 -33.77 -21.98
C ASP A 312 2.07 -32.76 -20.81
N TYR A 313 1.46 -33.17 -19.69
CA TYR A 313 1.31 -32.34 -18.49
C TYR A 313 2.55 -32.30 -17.60
N GLY A 314 3.67 -32.94 -17.97
CA GLY A 314 4.90 -33.02 -17.15
C GLY A 314 5.49 -31.66 -16.73
N GLY A 315 5.21 -30.59 -17.49
CA GLY A 315 5.60 -29.22 -17.14
C GLY A 315 5.06 -28.72 -15.78
N LEU A 316 4.00 -29.34 -15.26
CA LEU A 316 3.44 -29.03 -13.96
C LEU A 316 4.44 -29.19 -12.81
N ALA A 317 5.32 -30.20 -12.87
CA ALA A 317 6.35 -30.41 -11.85
C ALA A 317 7.24 -29.17 -11.64
N ARG A 318 7.41 -28.33 -12.68
CA ARG A 318 8.22 -27.10 -12.64
C ARG A 318 7.48 -25.89 -12.08
N SER A 319 6.20 -26.04 -11.78
CA SER A 319 5.35 -25.02 -11.17
C SER A 319 5.12 -25.27 -9.67
N ILE A 320 5.88 -26.19 -9.07
CA ILE A 320 5.81 -26.57 -7.66
C ILE A 320 7.20 -26.41 -7.03
N ASP A 321 7.27 -25.94 -5.79
CA ASP A 321 8.50 -25.91 -5.00
C ASP A 321 8.76 -27.24 -4.23
N PRO A 322 9.90 -27.41 -3.56
CA PRO A 322 10.21 -28.63 -2.79
C PRO A 322 9.20 -28.93 -1.67
N GLU A 323 8.49 -27.93 -1.16
CA GLU A 323 7.45 -28.01 -0.13
C GLU A 323 6.04 -28.30 -0.70
N ASP A 324 5.96 -28.67 -1.98
CA ASP A 324 4.74 -29.02 -2.70
C ASP A 324 3.75 -27.83 -2.85
N GLN A 325 4.24 -26.59 -2.77
CA GLN A 325 3.48 -25.37 -2.95
C GLN A 325 3.53 -24.87 -4.41
N PRO A 326 2.41 -24.32 -4.93
CA PRO A 326 2.39 -23.74 -6.26
C PRO A 326 3.26 -22.47 -6.36
N ILE A 327 4.11 -22.39 -7.38
CA ILE A 327 4.98 -21.23 -7.66
C ILE A 327 4.78 -20.65 -9.06
N GLY A 328 3.99 -21.29 -9.92
CA GLY A 328 3.87 -20.92 -11.33
C GLY A 328 2.91 -19.75 -11.61
N PRO A 329 3.28 -18.77 -12.46
CA PRO A 329 2.37 -17.71 -12.89
C PRO A 329 1.33 -18.22 -13.91
N ALA A 330 0.05 -18.22 -13.54
CA ALA A 330 -1.06 -18.68 -14.40
C ALA A 330 -1.07 -17.98 -15.78
N GLU A 331 -0.61 -16.73 -15.81
CA GLU A 331 -0.49 -15.92 -17.02
C GLU A 331 0.37 -16.60 -18.10
N MET A 332 1.33 -17.45 -17.71
CA MET A 332 2.21 -18.16 -18.63
C MET A 332 1.43 -19.11 -19.54
N ASP A 333 0.55 -19.94 -18.97
CA ASP A 333 -0.25 -20.90 -19.75
C ASP A 333 -1.33 -20.19 -20.56
N VAL A 334 -1.97 -19.19 -19.98
CA VAL A 334 -3.07 -18.48 -20.64
C VAL A 334 -2.54 -17.64 -21.82
N ALA A 335 -1.46 -16.86 -21.61
CA ALA A 335 -0.81 -16.12 -22.69
C ALA A 335 -0.16 -17.06 -23.70
N GLY A 336 0.48 -18.13 -23.24
CA GLY A 336 1.11 -19.14 -24.08
C GLY A 336 0.10 -19.82 -25.02
N PHE A 337 -1.02 -20.29 -24.47
CA PHE A 337 -2.09 -20.90 -25.25
C PHE A 337 -2.70 -19.90 -26.24
N TYR A 338 -3.02 -18.69 -25.78
CA TYR A 338 -3.57 -17.62 -26.60
C TYR A 338 -2.70 -17.34 -27.83
N GLU A 339 -1.38 -17.18 -27.64
CA GLU A 339 -0.48 -16.87 -28.74
C GLU A 339 -0.22 -18.08 -29.65
N ARG A 340 -0.09 -19.29 -29.10
CA ARG A 340 0.13 -20.51 -29.89
C ARG A 340 -1.10 -20.89 -30.72
N LEU A 341 -2.30 -20.66 -30.19
CA LEU A 341 -3.55 -20.87 -30.92
C LEU A 341 -3.55 -20.05 -32.22
N ARG A 342 -3.25 -18.75 -32.14
CA ARG A 342 -3.08 -17.89 -33.33
C ARG A 342 -2.03 -18.43 -34.30
N LYS A 343 -0.86 -18.84 -33.80
CA LYS A 343 0.22 -19.38 -34.65
C LYS A 343 -0.26 -20.59 -35.45
N TYR A 344 -0.83 -21.59 -34.79
CA TYR A 344 -1.25 -22.81 -35.46
C TYR A 344 -2.43 -22.56 -36.39
N SER A 345 -3.42 -21.76 -35.96
CA SER A 345 -4.54 -21.38 -36.82
C SER A 345 -4.10 -20.65 -38.09
N GLY A 346 -3.17 -19.69 -37.99
CA GLY A 346 -2.61 -19.01 -39.15
C GLY A 346 -1.81 -19.96 -40.05
N GLN A 347 -0.96 -20.83 -39.47
CA GLN A 347 -0.18 -21.82 -40.23
C GLN A 347 -1.05 -22.81 -41.01
N PHE A 348 -2.21 -23.17 -40.47
CA PHE A 348 -3.14 -24.08 -41.13
C PHE A 348 -4.09 -23.39 -42.12
N GLY A 349 -4.04 -22.06 -42.28
CA GLY A 349 -4.80 -21.33 -43.28
C GLY A 349 -6.16 -20.80 -42.81
N MET A 350 -6.39 -20.65 -41.51
CA MET A 350 -7.56 -19.93 -41.01
C MET A 350 -7.45 -18.43 -41.29
N ARG A 351 -8.59 -17.76 -41.46
CA ARG A 351 -8.66 -16.29 -41.62
C ARG A 351 -8.41 -15.58 -40.28
N GLU A 352 -7.73 -14.44 -40.34
CA GLU A 352 -7.42 -13.61 -39.17
C GLU A 352 -8.65 -13.18 -38.35
N SER A 353 -9.77 -12.89 -39.02
CA SER A 353 -11.05 -12.58 -38.35
C SER A 353 -11.59 -13.75 -37.53
N ASP A 354 -11.47 -14.97 -38.04
CA ASP A 354 -11.92 -16.18 -37.35
C ASP A 354 -10.98 -16.54 -36.20
N ILE A 355 -9.66 -16.37 -36.39
CA ILE A 355 -8.66 -16.51 -35.31
C ILE A 355 -8.98 -15.58 -34.15
N SER A 356 -9.23 -14.31 -34.45
CA SER A 356 -9.55 -13.29 -33.45
C SER A 356 -10.84 -13.64 -32.67
N ARG A 357 -11.86 -14.17 -33.35
CA ARG A 357 -13.09 -14.64 -32.69
C ARG A 357 -12.82 -15.80 -31.74
N VAL A 358 -12.03 -16.80 -32.15
CA VAL A 358 -11.70 -17.97 -31.32
C VAL A 358 -10.85 -17.56 -30.11
N GLN A 359 -9.87 -16.69 -30.31
CA GLN A 359 -9.06 -16.12 -29.23
C GLN A 359 -9.90 -15.32 -28.22
N ALA A 360 -10.85 -14.50 -28.70
CA ALA A 360 -11.76 -13.76 -27.85
C ALA A 360 -12.65 -14.69 -27.01
N GLU A 361 -13.11 -15.80 -27.60
CA GLU A 361 -13.95 -16.75 -26.88
C GLU A 361 -13.17 -17.53 -25.82
N PHE A 362 -11.93 -17.94 -26.09
CA PHE A 362 -11.04 -18.50 -25.06
C PHE A 362 -10.87 -17.53 -23.89
N TRP A 363 -10.56 -16.27 -24.17
CA TRP A 363 -10.32 -15.26 -23.15
C TRP A 363 -11.57 -14.97 -22.30
N LYS A 364 -12.73 -14.85 -22.96
CA LYS A 364 -14.03 -14.68 -22.31
C LYS A 364 -14.37 -15.86 -21.41
N ALA A 365 -14.20 -17.08 -21.91
CA ALA A 365 -14.45 -18.30 -21.15
C ALA A 365 -13.53 -18.41 -19.92
N TYR A 366 -12.25 -18.09 -20.07
CA TYR A 366 -11.28 -18.14 -18.99
C TYR A 366 -11.58 -17.08 -17.91
N ARG A 367 -11.85 -15.83 -18.31
CA ARG A 367 -12.21 -14.75 -17.37
C ARG A 367 -13.47 -15.07 -16.57
N ALA A 368 -14.45 -15.75 -17.18
CA ALA A 368 -15.66 -16.20 -16.50
C ALA A 368 -15.38 -17.20 -15.36
N GLN A 369 -14.19 -17.82 -15.31
CA GLN A 369 -13.79 -18.73 -14.23
C GLN A 369 -13.33 -18.02 -12.95
N GLY A 370 -13.14 -16.69 -12.99
CA GLY A 370 -12.79 -15.87 -11.82
C GLY A 370 -11.35 -16.02 -11.34
N VAL A 371 -10.44 -16.56 -12.16
CA VAL A 371 -9.01 -16.63 -11.81
C VAL A 371 -8.37 -15.25 -12.06
N PRO A 372 -7.83 -14.58 -11.03
CA PRO A 372 -7.21 -13.26 -11.21
C PRO A 372 -5.92 -13.40 -12.02
N LEU A 373 -5.74 -12.51 -13.00
CA LEU A 373 -4.53 -12.43 -13.82
C LEU A 373 -3.94 -11.02 -13.73
N SER A 374 -2.62 -10.93 -13.61
CA SER A 374 -1.88 -9.68 -13.78
C SER A 374 -1.78 -9.34 -15.26
N GLU A 375 -2.49 -8.29 -15.70
CA GLU A 375 -2.47 -7.84 -17.09
C GLU A 375 -1.04 -7.50 -17.56
N GLY A 376 -0.21 -6.92 -16.69
CA GLY A 376 1.20 -6.64 -16.98
C GLY A 376 2.04 -7.91 -17.21
N ILE A 377 1.80 -8.97 -16.44
CA ILE A 377 2.50 -10.27 -16.64
C ILE A 377 1.98 -10.97 -17.91
N VAL A 378 0.67 -10.94 -18.18
CA VAL A 378 0.10 -11.43 -19.45
C VAL A 378 0.77 -10.73 -20.64
N GLN A 379 0.83 -9.41 -20.61
CA GLN A 379 1.47 -8.61 -21.65
C GLN A 379 2.95 -8.96 -21.81
N LEU A 380 3.69 -9.16 -20.71
CA LEU A 380 5.09 -9.60 -20.75
C LEU A 380 5.28 -10.93 -21.52
N PHE A 381 4.47 -11.95 -21.20
CA PHE A 381 4.56 -13.26 -21.86
C PHE A 381 4.16 -13.19 -23.34
N ARG A 382 3.13 -12.38 -23.67
CA ARG A 382 2.72 -12.13 -25.05
C ARG A 382 3.84 -11.42 -25.83
N THR A 383 4.44 -10.38 -25.27
CA THR A 383 5.58 -9.64 -25.85
C THR A 383 6.75 -10.56 -26.11
N ARG A 384 7.13 -11.41 -25.14
CA ARG A 384 8.19 -12.42 -25.31
C ARG A 384 7.91 -13.36 -26.47
N THR A 385 6.67 -13.83 -26.58
CA THR A 385 6.28 -14.77 -27.64
C THR A 385 6.27 -14.10 -29.01
N GLN A 386 5.76 -12.88 -29.11
CA GLN A 386 5.70 -12.14 -30.37
C GLN A 386 7.06 -11.63 -30.82
N LEU A 387 7.89 -11.12 -29.91
CA LEU A 387 9.26 -10.73 -30.23
C LEU A 387 10.10 -11.90 -30.73
N SER A 388 9.91 -13.10 -30.16
CA SER A 388 10.54 -14.32 -30.67
C SER A 388 10.17 -14.64 -32.12
N ARG A 389 8.94 -14.31 -32.54
CA ARG A 389 8.46 -14.53 -33.91
C ARG A 389 8.99 -13.49 -34.86
N LEU A 390 8.94 -12.23 -34.46
CA LEU A 390 9.56 -11.12 -35.19
C LEU A 390 11.04 -11.43 -35.44
N TRP A 391 11.75 -11.88 -34.39
CA TRP A 391 13.13 -12.35 -34.51
C TRP A 391 13.30 -13.45 -35.56
N SER A 392 12.49 -14.51 -35.49
CA SER A 392 12.56 -15.59 -36.47
C SER A 392 12.20 -15.13 -37.89
N ALA A 393 11.32 -14.15 -38.05
CA ALA A 393 10.94 -13.59 -39.34
C ALA A 393 12.07 -12.75 -39.94
N VAL A 394 12.66 -11.85 -39.15
CA VAL A 394 13.82 -11.04 -39.55
C VAL A 394 15.00 -11.93 -39.91
N ALA A 395 15.34 -12.92 -39.08
CA ALA A 395 16.44 -13.85 -39.38
C ALA A 395 16.25 -14.61 -40.70
N LYS A 396 15.00 -15.00 -41.04
CA LYS A 396 14.68 -15.66 -42.31
C LYS A 396 14.75 -14.70 -43.51
N LEU A 397 14.39 -13.45 -43.32
CA LEU A 397 14.51 -12.39 -44.33
C LEU A 397 15.99 -12.15 -44.65
N THR A 398 16.83 -11.98 -43.63
CA THR A 398 18.28 -11.72 -43.77
C THR A 398 19.03 -12.91 -44.39
N ALA A 399 18.58 -14.15 -44.16
CA ALA A 399 19.27 -15.35 -44.66
C ALA A 399 19.04 -15.66 -46.16
N ARG A 400 18.10 -14.99 -46.85
CA ARG A 400 17.76 -15.30 -48.26
C ARG A 400 18.57 -14.47 -49.26
N LYS A 401 18.90 -15.09 -50.41
CA LYS A 401 19.73 -14.51 -51.49
C LYS A 401 19.03 -14.44 -52.87
N GLY A 402 17.69 -14.48 -52.94
CA GLY A 402 16.96 -14.43 -54.22
C GLY A 402 15.53 -13.87 -54.13
N ASP A 403 15.01 -13.35 -55.26
CA ASP A 403 13.77 -12.56 -55.36
C ASP A 403 12.47 -13.33 -55.07
N THR A 404 12.40 -14.62 -55.40
CA THR A 404 11.17 -15.41 -55.24
C THR A 404 10.87 -15.68 -53.76
N GLY A 405 9.99 -14.85 -53.19
CA GLY A 405 9.49 -14.98 -51.82
C GLY A 405 10.05 -13.95 -50.83
N LEU A 406 10.74 -12.91 -51.30
CA LEU A 406 11.19 -11.78 -50.47
C LEU A 406 9.98 -10.97 -49.98
N THR A 407 9.01 -10.71 -50.85
CA THR A 407 7.74 -10.05 -50.53
C THR A 407 6.96 -10.78 -49.43
N GLN A 408 6.85 -12.10 -49.49
CA GLN A 408 6.15 -12.90 -48.47
C GLN A 408 6.83 -12.86 -47.10
N LEU A 409 8.16 -12.76 -47.06
CA LEU A 409 8.91 -12.62 -45.81
C LEU A 409 8.79 -11.21 -45.25
N GLN A 410 8.78 -10.18 -46.11
CA GLN A 410 8.54 -8.80 -45.70
C GLN A 410 7.12 -8.62 -45.14
N GLU A 411 6.11 -9.15 -45.82
CA GLU A 411 4.71 -9.19 -45.32
C GLU A 411 4.61 -9.89 -43.97
N LYS A 412 5.38 -10.97 -43.79
CA LYS A 412 5.44 -11.67 -42.51
C LYS A 412 6.09 -10.82 -41.41
N VAL A 413 7.18 -10.12 -41.69
CA VAL A 413 7.82 -9.22 -40.71
C VAL A 413 6.85 -8.09 -40.31
N GLU A 414 6.18 -7.47 -41.27
CA GLU A 414 5.18 -6.42 -41.03
C GLU A 414 3.99 -6.95 -40.21
N LEU A 415 3.54 -8.17 -40.49
CA LEU A 415 2.47 -8.80 -39.73
C LEU A 415 2.87 -9.07 -38.26
N GLU A 416 4.05 -9.65 -38.02
CA GLU A 416 4.53 -9.90 -36.64
C GLU A 416 4.78 -8.58 -35.88
N TRP A 417 5.22 -7.53 -36.60
CA TRP A 417 5.33 -6.18 -36.05
C TRP A 417 3.96 -5.62 -35.62
N ALA A 418 2.96 -5.65 -36.51
CA ALA A 418 1.61 -5.17 -36.20
C ALA A 418 1.00 -5.89 -34.99
N HIS A 419 1.25 -7.19 -34.84
CA HIS A 419 0.81 -7.95 -33.66
C HIS A 419 1.52 -7.51 -32.38
N LEU A 420 2.82 -7.21 -32.45
CA LEU A 420 3.58 -6.72 -31.32
C LEU A 420 3.06 -5.35 -30.85
N GLU A 421 2.74 -4.45 -31.78
CA GLU A 421 2.12 -3.15 -31.46
C GLU A 421 0.73 -3.31 -30.85
N HIS A 422 -0.07 -4.24 -31.37
CA HIS A 422 -1.43 -4.49 -30.89
C HIS A 422 -1.50 -5.03 -29.45
N ILE A 423 -0.39 -5.51 -28.87
CA ILE A 423 -0.33 -5.85 -27.44
C ILE A 423 -0.54 -4.58 -26.59
N PHE A 424 -0.12 -3.41 -27.08
CA PHE A 424 -0.13 -2.14 -26.33
C PHE A 424 -0.82 -1.01 -27.12
N PRO A 425 -2.14 -1.10 -27.35
CA PRO A 425 -2.87 -0.08 -28.11
C PRO A 425 -2.85 1.31 -27.43
N GLN A 426 -2.52 1.38 -26.15
CA GLN A 426 -2.43 2.63 -25.38
C GLN A 426 -1.10 3.39 -25.57
N LEU A 427 -0.08 2.76 -26.16
CA LEU A 427 1.21 3.43 -26.38
C LEU A 427 1.14 4.50 -27.49
N ASP A 428 0.08 4.53 -28.30
CA ASP A 428 -0.10 5.48 -29.41
C ASP A 428 -0.70 6.84 -29.01
N GLN A 429 -1.20 6.99 -27.77
CA GLN A 429 -1.74 8.26 -27.30
C GLN A 429 -0.69 9.02 -26.47
N SER A 430 -0.13 10.08 -27.05
CA SER A 430 0.72 11.02 -26.32
C SER A 430 -0.12 11.73 -25.26
N ARG A 431 0.25 11.59 -23.98
CA ARG A 431 -0.44 12.22 -22.85
C ARG A 431 -0.18 13.71 -22.87
N ARG A 432 -1.23 14.52 -22.90
CA ARG A 432 -1.13 15.98 -22.98
C ARG A 432 -1.40 16.58 -21.60
N VAL A 433 -0.40 17.25 -21.03
CA VAL A 433 -0.46 17.84 -19.69
C VAL A 433 -0.41 19.36 -19.78
N LEU A 434 -1.31 20.04 -19.09
CA LEU A 434 -1.30 21.50 -18.90
C LEU A 434 -0.91 21.84 -17.46
N PHE A 435 0.27 22.43 -17.29
CA PHE A 435 0.68 23.06 -16.03
C PHE A 435 0.21 24.50 -16.00
N VAL A 436 -0.48 24.90 -14.94
CA VAL A 436 -0.89 26.29 -14.71
C VAL A 436 -0.13 26.81 -13.50
N ALA A 437 0.79 27.75 -13.70
CA ALA A 437 1.66 28.26 -12.65
C ALA A 437 1.68 29.79 -12.62
N ASN A 438 1.72 30.39 -11.44
CA ASN A 438 1.88 31.85 -11.31
C ASN A 438 3.34 32.30 -11.52
N THR A 439 4.31 31.40 -11.30
CA THR A 439 5.75 31.61 -11.51
C THR A 439 6.45 30.26 -11.72
N SER A 440 7.57 30.26 -12.45
CA SER A 440 8.43 29.09 -12.68
C SER A 440 9.84 29.55 -13.07
N GLY A 441 10.87 28.95 -12.49
CA GLY A 441 12.27 29.28 -12.79
C GLY A 441 13.18 29.37 -11.55
N PRO A 442 14.44 29.82 -11.71
CA PRO A 442 15.40 29.98 -10.61
C PRO A 442 15.14 31.27 -9.82
N GLY A 443 13.90 31.48 -9.40
CA GLY A 443 13.43 32.67 -8.69
C GLY A 443 13.58 32.56 -7.16
N LYS A 444 12.99 33.52 -6.43
CA LYS A 444 12.98 33.50 -4.97
C LYS A 444 12.01 32.44 -4.43
N GLY A 445 12.54 31.38 -3.82
CA GLY A 445 11.79 30.38 -3.04
C GLY A 445 11.60 29.04 -3.74
N GLY A 446 11.02 28.07 -3.02
CA GLY A 446 10.97 26.69 -3.48
C GLY A 446 9.93 26.38 -4.56
N LEU A 447 8.85 27.15 -4.64
CA LEU A 447 7.76 26.95 -5.62
C LEU A 447 8.22 27.15 -7.08
N PRO A 448 8.88 28.27 -7.45
CA PRO A 448 9.38 28.47 -8.81
C PRO A 448 10.31 27.33 -9.28
N PHE A 449 11.19 26.86 -8.40
CA PHE A 449 12.14 25.80 -8.69
C PHE A 449 11.45 24.44 -8.89
N LEU A 450 10.53 24.07 -7.98
CA LEU A 450 9.74 22.84 -8.13
C LEU A 450 8.95 22.85 -9.44
N ASN A 451 8.30 23.96 -9.79
CA ASN A 451 7.54 24.08 -11.03
C ASN A 451 8.46 23.90 -12.26
N GLN A 452 9.65 24.49 -12.24
CA GLN A 452 10.61 24.37 -13.33
C GLN A 452 11.09 22.93 -13.52
N GLU A 453 11.55 22.29 -12.44
CA GLU A 453 12.10 20.93 -12.50
C GLU A 453 11.02 19.89 -12.82
N MET A 454 9.81 20.04 -12.27
CA MET A 454 8.70 19.15 -12.58
C MET A 454 8.26 19.25 -14.05
N VAL A 455 8.14 20.47 -14.59
CA VAL A 455 7.80 20.68 -16.01
C VAL A 455 8.89 20.11 -16.90
N ARG A 456 10.16 20.40 -16.60
CA ARG A 456 11.30 19.87 -17.36
C ARG A 456 11.30 18.34 -17.37
N ALA A 457 11.24 17.72 -16.19
CA ALA A 457 11.28 16.27 -16.06
C ALA A 457 10.07 15.59 -16.73
N MET A 458 8.86 16.15 -16.56
CA MET A 458 7.67 15.59 -17.19
C MET A 458 7.68 15.73 -18.73
N SER A 459 8.26 16.81 -19.27
CA SER A 459 8.41 17.00 -20.72
C SER A 459 9.36 16.00 -21.38
N GLN A 460 10.27 15.42 -20.61
CA GLN A 460 11.25 14.42 -21.06
C GLN A 460 10.70 13.00 -20.98
N LEU A 461 9.55 12.77 -20.33
CA LEU A 461 8.93 11.46 -20.29
C LEU A 461 8.45 11.03 -21.68
N PRO A 462 8.61 9.75 -22.04
CA PRO A 462 8.16 9.24 -23.34
C PRO A 462 6.64 9.39 -23.48
N HIS A 463 6.19 9.70 -24.70
CA HIS A 463 4.78 9.87 -25.04
C HIS A 463 4.04 10.86 -24.12
N THR A 464 4.73 11.93 -23.69
CA THR A 464 4.15 13.00 -22.87
C THR A 464 4.43 14.35 -23.52
N SER A 465 3.39 15.13 -23.74
CA SER A 465 3.45 16.50 -24.28
C SER A 465 3.03 17.47 -23.18
N VAL A 466 3.97 18.31 -22.71
CA VAL A 466 3.71 19.27 -21.63
C VAL A 466 3.54 20.68 -22.19
N THR A 467 2.49 21.37 -21.75
CA THR A 467 2.31 22.82 -21.95
C THR A 467 2.33 23.51 -20.59
N LEU A 468 3.13 24.56 -20.44
CA LEU A 468 3.19 25.40 -19.26
C LEU A 468 2.52 26.75 -19.58
N LEU A 469 1.42 27.06 -18.89
CA LEU A 469 0.82 28.39 -18.87
C LEU A 469 1.31 29.11 -17.61
N VAL A 470 2.10 30.16 -17.80
CA VAL A 470 2.77 30.88 -16.70
C VAL A 470 2.64 32.39 -16.85
N VAL A 471 2.60 33.11 -15.72
CA VAL A 471 2.68 34.58 -15.72
C VAL A 471 4.14 35.00 -15.75
N GLU A 472 4.48 35.94 -16.63
CA GLU A 472 5.84 36.44 -16.82
C GLU A 472 5.98 37.86 -16.26
N THR A 473 6.90 38.05 -15.30
CA THR A 473 7.16 39.34 -14.67
C THR A 473 8.32 40.09 -15.34
N ASP A 474 8.40 41.43 -15.20
CA ASP A 474 9.44 42.25 -15.85
C ASP A 474 10.88 41.89 -15.41
N GLN A 475 11.07 41.27 -14.25
CA GLN A 475 12.38 40.76 -13.80
C GLN A 475 12.77 39.43 -14.48
N GLU A 476 11.82 38.69 -15.05
CA GLU A 476 12.01 37.37 -15.66
C GLU A 476 12.32 37.42 -17.17
N LYS A 477 12.14 38.58 -17.84
CA LYS A 477 12.45 38.81 -19.27
C LYS A 477 13.89 38.48 -19.72
N LYS A 478 14.79 38.13 -18.79
CA LYS A 478 16.21 37.87 -19.03
C LYS A 478 16.61 36.38 -19.01
N LYS A 479 15.70 35.43 -18.76
CA LYS A 479 16.05 34.00 -18.58
C LYS A 479 15.53 33.14 -19.76
N PRO A 480 16.33 32.21 -20.31
CA PRO A 480 15.99 31.50 -21.55
C PRO A 480 14.90 30.43 -21.35
N ILE A 481 13.99 30.33 -22.34
CA ILE A 481 12.93 29.31 -22.47
C ILE A 481 13.48 27.87 -22.40
N SER A 482 14.77 27.67 -22.68
CA SER A 482 15.45 26.36 -22.67
C SER A 482 15.46 25.65 -21.32
N SER A 483 15.07 26.31 -20.23
CA SER A 483 15.14 25.77 -18.88
C SER A 483 13.98 24.83 -18.50
N HIS A 484 12.95 24.71 -19.34
CA HIS A 484 11.76 23.87 -19.11
C HIS A 484 11.71 22.61 -20.00
N GLY A 485 12.85 22.21 -20.57
CA GLY A 485 12.95 21.02 -21.41
C GLY A 485 12.27 21.21 -22.77
N SER A 486 11.52 20.21 -23.21
CA SER A 486 10.76 20.22 -24.47
C SER A 486 9.33 20.78 -24.32
N ALA A 487 8.99 21.30 -23.14
CA ALA A 487 7.65 21.83 -22.86
C ALA A 487 7.32 23.06 -23.72
N LYS A 488 6.07 23.17 -24.18
CA LYS A 488 5.55 24.39 -24.79
C LYS A 488 5.24 25.40 -23.69
N VAL A 489 5.98 26.51 -23.64
CA VAL A 489 5.77 27.58 -22.65
C VAL A 489 4.90 28.68 -23.26
N ILE A 490 3.83 29.06 -22.56
CA ILE A 490 2.91 30.14 -22.90
C ILE A 490 2.94 31.13 -21.74
N THR A 491 3.33 32.37 -22.04
CA THR A 491 3.46 33.42 -21.04
C THR A 491 2.30 34.41 -21.09
N ILE A 492 1.82 34.82 -19.92
CA ILE A 492 0.89 35.95 -19.76
C ILE A 492 1.68 37.11 -19.15
N PRO A 493 1.77 38.27 -19.81
CA PRO A 493 2.52 39.41 -19.27
C PRO A 493 1.84 39.94 -18.00
N ALA A 494 2.58 40.01 -16.89
CA ALA A 494 2.01 40.39 -15.59
C ALA A 494 1.49 41.84 -15.54
N GLY A 495 2.21 42.79 -16.15
CA GLY A 495 1.96 44.23 -15.96
C GLY A 495 2.07 44.63 -14.48
N GLU A 496 1.12 45.43 -13.99
CA GLU A 496 1.00 45.81 -12.56
C GLU A 496 0.09 44.86 -11.75
N CYS A 497 -0.47 43.81 -12.37
CA CYS A 497 -1.44 42.93 -11.74
C CYS A 497 -0.76 41.80 -10.93
N GLU A 498 -1.41 41.36 -9.85
CA GLU A 498 -0.97 40.18 -9.09
C GLU A 498 -1.11 38.90 -9.96
N PRO A 499 -0.06 38.05 -10.07
CA PRO A 499 -0.06 36.90 -10.98
C PRO A 499 -1.21 35.90 -10.81
N SER A 500 -1.59 35.59 -9.57
CA SER A 500 -2.67 34.62 -9.29
C SER A 500 -4.04 35.17 -9.71
N ALA A 501 -4.29 36.45 -9.46
CA ALA A 501 -5.48 37.17 -9.90
C ALA A 501 -5.54 37.29 -11.42
N LEU A 502 -4.40 37.49 -12.08
CA LEU A 502 -4.32 37.51 -13.55
C LEU A 502 -4.66 36.14 -14.16
N LEU A 503 -4.11 35.05 -13.61
CA LEU A 503 -4.47 33.68 -14.03
C LEU A 503 -5.96 33.40 -13.82
N TYR A 504 -6.51 33.84 -12.68
CA TYR A 504 -7.93 33.70 -12.41
C TYR A 504 -8.79 34.48 -13.42
N SER A 505 -8.41 35.73 -13.71
CA SER A 505 -9.08 36.56 -14.72
C SER A 505 -9.01 35.91 -16.10
N ALA A 506 -7.81 35.48 -16.53
CA ALA A 506 -7.58 34.75 -17.76
C ALA A 506 -8.52 33.55 -17.88
N ALA A 507 -8.56 32.69 -16.87
CA ALA A 507 -9.43 31.53 -16.80
C ALA A 507 -10.94 31.87 -16.74
N LYS A 508 -11.30 33.07 -16.25
CA LYS A 508 -12.70 33.50 -16.03
C LYS A 508 -13.31 34.29 -17.19
N VAL A 509 -12.55 35.01 -18.00
CA VAL A 509 -13.15 35.86 -19.06
C VAL A 509 -12.67 35.56 -20.47
N HIS A 510 -11.56 34.84 -20.65
CA HIS A 510 -10.98 34.57 -21.97
C HIS A 510 -11.24 33.14 -22.46
N HIS A 511 -10.91 32.91 -23.73
CA HIS A 511 -10.93 31.61 -24.40
C HIS A 511 -9.51 31.05 -24.62
N PRO A 512 -9.32 29.71 -24.68
CA PRO A 512 -8.00 29.10 -24.76
C PRO A 512 -7.20 29.50 -26.02
N ASN A 513 -7.87 29.70 -27.14
CA ASN A 513 -7.26 30.10 -28.42
C ASN A 513 -6.55 31.47 -28.36
N GLU A 514 -7.02 32.39 -27.50
CA GLU A 514 -6.38 33.69 -27.28
C GLU A 514 -4.95 33.58 -26.73
N PHE A 515 -4.67 32.47 -26.02
CA PHE A 515 -3.34 32.16 -25.47
C PHE A 515 -2.57 31.15 -26.34
N GLY A 516 -3.08 30.78 -27.51
CA GLY A 516 -2.48 29.74 -28.35
C GLY A 516 -2.60 28.31 -27.78
N LEU A 517 -3.57 28.08 -26.89
CA LEU A 517 -3.99 26.76 -26.43
C LEU A 517 -5.03 26.15 -27.39
N PRO A 518 -5.14 24.81 -27.48
CA PRO A 518 -6.09 24.14 -28.39
C PRO A 518 -7.56 24.49 -28.08
N SER A 519 -8.40 24.62 -29.12
CA SER A 519 -9.83 24.92 -28.96
C SER A 519 -10.63 23.66 -28.60
N PRO A 520 -11.66 23.74 -27.72
CA PRO A 520 -12.48 22.58 -27.36
C PRO A 520 -13.42 22.08 -28.47
N ASP A 521 -13.78 22.95 -29.42
CA ASP A 521 -14.83 22.70 -30.44
C ASP A 521 -14.34 21.96 -31.70
N GLN A 522 -13.05 21.60 -31.77
CA GLN A 522 -12.52 20.80 -32.88
C GLN A 522 -12.66 19.31 -32.53
N ASN A 523 -13.50 18.59 -33.29
CA ASN A 523 -13.81 17.15 -33.15
C ASN A 523 -12.61 16.18 -33.32
N ASP A 524 -11.37 16.66 -33.27
CA ASP A 524 -10.16 15.85 -33.35
C ASP A 524 -9.39 15.96 -32.04
N PHE A 525 -9.23 14.85 -31.33
CA PHE A 525 -8.06 14.38 -30.54
C PHE A 525 -7.10 15.41 -29.86
N THR A 526 -7.51 16.63 -29.55
CA THR A 526 -6.61 17.75 -29.19
C THR A 526 -6.88 18.39 -27.82
N SER A 527 -7.60 17.73 -26.92
CA SER A 527 -7.75 18.17 -25.51
C SER A 527 -6.57 17.77 -24.62
N PHE A 528 -6.44 18.38 -23.44
CA PHE A 528 -5.50 17.94 -22.38
C PHE A 528 -6.09 16.76 -21.59
N ASP A 529 -5.24 15.82 -21.18
CA ASP A 529 -5.61 14.69 -20.32
C ASP A 529 -5.54 15.05 -18.83
N LEU A 530 -4.59 15.92 -18.47
CA LEU A 530 -4.31 16.33 -17.09
C LEU A 530 -4.04 17.83 -17.02
N ILE A 531 -4.67 18.50 -16.07
CA ILE A 531 -4.41 19.89 -15.69
C ILE A 531 -3.87 19.91 -14.26
N ILE A 532 -2.77 20.65 -14.06
CA ILE A 532 -2.09 20.76 -12.77
C ILE A 532 -2.16 22.21 -12.26
N GLY A 533 -2.65 22.38 -11.03
CA GLY A 533 -2.69 23.65 -10.29
C GLY A 533 -1.93 23.57 -8.96
N HIS A 534 -1.58 24.73 -8.39
CA HIS A 534 -0.66 24.82 -7.24
C HIS A 534 -1.27 25.68 -6.12
N SER A 535 -1.82 25.05 -5.08
CA SER A 535 -2.43 25.66 -3.86
C SER A 535 -3.15 26.99 -4.15
N ARG A 536 -2.99 28.00 -3.29
CA ARG A 536 -3.55 29.36 -3.45
C ARG A 536 -3.05 30.11 -4.70
N TYR A 537 -1.99 29.66 -5.34
CA TYR A 537 -1.30 30.39 -6.40
C TYR A 537 -1.95 30.19 -7.78
N SER A 538 -2.39 28.96 -8.08
CA SER A 538 -3.00 28.68 -9.39
C SER A 538 -4.11 27.63 -9.36
N SER A 539 -4.42 27.00 -8.22
CA SER A 539 -5.46 25.95 -8.17
C SER A 539 -6.84 26.45 -8.58
N THR A 540 -7.19 27.69 -8.20
CA THR A 540 -8.47 28.29 -8.60
C THR A 540 -8.56 28.47 -10.11
N ALA A 541 -7.48 28.97 -10.74
CA ALA A 541 -7.42 29.13 -12.19
C ALA A 541 -7.42 27.77 -12.91
N ALA A 542 -6.64 26.80 -12.44
CA ALA A 542 -6.60 25.44 -12.98
C ALA A 542 -7.97 24.75 -12.91
N SER A 543 -8.68 24.89 -11.78
CA SER A 543 -10.05 24.37 -11.62
C SER A 543 -11.03 25.03 -12.59
N LEU A 544 -10.92 26.34 -12.81
CA LEU A 544 -11.77 27.05 -13.79
C LEU A 544 -11.44 26.64 -15.23
N ILE A 545 -10.17 26.50 -15.57
CA ILE A 545 -9.71 26.03 -16.88
C ILE A 545 -10.24 24.63 -17.15
N ARG A 546 -10.14 23.71 -16.17
CA ARG A 546 -10.73 22.37 -16.28
C ARG A 546 -12.24 22.44 -16.47
N GLN A 547 -12.95 23.25 -15.69
CA GLN A 547 -14.41 23.33 -15.78
C GLN A 547 -14.92 23.97 -17.08
N ARG A 548 -14.22 24.99 -17.60
CA ARG A 548 -14.71 25.81 -18.72
C ARG A 548 -14.07 25.46 -20.05
N TRP A 549 -12.78 25.14 -20.07
CA TRP A 549 -12.02 24.94 -21.31
C TRP A 549 -11.84 23.45 -21.61
N TYR A 550 -11.57 22.61 -20.61
CA TYR A 550 -11.26 21.18 -20.83
C TYR A 550 -11.97 20.25 -19.82
N PRO A 551 -13.30 20.08 -19.92
CA PRO A 551 -14.09 19.35 -18.93
C PRO A 551 -13.76 17.86 -18.81
N SER A 552 -13.18 17.25 -19.85
CA SER A 552 -12.74 15.85 -19.85
C SER A 552 -11.39 15.63 -19.14
N ALA A 553 -10.61 16.68 -18.91
CA ALA A 553 -9.31 16.58 -18.28
C ALA A 553 -9.43 16.25 -16.79
N LYS A 554 -8.49 15.43 -16.30
CA LYS A 554 -8.27 15.21 -14.87
C LYS A 554 -7.66 16.47 -14.25
N LEU A 555 -8.03 16.77 -13.00
CA LEU A 555 -7.48 17.88 -12.24
C LEU A 555 -6.61 17.38 -11.08
N ALA A 556 -5.32 17.74 -11.09
CA ALA A 556 -4.43 17.54 -9.96
C ALA A 556 -4.06 18.88 -9.30
N LEU A 557 -4.21 18.98 -7.99
CA LEU A 557 -3.91 20.20 -7.22
C LEU A 557 -2.81 19.93 -6.20
N ILE A 558 -1.70 20.67 -6.30
CA ILE A 558 -0.51 20.48 -5.46
C ILE A 558 -0.51 21.45 -4.28
N THR A 559 -0.44 20.92 -3.07
CA THR A 559 -0.28 21.66 -1.81
C THR A 559 1.20 21.83 -1.49
N HIS A 560 1.66 23.10 -1.43
CA HIS A 560 3.07 23.48 -1.25
C HIS A 560 3.42 23.99 0.15
N THR A 561 2.43 24.49 0.89
CA THR A 561 2.62 25.10 2.21
C THR A 561 1.36 24.93 3.04
N SER A 562 1.49 24.81 4.36
CA SER A 562 0.37 25.00 5.29
C SER A 562 0.38 26.43 5.80
N ALA A 563 -0.71 27.17 5.60
CA ALA A 563 -0.87 28.50 6.16
C ALA A 563 -1.08 28.45 7.68
N LEU A 564 -1.84 27.47 8.18
CA LEU A 564 -2.15 27.34 9.60
C LEU A 564 -0.95 26.90 10.45
N ARG A 565 -0.14 25.96 9.95
CA ARG A 565 1.11 25.61 10.65
C ARG A 565 2.10 26.78 10.71
N LYS A 566 1.93 27.79 9.86
CA LYS A 566 2.75 29.00 9.85
C LYS A 566 2.09 30.18 10.59
N SER A 567 0.93 29.97 11.20
CA SER A 567 0.08 31.06 11.71
C SER A 567 0.70 31.85 12.87
N ASP A 568 1.58 31.23 13.65
CA ASP A 568 2.22 31.86 14.81
C ASP A 568 3.24 32.94 14.44
N LEU A 569 3.85 32.80 13.25
CA LEU A 569 4.75 33.76 12.63
C LEU A 569 4.07 34.53 11.50
N ALA A 570 2.81 34.21 11.19
CA ALA A 570 2.08 34.81 10.07
C ALA A 570 2.00 36.32 10.16
N TRP A 571 1.99 36.90 11.36
CA TRP A 571 2.02 38.35 11.53
C TRP A 571 3.22 38.99 10.84
N MET A 572 4.41 38.39 10.92
CA MET A 572 5.60 38.95 10.27
C MET A 572 5.51 38.98 8.73
N TRP A 573 4.58 38.22 8.12
CA TRP A 573 4.37 38.20 6.67
C TRP A 573 3.04 38.82 6.21
N TYR A 574 2.02 38.79 7.07
CA TYR A 574 0.62 38.96 6.68
C TYR A 574 -0.17 39.96 7.55
N GLY A 575 0.36 40.43 8.68
CA GLY A 575 -0.40 41.34 9.55
C GLY A 575 0.45 42.10 10.56
N GLN A 576 0.13 43.36 10.83
CA GLN A 576 0.89 44.18 11.79
C GLN A 576 0.78 43.69 13.26
N SER A 577 -0.04 42.65 13.52
CA SER A 577 -0.20 41.99 14.81
C SER A 577 -0.39 40.47 14.66
N ARG A 578 -0.14 39.70 15.73
CA ARG A 578 -0.36 38.24 15.80
C ARG A 578 -1.78 37.85 15.38
N GLU A 579 -2.79 38.55 15.90
CA GLU A 579 -4.20 38.31 15.59
C GLU A 579 -4.51 38.43 14.09
N LEU A 580 -4.06 39.51 13.44
CA LEU A 580 -4.25 39.70 12.00
C LEU A 580 -3.51 38.64 11.17
N GLY A 581 -2.33 38.20 11.64
CA GLY A 581 -1.59 37.08 11.07
C GLY A 581 -2.39 35.78 11.07
N TYR A 582 -3.01 35.41 12.20
CA TYR A 582 -3.86 34.22 12.30
C TYR A 582 -5.09 34.32 11.39
N VAL A 583 -5.76 35.47 11.35
CA VAL A 583 -6.95 35.69 10.50
C VAL A 583 -6.59 35.49 9.03
N GLU A 584 -5.46 36.04 8.58
CA GLU A 584 -5.03 35.88 7.20
C GLU A 584 -4.57 34.45 6.91
N ALA A 585 -3.86 33.79 7.83
CA ALA A 585 -3.51 32.37 7.71
C ALA A 585 -4.76 31.47 7.58
N ALA A 586 -5.79 31.72 8.38
CA ALA A 586 -7.08 31.03 8.29
C ALA A 586 -7.78 31.31 6.95
N ARG A 587 -7.79 32.57 6.48
CA ARG A 587 -8.34 32.94 5.17
C ARG A 587 -7.66 32.19 4.02
N LEU A 588 -6.33 32.02 4.10
CA LEU A 588 -5.54 31.29 3.11
C LEU A 588 -5.82 29.78 3.16
N ALA A 589 -5.96 29.21 4.35
CA ALA A 589 -6.37 27.80 4.52
C ALA A 589 -7.76 27.53 3.92
N MET A 590 -8.70 28.46 4.11
CA MET A 590 -10.04 28.38 3.51
C MET A 590 -10.05 28.37 1.98
N LEU A 591 -8.99 28.85 1.30
CA LEU A 591 -8.88 28.73 -0.15
C LEU A 591 -8.65 27.28 -0.56
N ASP A 592 -7.74 26.58 0.12
CA ASP A 592 -7.45 25.17 -0.12
C ASP A 592 -8.66 24.30 0.24
N GLU A 593 -9.34 24.57 1.35
CA GLU A 593 -10.60 23.91 1.75
C GLU A 593 -11.70 24.03 0.69
N LYS A 594 -11.80 25.19 0.03
CA LYS A 594 -12.81 25.43 -1.00
C LYS A 594 -12.47 24.75 -2.33
N ILE A 595 -11.20 24.57 -2.67
CA ILE A 595 -10.76 24.15 -4.00
C ILE A 595 -10.37 22.67 -4.09
N LEU A 596 -9.78 22.10 -3.03
CA LEU A 596 -9.36 20.70 -2.99
C LEU A 596 -10.50 19.70 -3.29
N PRO A 597 -11.75 19.92 -2.83
CA PRO A 597 -12.86 19.04 -3.18
C PRO A 597 -13.18 18.97 -4.69
N ASN A 598 -12.67 19.90 -5.51
CA ASN A 598 -12.86 19.88 -6.97
C ASN A 598 -11.82 19.03 -7.72
N ALA A 599 -10.76 18.58 -7.04
CA ALA A 599 -9.68 17.82 -7.67
C ALA A 599 -10.08 16.36 -7.94
N ASP A 600 -9.49 15.75 -8.97
CA ASP A 600 -9.43 14.29 -9.09
C ASP A 600 -8.29 13.72 -8.22
N LEU A 601 -7.20 14.50 -8.07
CA LEU A 601 -6.03 14.16 -7.28
C LEU A 601 -5.52 15.38 -6.48
N ALA A 602 -5.54 15.30 -5.16
CA ALA A 602 -4.82 16.22 -4.28
C ALA A 602 -3.40 15.70 -4.05
N VAL A 603 -2.39 16.55 -4.21
CA VAL A 603 -0.98 16.15 -4.14
C VAL A 603 -0.31 16.93 -3.02
N GLY A 604 0.24 16.24 -2.02
CA GLY A 604 1.08 16.86 -1.00
C GLY A 604 2.55 16.71 -1.34
N VAL A 605 3.32 17.79 -1.24
CA VAL A 605 4.79 17.71 -1.35
C VAL A 605 5.34 17.14 -0.03
N GLY A 606 5.51 15.83 0.00
CA GLY A 606 5.91 15.04 1.17
C GLY A 606 4.78 14.70 2.14
N PRO A 607 5.09 13.94 3.20
CA PRO A 607 4.09 13.41 4.12
C PRO A 607 3.28 14.51 4.85
N ALA A 608 3.96 15.54 5.36
CA ALA A 608 3.34 16.61 6.14
C ALA A 608 2.29 17.39 5.33
N LEU A 609 2.63 17.77 4.09
CA LEU A 609 1.70 18.50 3.22
C LEU A 609 0.61 17.60 2.62
N THR A 610 0.84 16.28 2.55
CA THR A 610 -0.21 15.32 2.20
C THR A 610 -1.24 15.22 3.32
N ALA A 611 -0.81 15.20 4.59
CA ALA A 611 -1.70 15.27 5.73
C ALA A 611 -2.47 16.60 5.78
N GLU A 612 -1.79 17.73 5.53
CA GLU A 612 -2.42 19.04 5.43
C GLU A 612 -3.52 19.06 4.35
N ALA A 613 -3.22 18.56 3.15
CA ALA A 613 -4.20 18.51 2.06
C ALA A 613 -5.44 17.70 2.46
N ARG A 614 -5.27 16.57 3.15
CA ARG A 614 -6.40 15.75 3.66
C ARG A 614 -7.25 16.48 4.67
N GLU A 615 -6.61 17.22 5.57
CA GLU A 615 -7.30 17.96 6.61
C GLU A 615 -8.10 19.13 6.02
N ARG A 616 -7.47 19.92 5.12
CA ARG A 616 -8.15 21.02 4.44
C ARG A 616 -9.30 20.53 3.56
N GLU A 617 -9.08 19.45 2.82
CA GLU A 617 -10.13 18.82 2.02
C GLU A 617 -11.32 18.40 2.89
N TRP A 618 -11.06 17.74 4.02
CA TRP A 618 -12.09 17.35 4.98
C TRP A 618 -12.87 18.54 5.55
N MET A 619 -12.18 19.60 5.98
CA MET A 619 -12.84 20.83 6.45
C MET A 619 -13.70 21.49 5.36
N GLY A 620 -13.23 21.42 4.11
CA GLY A 620 -13.99 21.83 2.93
C GLY A 620 -15.26 21.02 2.68
N GLN A 621 -15.23 19.72 2.99
CA GLN A 621 -16.42 18.86 2.91
C GLN A 621 -17.43 19.17 4.03
N CYS A 622 -16.96 19.43 5.25
CA CYS A 622 -17.81 19.77 6.40
C CYS A 622 -18.62 21.06 6.18
N SER A 623 -18.15 21.97 5.32
CA SER A 623 -18.76 23.27 5.04
C SER A 623 -19.70 23.30 3.82
N ARG A 624 -19.98 22.17 3.15
CA ARG A 624 -20.88 22.09 1.97
C ARG A 624 -21.94 20.98 2.09
N LYS A 625 -23.15 21.21 1.55
CA LYS A 625 -24.18 20.16 1.37
C LYS A 625 -23.66 19.11 0.37
N ARG A 626 -23.65 17.83 0.79
CA ARG A 626 -23.12 16.66 0.04
C ARG A 626 -23.65 16.61 -1.41
N SER A 627 -22.79 16.80 -2.40
CA SER A 627 -23.08 16.51 -3.81
C SER A 627 -22.26 15.33 -4.38
N SER A 628 -21.17 14.92 -3.72
CA SER A 628 -20.35 13.75 -4.07
C SER A 628 -19.96 12.99 -2.80
N ILE A 629 -20.02 11.64 -2.84
CA ILE A 629 -19.71 10.73 -1.73
C ILE A 629 -18.19 10.45 -1.62
N THR A 630 -17.38 10.84 -2.60
CA THR A 630 -15.94 10.58 -2.65
C THR A 630 -15.19 11.88 -2.97
N GLY A 631 -14.37 12.38 -2.04
CA GLY A 631 -13.42 13.48 -2.27
C GLY A 631 -12.30 13.09 -3.24
N PRO A 632 -11.29 13.96 -3.46
CA PRO A 632 -10.14 13.63 -4.31
C PRO A 632 -9.36 12.45 -3.74
N ARG A 633 -8.62 11.77 -4.62
CA ARG A 633 -7.55 10.86 -4.19
C ARG A 633 -6.34 11.68 -3.74
N PHE A 634 -5.47 11.09 -2.94
CA PHE A 634 -4.27 11.76 -2.44
C PHE A 634 -3.00 11.11 -2.96
N HIS A 635 -2.04 11.93 -3.40
CA HIS A 635 -0.70 11.49 -3.75
C HIS A 635 0.35 12.20 -2.89
N GLU A 636 1.22 11.41 -2.25
CA GLU A 636 2.41 11.92 -1.58
C GLU A 636 3.57 11.97 -2.57
N LEU A 637 3.95 13.20 -2.96
CA LEU A 637 5.04 13.47 -3.90
C LEU A 637 6.33 13.72 -3.13
N VAL A 638 7.41 13.01 -3.47
CA VAL A 638 8.75 13.30 -2.96
C VAL A 638 9.47 14.17 -3.99
N PRO A 639 9.91 15.39 -3.66
CA PRO A 639 10.70 16.23 -4.56
C PRO A 639 11.93 15.51 -5.11
N GLY A 640 12.25 15.82 -6.36
CA GLY A 640 13.39 15.21 -7.03
C GLY A 640 14.73 15.65 -6.44
N VAL A 641 15.75 14.80 -6.59
CA VAL A 641 17.14 15.13 -6.28
C VAL A 641 18.00 15.21 -7.54
N HIS A 642 18.99 16.10 -7.52
CA HIS A 642 20.12 16.10 -8.45
C HIS A 642 21.32 15.44 -7.78
N ILE A 643 21.78 14.32 -8.32
CA ILE A 643 22.95 13.61 -7.82
C ILE A 643 24.19 14.22 -8.44
N LEU A 644 25.11 14.67 -7.58
CA LEU A 644 26.38 15.24 -7.98
C LEU A 644 27.49 14.57 -7.15
N ASP A 645 28.64 14.33 -7.77
CA ASP A 645 29.77 13.73 -7.08
C ASP A 645 30.14 14.56 -5.84
N SER A 646 30.24 13.86 -4.71
CA SER A 646 30.65 14.45 -3.45
C SER A 646 32.15 14.72 -3.48
N ILE A 647 32.54 15.97 -3.74
CA ILE A 647 33.92 16.43 -3.59
C ILE A 647 34.02 17.14 -2.25
N GLN A 648 34.11 16.37 -1.17
CA GLN A 648 34.41 16.90 0.16
C GLN A 648 35.94 17.06 0.31
N PRO A 649 36.43 18.23 0.76
CA PRO A 649 37.85 18.42 1.04
C PRO A 649 38.34 17.42 2.10
N LYS A 650 39.57 16.90 1.94
CA LYS A 650 40.22 16.12 3.00
C LYS A 650 40.52 17.04 4.18
N ARG A 651 39.96 16.73 5.36
CA ARG A 651 40.23 17.44 6.62
C ARG A 651 41.57 17.05 7.24
N GLN A 652 42.25 18.01 7.84
CA GLN A 652 43.37 17.81 8.75
C GLN A 652 42.88 17.74 10.21
N PRO A 653 43.67 17.14 11.12
CA PRO A 653 43.42 17.25 12.55
C PRO A 653 43.41 18.72 12.97
N ASN A 654 42.34 19.15 13.65
CA ASN A 654 42.07 20.52 14.12
C ASN A 654 41.52 21.53 13.09
N ASP A 655 41.05 21.11 11.92
CA ASP A 655 40.32 22.02 11.03
C ASP A 655 39.03 22.54 11.69
N THR A 656 38.75 23.85 11.57
CA THR A 656 37.52 24.51 12.04
C THR A 656 36.28 23.84 11.48
N PHE A 657 35.34 23.37 12.31
CA PHE A 657 34.12 22.71 11.82
C PHE A 657 33.14 23.71 11.17
N HIS A 658 32.75 23.47 9.91
CA HIS A 658 31.93 24.41 9.14
C HIS A 658 30.47 23.94 9.06
N VAL A 659 29.57 24.74 9.64
CA VAL A 659 28.13 24.52 9.60
C VAL A 659 27.47 25.56 8.69
N LEU A 660 26.47 25.16 7.92
CA LEU A 660 25.70 26.08 7.07
C LEU A 660 24.21 26.03 7.39
N LEU A 661 23.64 27.20 7.61
CA LEU A 661 22.21 27.45 7.51
C LEU A 661 21.92 28.09 6.16
N ALA A 662 21.23 27.37 5.28
CA ALA A 662 20.82 27.86 3.97
C ALA A 662 19.34 28.24 3.99
N GLY A 663 18.98 29.33 3.32
CA GLY A 663 17.61 29.76 3.15
C GLY A 663 17.41 31.24 3.47
N ARG A 664 16.17 31.69 3.36
CA ARG A 664 15.80 33.08 3.63
C ARG A 664 16.08 33.46 5.08
N ALA A 665 17.16 34.21 5.32
CA ALA A 665 17.53 34.66 6.67
C ALA A 665 16.60 35.77 7.20
N ASP A 666 15.77 36.35 6.33
CA ASP A 666 14.68 37.26 6.68
C ASP A 666 13.38 36.53 7.08
N ASP A 667 13.32 35.21 6.91
CA ASP A 667 12.19 34.37 7.30
C ASP A 667 12.43 33.78 8.70
N PRO A 668 11.72 34.27 9.74
CA PRO A 668 11.89 33.81 11.13
C PRO A 668 11.61 32.31 11.30
N ALA A 669 10.79 31.73 10.41
CA ALA A 669 10.48 30.31 10.48
C ALA A 669 11.68 29.42 10.12
N LYS A 670 12.81 29.99 9.67
CA LYS A 670 14.05 29.26 9.36
C LYS A 670 14.95 29.02 10.58
N GLY A 671 14.61 29.59 11.75
CA GLY A 671 15.32 29.31 13.01
C GLY A 671 16.76 29.83 13.05
N LEU A 672 17.01 30.99 12.44
CA LEU A 672 18.35 31.63 12.45
C LEU A 672 18.89 31.81 13.87
N ASP A 673 18.07 32.37 14.77
CA ASP A 673 18.50 32.67 16.13
C ASP A 673 18.82 31.39 16.92
N ASP A 674 18.04 30.32 16.74
CA ASP A 674 18.32 29.01 17.34
C ASP A 674 19.66 28.43 16.86
N ALA A 675 19.95 28.55 15.57
CA ALA A 675 21.22 28.12 14.99
C ALA A 675 22.40 28.90 15.59
N VAL A 676 22.26 30.23 15.69
CA VAL A 676 23.31 31.10 16.23
C VAL A 676 23.58 30.76 17.69
N TYR A 677 22.54 30.63 18.52
CA TYR A 677 22.73 30.25 19.92
C TYR A 677 23.27 28.83 20.10
N ALA A 678 22.91 27.89 19.21
CA ALA A 678 23.41 26.52 19.28
C ALA A 678 24.91 26.47 19.00
N VAL A 679 25.37 27.15 17.96
CA VAL A 679 26.80 27.23 17.61
C VAL A 679 27.58 28.05 18.64
N LEU A 680 27.02 29.15 19.17
CA LEU A 680 27.62 29.90 20.27
C LEU A 680 27.84 29.02 21.51
N ARG A 681 26.86 28.17 21.85
CA ARG A 681 27.02 27.25 22.98
C ARG A 681 28.17 26.25 22.77
N ILE A 682 28.34 25.72 21.56
CA ILE A 682 29.44 24.82 21.23
C ILE A 682 30.79 25.55 21.30
N ALA A 683 30.87 26.78 20.78
CA ALA A 683 32.08 27.60 20.84
C ALA A 683 32.48 27.97 22.28
N LEU A 684 31.52 28.26 23.15
CA LEU A 684 31.76 28.54 24.57
C LEU A 684 32.32 27.32 25.35
N LEU A 685 32.16 26.10 24.81
CA LEU A 685 32.79 24.89 25.35
C LEU A 685 34.25 24.70 24.85
N GLY A 686 34.77 25.64 24.06
CA GLY A 686 36.15 25.64 23.56
C GLY A 686 36.36 24.87 22.25
N HIS A 687 35.28 24.59 21.51
CA HIS A 687 35.36 23.89 20.23
C HIS A 687 35.48 24.88 19.05
N ASP A 688 36.32 24.54 18.06
CA ASP A 688 36.52 25.35 16.86
C ASP A 688 35.44 25.06 15.81
N ILE A 689 34.51 26.01 15.66
CA ILE A 689 33.30 25.89 14.84
C ILE A 689 32.91 27.26 14.28
N VAL A 690 32.37 27.29 13.05
CA VAL A 690 31.82 28.51 12.42
C VAL A 690 30.47 28.19 11.79
N LEU A 691 29.50 29.10 11.94
CA LEU A 691 28.22 29.06 11.23
C LEU A 691 28.23 30.03 10.04
N HIS A 692 28.08 29.50 8.84
CA HIS A 692 27.74 30.29 7.66
C HIS A 692 26.22 30.38 7.52
N VAL A 693 25.71 31.58 7.20
CA VAL A 693 24.27 31.81 6.96
C VAL A 693 24.08 32.35 5.55
N LEU A 694 23.60 31.51 4.64
CA LEU A 694 23.39 31.88 3.23
C LEU A 694 21.94 32.28 2.96
N GLY A 695 21.73 33.56 2.62
CA GLY A 695 20.41 34.06 2.21
C GLY A 695 20.00 35.39 2.82
N VAL A 696 20.96 36.22 3.24
CA VAL A 696 20.71 37.55 3.79
C VAL A 696 20.53 38.56 2.64
N PRO A 697 19.54 39.48 2.68
CA PRO A 697 19.43 40.54 1.69
C PRO A 697 20.70 41.39 1.64
N GLN A 698 21.22 41.65 0.43
CA GLN A 698 22.51 42.35 0.22
C GLN A 698 22.58 43.70 0.94
N ASN A 699 21.47 44.44 0.98
CA ASN A 699 21.35 45.76 1.61
C ASN A 699 21.29 45.71 3.14
N GLU A 700 21.03 44.54 3.74
CA GLU A 700 20.92 44.35 5.20
C GLU A 700 22.14 43.63 5.80
N LEU A 701 23.07 43.18 4.95
CA LEU A 701 24.17 42.29 5.35
C LEU A 701 25.05 42.89 6.46
N GLN A 702 25.51 44.13 6.29
CA GLN A 702 26.40 44.79 7.26
C GLN A 702 25.70 45.05 8.60
N GLU A 703 24.47 45.55 8.57
CA GLU A 703 23.70 45.84 9.78
C GLU A 703 23.40 44.57 10.57
N ARG A 704 22.93 43.51 9.89
CA ARG A 704 22.64 42.23 10.53
C ARG A 704 23.90 41.56 11.07
N GLN A 705 25.03 41.66 10.36
CA GLN A 705 26.30 41.12 10.83
C GLN A 705 26.72 41.80 12.15
N GLY A 706 26.65 43.14 12.22
CA GLY A 706 26.96 43.88 13.44
C GLY A 706 26.09 43.46 14.63
N ARG A 707 24.78 43.27 14.43
CA ARG A 707 23.86 42.79 15.47
C ARG A 707 24.20 41.37 15.95
N ILE A 708 24.59 40.47 15.05
CA ILE A 708 24.98 39.10 15.41
C ILE A 708 26.32 39.09 16.15
N ASP A 709 27.29 39.90 15.74
CA ASP A 709 28.58 40.03 16.42
C ASP A 709 28.40 40.58 17.84
N GLU A 710 27.52 41.58 18.02
CA GLU A 710 27.11 42.09 19.34
C GLU A 710 26.38 41.03 20.17
N MET A 711 25.43 40.30 19.57
CA MET A 711 24.64 39.27 20.25
C MET A 711 25.50 38.10 20.73
N THR A 712 26.52 37.72 19.96
CA THR A 712 27.40 36.59 20.28
C THR A 712 28.60 36.99 21.14
N GLY A 713 29.05 38.24 21.06
CA GLY A 713 30.29 38.69 21.68
C GLY A 713 31.56 38.06 21.09
N MET A 714 31.45 37.34 19.97
CA MET A 714 32.53 36.58 19.32
C MET A 714 32.53 36.86 17.81
N PRO A 715 33.10 38.00 17.36
CA PRO A 715 33.17 38.34 15.94
C PRO A 715 33.82 37.23 15.12
N GLY A 716 33.19 36.85 14.02
CA GLY A 716 33.66 35.79 13.11
C GLY A 716 33.16 34.38 13.43
N LEU A 717 32.46 34.16 14.56
CA LEU A 717 31.79 32.89 14.85
C LEU A 717 30.65 32.60 13.86
N ILE A 718 29.93 33.65 13.47
CA ILE A 718 28.83 33.60 12.51
C ILE A 718 29.18 34.49 11.32
N GLN A 719 29.11 33.96 10.11
CA GLN A 719 29.32 34.72 8.87
C GLN A 719 28.05 34.76 8.05
N LEU A 720 27.49 35.95 7.89
CA LEU A 720 26.35 36.18 7.01
C LEU A 720 26.81 36.30 5.56
N LEU A 721 26.11 35.60 4.66
CA LEU A 721 26.36 35.57 3.23
C LEU A 721 25.14 36.07 2.46
N PRO A 722 25.34 36.83 1.37
CA PRO A 722 24.24 37.40 0.61
C PRO A 722 23.41 36.31 -0.09
N PHE A 723 22.12 36.59 -0.28
CA PHE A 723 21.25 35.77 -1.10
C PHE A 723 21.78 35.63 -2.53
N SER A 724 21.72 34.42 -3.09
CA SER A 724 22.12 34.10 -4.46
C SER A 724 21.03 33.28 -5.16
N ASP A 725 20.68 33.68 -6.39
CA ASP A 725 19.84 32.89 -7.31
C ASP A 725 20.68 32.09 -8.33
N ASP A 726 22.01 32.15 -8.22
CA ASP A 726 22.92 31.31 -9.01
C ASP A 726 23.16 29.98 -8.31
N HIS A 727 22.58 28.93 -8.89
CA HIS A 727 22.73 27.55 -8.41
C HIS A 727 24.21 27.14 -8.28
N THR A 728 25.09 27.61 -9.16
CA THR A 728 26.52 27.29 -9.07
C THR A 728 27.17 27.85 -7.81
N THR A 729 26.77 29.06 -7.43
CA THR A 729 27.22 29.72 -6.19
C THR A 729 26.68 29.01 -4.96
N VAL A 730 25.40 28.65 -4.96
CA VAL A 730 24.78 27.89 -3.85
C VAL A 730 25.46 26.51 -3.66
N LEU A 731 25.70 25.78 -4.75
CA LEU A 731 26.41 24.50 -4.74
C LEU A 731 27.84 24.63 -4.17
N LYS A 732 28.56 25.70 -4.52
CA LYS A 732 29.89 25.97 -3.96
C LYS A 732 29.81 26.11 -2.45
N TYR A 733 28.83 26.85 -1.94
CA TYR A 733 28.66 26.99 -0.49
C TYR A 733 28.35 25.68 0.17
N TYR A 734 27.44 24.84 -0.37
CA TYR A 734 27.18 23.52 0.19
C TYR A 734 28.44 22.66 0.29
N ARG A 735 29.25 22.59 -0.78
CA ARG A 735 30.46 21.75 -0.83
C ARG A 735 31.57 22.14 0.15
N LEU A 736 31.56 23.37 0.65
CA LEU A 736 32.55 23.87 1.61
C LEU A 736 32.20 23.54 3.07
N GLN A 737 31.08 22.87 3.34
CA GLN A 737 30.58 22.65 4.69
C GLN A 737 30.68 21.18 5.08
N ASP A 738 30.81 20.95 6.38
CA ASP A 738 30.77 19.62 6.97
C ASP A 738 29.36 19.20 7.36
N LEU A 739 28.50 20.18 7.65
CA LEU A 739 27.12 19.97 8.04
C LEU A 739 26.23 21.10 7.54
N VAL A 740 25.08 20.74 6.95
CA VAL A 740 23.98 21.69 6.70
C VAL A 740 22.90 21.49 7.76
N ILE A 741 22.32 22.57 8.27
CA ILE A 741 21.23 22.52 9.25
C ILE A 741 19.98 23.23 8.73
N MET A 742 18.82 22.69 9.08
CA MET A 742 17.50 23.27 8.85
C MET A 742 16.70 23.31 10.16
N PRO A 743 17.03 24.26 11.07
CA PRO A 743 16.35 24.42 12.35
C PRO A 743 15.04 25.19 12.20
N SER A 744 14.34 25.03 11.08
CA SER A 744 13.06 25.67 10.84
C SER A 744 12.08 25.38 11.98
N THR A 745 11.25 26.34 12.37
CA THR A 745 10.19 26.10 13.36
C THR A 745 9.02 25.33 12.76
N HIS A 746 8.70 25.64 11.50
CA HIS A 746 7.76 24.87 10.68
C HIS A 746 8.23 24.81 9.23
N GLU A 747 8.19 23.62 8.64
CA GLU A 747 8.60 23.41 7.25
C GLU A 747 7.65 22.45 6.53
N GLY A 748 7.20 22.82 5.33
CA GLY A 748 6.28 21.98 4.56
C GLY A 748 6.95 20.66 4.14
N PHE A 749 8.03 20.78 3.37
CA PHE A 749 8.93 19.67 3.08
C PHE A 749 10.37 20.04 3.42
N GLY A 750 10.88 21.12 2.79
CA GLY A 750 12.25 21.59 2.95
C GLY A 750 13.16 21.08 1.85
N MET A 751 13.12 21.69 0.66
CA MET A 751 13.88 21.20 -0.51
C MET A 751 15.41 21.22 -0.34
N ILE A 752 15.93 22.01 0.59
CA ILE A 752 17.36 21.96 0.96
C ILE A 752 17.75 20.54 1.37
N PHE A 753 16.83 19.76 1.96
CA PHE A 753 17.05 18.35 2.26
C PHE A 753 17.44 17.54 1.02
N THR A 754 16.69 17.66 -0.09
CA THR A 754 16.99 16.90 -1.31
C THR A 754 18.23 17.44 -2.01
N GLU A 755 18.45 18.76 -2.02
CA GLU A 755 19.66 19.37 -2.59
C GLU A 755 20.94 18.86 -1.91
N VAL A 756 20.95 18.83 -0.57
CA VAL A 756 22.12 18.46 0.22
C VAL A 756 22.31 16.95 0.26
N ALA A 757 21.22 16.18 0.37
CA ALA A 757 21.28 14.72 0.25
C ALA A 757 21.85 14.29 -1.11
N GLY A 758 21.54 15.03 -2.18
CA GLY A 758 22.08 14.80 -3.53
C GLY A 758 23.59 15.02 -3.66
N LEU A 759 24.20 15.75 -2.72
CA LEU A 759 25.64 16.00 -2.64
C LEU A 759 26.37 15.04 -1.69
N GLY A 760 25.64 14.19 -0.97
CA GLY A 760 26.22 13.29 0.04
C GLY A 760 26.83 14.04 1.23
N ILE A 761 26.27 15.21 1.58
CA ILE A 761 26.74 16.05 2.70
C ILE A 761 25.82 15.80 3.91
N PRO A 762 26.36 15.68 5.15
CA PRO A 762 25.54 15.57 6.34
C PRO A 762 24.53 16.71 6.46
N ILE A 763 23.30 16.38 6.81
CA ILE A 763 22.22 17.35 7.02
C ILE A 763 21.42 17.02 8.27
N LEU A 764 21.06 18.05 9.05
CA LEU A 764 20.14 17.94 10.18
C LEU A 764 18.87 18.76 9.91
N VAL A 765 17.72 18.14 10.06
CA VAL A 765 16.40 18.77 9.91
C VAL A 765 15.57 18.64 11.19
N THR A 766 14.68 19.60 11.45
CA THR A 766 13.69 19.49 12.54
C THR A 766 12.71 18.33 12.31
N GLN A 767 12.28 17.68 13.40
CA GLN A 767 11.30 16.60 13.36
C GLN A 767 9.95 17.04 12.74
N ASP A 768 9.53 18.29 12.90
CA ASP A 768 8.27 18.83 12.34
C ASP A 768 8.42 19.32 10.88
N SER A 769 9.20 18.59 10.07
CA SER A 769 9.34 18.85 8.64
C SER A 769 8.90 17.66 7.80
N GLY A 770 8.37 17.91 6.59
CA GLY A 770 8.06 16.85 5.65
C GLY A 770 9.31 16.03 5.25
N ALA A 771 10.49 16.65 5.21
CA ALA A 771 11.76 15.96 5.01
C ALA A 771 12.09 14.98 6.15
N ALA A 772 11.90 15.38 7.42
CA ALA A 772 12.10 14.46 8.56
C ALA A 772 11.13 13.29 8.53
N GLN A 773 9.84 13.56 8.26
CA GLN A 773 8.84 12.49 8.15
C GLN A 773 9.16 11.50 7.02
N PHE A 774 9.70 11.99 5.90
CA PHE A 774 10.20 11.14 4.82
C PHE A 774 11.47 10.37 5.24
N ALA A 775 12.43 11.03 5.89
CA ALA A 775 13.66 10.42 6.39
C ALA A 775 13.41 9.30 7.42
N LEU A 776 12.38 9.45 8.26
CA LEU A 776 12.01 8.48 9.29
C LEU A 776 11.12 7.33 8.78
N ASP A 777 10.72 7.35 7.50
CA ASP A 777 9.94 6.28 6.90
C ASP A 777 10.83 5.06 6.60
N ARG A 778 10.68 4.02 7.43
CA ARG A 778 11.47 2.78 7.37
C ARG A 778 11.27 1.96 6.10
N GLU A 779 10.16 2.16 5.37
CA GLU A 779 9.94 1.49 4.08
C GLU A 779 10.76 2.12 2.95
N ARG A 780 11.20 3.37 3.12
CA ARG A 780 11.91 4.15 2.10
C ARG A 780 13.36 4.41 2.48
N ILE A 781 13.65 4.66 3.75
CA ILE A 781 14.98 4.98 4.27
C ILE A 781 15.28 4.11 5.51
N PRO A 782 16.44 3.43 5.58
CA PRO A 782 16.83 2.66 6.76
C PRO A 782 16.88 3.52 8.03
N ALA A 783 16.41 2.99 9.15
CA ALA A 783 16.24 3.74 10.39
C ALA A 783 17.51 4.47 10.86
N ALA A 784 18.68 3.82 10.79
CA ALA A 784 19.96 4.43 11.19
C ALA A 784 20.32 5.67 10.34
N VAL A 785 20.09 5.59 9.03
CA VAL A 785 20.34 6.71 8.10
C VAL A 785 19.34 7.82 8.35
N GLY A 786 18.05 7.48 8.44
CA GLY A 786 16.96 8.44 8.68
C GLY A 786 17.14 9.22 9.98
N GLN A 787 17.37 8.52 11.10
CA GLN A 787 17.59 9.13 12.42
C GLN A 787 18.85 10.00 12.47
N SER A 788 19.89 9.66 11.68
CA SER A 788 21.10 10.47 11.64
C SER A 788 20.87 11.89 11.13
N CYS A 789 19.81 12.10 10.33
CA CYS A 789 19.48 13.38 9.73
C CYS A 789 18.43 14.19 10.49
N VAL A 790 17.83 13.64 11.56
CA VAL A 790 16.71 14.28 12.25
C VAL A 790 17.12 14.72 13.66
N VAL A 791 16.71 15.94 14.01
CA VAL A 791 16.77 16.48 15.35
C VAL A 791 15.38 16.33 15.96
N MET A 792 15.27 15.57 17.04
CA MET A 792 14.02 15.39 17.79
C MET A 792 13.81 16.60 18.71
N ASP A 793 13.60 17.77 18.09
CA ASP A 793 13.15 18.96 18.80
C ASP A 793 11.61 18.96 18.84
N GLU A 794 11.04 18.97 20.05
CA GLU A 794 9.60 19.21 20.22
C GLU A 794 9.19 20.53 19.53
N SER A 795 7.90 20.70 19.24
CA SER A 795 7.36 21.91 18.57
C SER A 795 8.00 23.19 19.12
N ALA A 796 8.63 23.97 18.25
CA ALA A 796 9.28 25.24 18.58
C ALA A 796 8.29 26.36 18.95
N TYR A 797 7.00 26.02 19.07
CA TYR A 797 5.93 26.97 19.30
C TYR A 797 6.10 27.72 20.63
N GLY A 798 6.24 29.05 20.53
CA GLY A 798 6.32 29.95 21.69
C GLY A 798 7.64 29.86 22.49
N ILE A 799 8.64 29.11 22.04
CA ILE A 799 9.94 29.03 22.69
C ILE A 799 10.83 30.15 22.13
N GLU A 800 11.15 31.15 22.95
CA GLU A 800 12.10 32.19 22.53
C GLU A 800 13.53 31.62 22.42
N PRO A 801 14.21 31.84 21.28
CA PRO A 801 15.60 31.43 21.10
C PRO A 801 16.50 32.10 22.15
N SER A 802 17.25 31.29 22.91
CA SER A 802 18.23 31.79 23.88
C SER A 802 19.27 30.74 24.24
N LEU A 803 20.40 31.16 24.80
CA LEU A 803 21.42 30.27 25.38
C LEU A 803 20.91 29.36 26.52
N ARG A 804 19.66 29.52 26.99
CA ARG A 804 19.04 28.63 27.99
C ARG A 804 17.90 27.79 27.42
N SER A 805 17.50 28.03 26.16
CA SER A 805 16.45 27.28 25.48
C SER A 805 16.82 25.80 25.38
N GLU A 806 15.85 24.93 25.69
CA GLU A 806 15.97 23.48 25.56
C GLU A 806 16.15 23.07 24.09
N ARG A 807 15.42 23.73 23.18
CA ARG A 807 15.58 23.55 21.73
C ARG A 807 17.02 23.80 21.29
N VAL A 808 17.58 24.93 21.69
CA VAL A 808 18.99 25.27 21.42
C VAL A 808 19.93 24.21 22.00
N THR A 809 19.57 23.56 23.11
CA THR A 809 20.38 22.48 23.73
C THR A 809 20.38 21.22 22.90
N ILE A 810 19.21 20.83 22.41
CA ILE A 810 19.08 19.68 21.53
C ILE A 810 19.83 19.93 20.21
N TRP A 811 19.67 21.11 19.60
CA TRP A 811 20.40 21.47 18.38
C TRP A 811 21.91 21.53 18.58
N ALA A 812 22.39 22.20 19.63
CA ALA A 812 23.82 22.25 19.95
C ALA A 812 24.39 20.83 20.15
N HIS A 813 23.67 19.98 20.88
CA HIS A 813 24.09 18.61 21.12
C HIS A 813 24.15 17.79 19.81
N ARG A 814 23.15 17.89 18.94
CA ARG A 814 23.13 17.15 17.68
C ARG A 814 24.20 17.64 16.69
N ILE A 815 24.43 18.95 16.61
CA ILE A 815 25.53 19.53 15.81
C ILE A 815 26.88 19.02 16.35
N ASP A 816 27.08 19.04 17.67
CA ASP A 816 28.33 18.59 18.29
C ASP A 816 28.55 17.08 18.15
N GLN A 817 27.50 16.27 18.18
CA GLN A 817 27.57 14.85 17.88
C GLN A 817 28.02 14.58 16.45
N VAL A 818 27.50 15.32 15.47
CA VAL A 818 27.98 15.22 14.07
C VAL A 818 29.45 15.63 13.99
N ARG A 819 29.87 16.70 14.69
CA ARG A 819 31.27 17.13 14.77
C ARG A 819 32.18 16.03 15.35
N CYS A 820 31.75 15.38 16.44
CA CYS A 820 32.51 14.31 17.09
C CYS A 820 32.59 13.03 16.26
N HIS A 821 31.57 12.75 15.44
CA HIS A 821 31.43 11.51 14.67
C HIS A 821 31.30 11.78 13.16
N LEU A 822 32.09 12.72 12.64
CA LEU A 822 31.95 13.21 11.26
C LEU A 822 32.10 12.12 10.19
N ASP A 823 33.01 11.17 10.38
CA ASP A 823 33.20 10.07 9.42
C ASP A 823 31.96 9.18 9.31
N GLN A 824 31.30 8.90 10.44
CA GLN A 824 30.03 8.17 10.46
C GLN A 824 28.92 9.00 9.82
N ALA A 825 28.84 10.30 10.12
CA ALA A 825 27.85 11.19 9.53
C ALA A 825 28.01 11.29 8.00
N ARG A 826 29.24 11.38 7.49
CA ARG A 826 29.55 11.34 6.04
C ARG A 826 29.17 10.01 5.42
N MET A 827 29.43 8.89 6.11
CA MET A 827 29.01 7.57 5.63
C MET A 827 27.48 7.46 5.52
N HIS A 828 26.74 7.95 6.51
CA HIS A 828 25.28 7.99 6.46
C HIS A 828 24.78 8.94 5.35
N ALA A 829 25.42 10.10 5.15
CA ALA A 829 25.07 11.03 4.09
C ALA A 829 25.30 10.45 2.67
N LEU A 830 26.41 9.74 2.46
CA LEU A 830 26.65 9.01 1.21
C LEU A 830 25.66 7.86 1.00
N THR A 831 25.24 7.21 2.07
CA THR A 831 24.20 6.17 2.01
C THR A 831 22.85 6.78 1.66
N LEU A 832 22.52 7.93 2.25
CA LEU A 832 21.32 8.70 1.90
C LEU A 832 21.36 9.13 0.43
N GLN A 833 22.49 9.64 -0.07
CA GLN A 833 22.66 10.01 -1.48
C GLN A 833 22.33 8.84 -2.42
N LYS A 834 22.87 7.65 -2.15
CA LYS A 834 22.60 6.42 -2.93
C LYS A 834 21.13 6.00 -2.91
N ILE A 835 20.44 6.21 -1.78
CA ILE A 835 18.99 5.97 -1.71
C ILE A 835 18.25 7.01 -2.54
N MET A 836 18.64 8.28 -2.40
CA MET A 836 18.04 9.41 -3.09
C MET A 836 18.25 9.35 -4.61
N GLU A 837 19.26 8.67 -5.15
CA GLU A 837 19.39 8.38 -6.60
C GLU A 837 18.09 7.84 -7.21
N LYS A 838 17.31 7.09 -6.43
CA LYS A 838 16.03 6.51 -6.83
C LYS A 838 14.85 7.49 -6.74
N TYR A 839 15.10 8.76 -6.43
CA TYR A 839 14.12 9.84 -6.26
C TYR A 839 14.49 11.08 -7.10
N SER A 840 14.88 10.90 -8.36
CA SER A 840 15.10 12.01 -9.31
C SER A 840 13.80 12.78 -9.64
N TRP A 841 13.93 13.94 -10.28
CA TRP A 841 12.76 14.68 -10.80
C TRP A 841 11.98 13.90 -11.86
N GLU A 842 12.65 13.07 -12.67
CA GLU A 842 11.99 12.16 -13.61
C GLU A 842 11.12 11.13 -12.88
N HIS A 843 11.62 10.57 -11.78
CA HIS A 843 10.86 9.66 -10.92
C HIS A 843 9.64 10.34 -10.29
N ALA A 844 9.79 11.59 -9.82
CA ALA A 844 8.68 12.37 -9.28
C ALA A 844 7.61 12.67 -10.34
N ALA A 845 8.02 13.08 -11.55
CA ALA A 845 7.11 13.32 -12.67
C ALA A 845 6.37 12.04 -13.10
N LYS A 846 7.08 10.91 -13.19
CA LYS A 846 6.50 9.60 -13.52
C LYS A 846 5.49 9.15 -12.47
N ALA A 847 5.82 9.29 -11.18
CA ALA A 847 4.93 8.91 -10.08
C ALA A 847 3.66 9.76 -10.09
N LEU A 848 3.77 11.08 -10.24
CA LEU A 848 2.64 12.00 -10.32
C LEU A 848 1.73 11.69 -11.51
N LEU A 849 2.30 11.50 -12.71
CA LEU A 849 1.53 11.20 -13.92
C LEU A 849 0.79 9.86 -13.79
N THR A 850 1.46 8.85 -13.22
CA THR A 850 0.86 7.54 -12.97
C THR A 850 -0.26 7.63 -11.93
N ALA A 851 -0.03 8.35 -10.83
CA ALA A 851 -1.04 8.56 -9.79
C ALA A 851 -2.27 9.28 -10.34
N ALA A 852 -2.09 10.29 -11.19
CA ALA A 852 -3.18 11.08 -11.76
C ALA A 852 -4.01 10.31 -12.80
N LEU A 853 -3.36 9.56 -13.69
CA LEU A 853 -4.03 8.97 -14.86
C LEU A 853 -4.35 7.47 -14.74
N ARG A 854 -3.69 6.73 -13.84
CA ARG A 854 -3.77 5.25 -13.81
C ARG A 854 -4.16 4.65 -12.45
N SER A 855 -4.12 5.42 -11.37
CA SER A 855 -4.51 4.93 -10.04
C SER A 855 -5.95 5.31 -9.72
N ASP A 856 -6.65 4.44 -9.01
CA ASP A 856 -7.99 4.68 -8.46
C ASP A 856 -7.97 4.85 -6.94
N THR A 857 -6.79 4.80 -6.32
CA THR A 857 -6.59 4.92 -4.86
C THR A 857 -5.54 5.98 -4.51
N ASP A 858 -5.41 6.22 -3.21
CA ASP A 858 -4.33 7.03 -2.64
C ASP A 858 -2.97 6.36 -2.85
N THR A 859 -1.97 7.17 -3.12
CA THR A 859 -0.64 6.67 -3.50
C THR A 859 0.46 7.42 -2.79
N ILE A 860 1.59 6.74 -2.61
CA ILE A 860 2.85 7.36 -2.19
C ILE A 860 3.91 7.09 -3.25
N GLN A 861 4.76 8.08 -3.49
CA GLN A 861 5.94 7.90 -4.33
C GLN A 861 6.96 7.01 -3.61
N MET A 862 7.31 5.91 -4.27
CA MET A 862 8.41 5.01 -3.91
C MET A 862 9.61 5.26 -4.83
N ALA A 863 10.69 4.53 -4.57
CA ALA A 863 11.88 4.51 -5.41
C ALA A 863 11.56 4.24 -6.89
N ASN A 864 12.37 4.80 -7.80
CA ASN A 864 12.31 4.63 -9.25
C ASN A 864 11.01 5.10 -9.92
N GLY A 865 10.32 6.04 -9.26
CA GLY A 865 9.03 6.57 -9.72
C GLY A 865 7.91 5.53 -9.68
N ALA A 866 8.09 4.46 -8.91
CA ALA A 866 7.02 3.53 -8.59
C ALA A 866 6.02 4.21 -7.65
N ILE A 867 4.75 3.86 -7.78
CA ILE A 867 3.73 4.24 -6.82
C ILE A 867 3.40 3.01 -5.99
N SER A 868 3.45 3.14 -4.68
CA SER A 868 2.76 2.20 -3.81
C SER A 868 1.37 2.74 -3.61
N GLN A 869 0.37 1.90 -3.83
CA GLN A 869 -0.94 2.20 -3.28
C GLN A 869 -0.71 2.24 -1.78
N LYS A 870 -0.96 3.39 -1.15
CA LYS A 870 -1.10 3.40 0.29
C LYS A 870 -2.38 2.57 0.50
N SER A 871 -2.22 1.25 0.71
CA SER A 871 -3.12 0.54 1.60
C SER A 871 -3.05 1.41 2.83
N LYS A 872 -4.11 2.19 3.01
CA LYS A 872 -4.21 3.36 3.86
C LYS A 872 -3.15 3.34 4.97
N ALA A 873 -2.47 4.46 5.23
CA ALA A 873 -1.96 4.69 6.59
C ALA A 873 -3.12 5.01 7.58
N VAL A 874 -4.34 4.58 7.26
CA VAL A 874 -5.29 4.03 8.21
C VAL A 874 -4.88 2.57 8.31
N LEU A 875 -4.33 2.15 9.45
CA LEU A 875 -4.19 0.75 9.88
C LEU A 875 -4.73 -0.27 8.86
N SER A 876 -3.88 -1.16 8.34
CA SER A 876 -4.31 -2.25 7.47
C SER A 876 -5.24 -3.19 8.26
N LEU A 877 -6.49 -2.76 8.38
CA LEU A 877 -7.57 -3.50 8.98
C LEU A 877 -7.94 -4.59 7.98
N THR A 878 -8.00 -5.83 8.43
CA THR A 878 -8.45 -6.92 7.58
C THR A 878 -9.90 -6.69 7.14
N SER A 879 -10.32 -7.36 6.06
CA SER A 879 -11.71 -7.30 5.59
C SER A 879 -12.70 -7.66 6.69
N ASP A 880 -12.34 -8.63 7.53
CA ASP A 880 -13.19 -9.16 8.59
C ASP A 880 -13.34 -8.16 9.73
N VAL A 881 -12.26 -7.50 10.12
CA VAL A 881 -12.28 -6.41 11.12
C VAL A 881 -13.15 -5.26 10.60
N THR A 882 -12.99 -4.87 9.33
CA THR A 882 -13.77 -3.79 8.71
C THR A 882 -15.26 -4.14 8.63
N ALA A 883 -15.58 -5.36 8.20
CA ALA A 883 -16.96 -5.83 8.11
C ALA A 883 -17.63 -5.88 9.49
N ALA A 884 -16.93 -6.40 10.50
CA ALA A 884 -17.42 -6.48 11.87
C ALA A 884 -17.70 -5.09 12.47
N MET A 885 -16.79 -4.12 12.24
CA MET A 885 -17.00 -2.73 12.65
C MET A 885 -18.22 -2.09 11.98
N HIS A 886 -18.41 -2.29 10.68
CA HIS A 886 -19.58 -1.76 9.97
C HIS A 886 -20.91 -2.35 10.45
N LEU A 887 -20.91 -3.63 10.83
CA LEU A 887 -22.08 -4.26 11.42
C LEU A 887 -22.35 -3.73 12.84
N ALA A 888 -21.29 -3.54 13.64
CA ALA A 888 -21.39 -2.99 14.98
C ALA A 888 -21.91 -1.53 15.03
N VAL A 889 -21.65 -0.73 13.99
CA VAL A 889 -22.22 0.63 13.89
C VAL A 889 -23.74 0.62 13.85
N GLN A 890 -24.35 -0.42 13.28
CA GLN A 890 -25.82 -0.50 13.14
C GLN A 890 -26.53 -0.68 14.48
N THR A 891 -25.79 -0.95 15.56
CA THR A 891 -26.37 -1.14 16.90
C THR A 891 -26.46 0.16 17.70
N ARG A 892 -25.88 1.26 17.21
CA ARG A 892 -25.89 2.57 17.88
C ARG A 892 -27.32 3.10 18.04
N ASN A 893 -27.60 3.71 19.19
CA ASN A 893 -28.88 4.34 19.49
C ASN A 893 -28.70 5.43 20.57
N ARG A 894 -29.77 6.13 20.92
CA ARG A 894 -29.76 7.21 21.92
C ARG A 894 -29.72 6.72 23.37
N GLU A 895 -29.90 5.42 23.61
CA GLU A 895 -29.87 4.83 24.96
C GLU A 895 -28.43 4.48 25.38
N GLY A 896 -27.46 4.61 24.47
CA GLY A 896 -26.06 4.28 24.71
C GLY A 896 -25.78 2.79 24.94
N ARG A 897 -26.78 1.93 24.71
CA ARG A 897 -26.71 0.47 24.86
C ARG A 897 -27.09 -0.21 23.56
N PRO A 898 -26.26 -1.10 22.99
CA PRO A 898 -26.58 -1.78 21.75
C PRO A 898 -27.92 -2.52 21.79
N ASN A 899 -28.66 -2.50 20.68
CA ASN A 899 -29.83 -3.36 20.52
C ASN A 899 -29.39 -4.84 20.68
N PRO A 900 -29.96 -5.62 21.63
CA PRO A 900 -29.48 -6.98 21.92
C PRO A 900 -29.53 -7.94 20.73
N GLN A 901 -30.55 -7.82 19.87
CA GLN A 901 -30.68 -8.68 18.70
C GLN A 901 -29.63 -8.35 17.63
N LEU A 902 -29.39 -7.06 17.39
CA LEU A 902 -28.35 -6.64 16.44
C LEU A 902 -26.94 -6.92 16.99
N ALA A 903 -26.73 -6.76 18.29
CA ALA A 903 -25.47 -7.11 18.95
C ALA A 903 -25.18 -8.62 18.87
N SER A 904 -26.22 -9.46 19.02
CA SER A 904 -26.12 -10.90 18.78
C SER A 904 -25.72 -11.21 17.33
N ASN A 905 -26.29 -10.49 16.34
CA ASN A 905 -25.92 -10.65 14.94
C ASN A 905 -24.45 -10.30 14.67
N VAL A 906 -23.92 -9.26 15.32
CA VAL A 906 -22.48 -8.89 15.23
C VAL A 906 -21.63 -10.07 15.66
N LEU A 907 -21.86 -10.63 16.85
CA LEU A 907 -21.11 -11.77 17.36
C LEU A 907 -21.23 -13.00 16.44
N HIS A 908 -22.43 -13.32 15.96
CA HIS A 908 -22.64 -14.47 15.08
C HIS A 908 -21.99 -14.33 13.70
N SER A 909 -21.77 -13.11 13.23
CA SER A 909 -21.11 -12.83 11.95
C SER A 909 -19.59 -13.05 11.96
N LEU A 910 -18.97 -13.15 13.13
CA LEU A 910 -17.52 -13.25 13.25
C LEU A 910 -16.98 -14.63 12.80
N PRO A 911 -15.75 -14.69 12.26
CA PRO A 911 -15.09 -15.95 11.90
C PRO A 911 -15.00 -16.91 13.09
N GLU A 912 -15.31 -18.20 12.87
CA GLU A 912 -15.29 -19.22 13.92
C GLU A 912 -13.87 -19.73 14.18
N ILE A 913 -13.50 -19.79 15.46
CA ILE A 913 -12.24 -20.30 15.98
C ILE A 913 -12.58 -21.50 16.85
N GLU A 914 -11.98 -22.66 16.56
CA GLU A 914 -12.19 -23.86 17.35
C GLU A 914 -11.92 -23.59 18.84
N PRO A 915 -12.67 -24.23 19.76
CA PRO A 915 -12.67 -23.89 21.19
C PRO A 915 -11.47 -24.50 21.93
N THR A 916 -10.26 -24.24 21.42
CA THR A 916 -8.99 -24.66 22.03
C THR A 916 -8.00 -23.51 22.04
N ILE A 917 -7.16 -23.44 23.07
CA ILE A 917 -6.12 -22.41 23.15
C ILE A 917 -5.14 -22.49 21.97
N PHE A 918 -4.86 -23.71 21.48
CA PHE A 918 -4.00 -23.96 20.32
C PHE A 918 -4.61 -23.41 19.01
N ALA A 919 -5.91 -23.54 18.81
CA ALA A 919 -6.58 -22.96 17.65
C ALA A 919 -6.57 -21.43 17.71
N LEU A 920 -6.75 -20.84 18.90
CA LEU A 920 -6.62 -19.40 19.11
C LEU A 920 -5.18 -18.92 18.87
N GLU A 921 -4.16 -19.65 19.33
CA GLU A 921 -2.74 -19.38 19.03
C GLU A 921 -2.47 -19.41 17.53
N LYS A 922 -2.96 -20.43 16.81
CA LYS A 922 -2.81 -20.56 15.36
C LYS A 922 -3.52 -19.42 14.61
N TYR A 923 -4.71 -19.04 15.07
CA TYR A 923 -5.49 -17.94 14.50
C TYR A 923 -4.75 -16.61 14.62
N VAL A 924 -4.21 -16.31 15.81
CA VAL A 924 -3.42 -15.10 16.08
C VAL A 924 -2.07 -15.15 15.35
N SER A 925 -1.41 -16.31 15.31
CA SER A 925 -0.15 -16.52 14.57
C SER A 925 -0.32 -16.24 13.08
N HIS A 926 -1.43 -16.67 12.49
CA HIS A 926 -1.77 -16.39 11.09
C HIS A 926 -1.95 -14.89 10.85
N ALA A 927 -2.65 -14.18 11.75
CA ALA A 927 -2.83 -12.74 11.65
C ALA A 927 -1.52 -11.94 11.82
N LEU A 928 -0.57 -12.44 12.62
CA LEU A 928 0.72 -11.82 12.87
C LEU A 928 1.83 -12.23 11.89
N GLY A 929 1.63 -13.28 11.10
CA GLY A 929 2.65 -13.85 10.21
C GLY A 929 3.84 -14.49 10.95
N SER A 930 3.70 -14.79 12.24
CA SER A 930 4.73 -15.42 13.07
C SER A 930 4.10 -16.33 14.13
N PRO A 931 4.75 -17.45 14.50
CA PRO A 931 4.24 -18.32 15.55
C PRO A 931 4.28 -17.61 16.90
N ILE A 932 3.17 -17.72 17.65
CA ILE A 932 3.06 -17.16 18.99
C ILE A 932 2.54 -18.16 20.02
N ARG A 933 2.77 -17.83 21.29
CA ARG A 933 2.15 -18.47 22.46
C ARG A 933 1.26 -17.52 23.21
N LEU A 934 0.08 -17.97 23.62
CA LEU A 934 -0.85 -17.17 24.41
C LEU A 934 -0.71 -17.48 25.89
N ARG A 935 -0.67 -16.43 26.72
CA ARG A 935 -0.69 -16.55 28.18
C ARG A 935 -1.71 -15.60 28.77
N ASN A 936 -2.34 -16.01 29.88
CA ASN A 936 -3.22 -15.13 30.65
C ASN A 936 -2.43 -13.99 31.28
N MET A 937 -3.04 -12.81 31.34
CA MET A 937 -2.53 -11.72 32.17
C MET A 937 -2.55 -12.15 33.65
N ASP A 938 -1.41 -12.00 34.33
CA ASP A 938 -1.25 -12.41 35.72
C ASP A 938 -2.17 -11.60 36.66
N SER A 939 -2.55 -12.21 37.79
CA SER A 939 -3.57 -11.75 38.75
C SER A 939 -3.32 -10.41 39.45
N THR A 940 -2.22 -9.72 39.13
CA THR A 940 -1.79 -8.47 39.76
C THR A 940 -2.25 -7.21 39.02
N HIS A 941 -2.83 -7.35 37.81
CA HIS A 941 -3.29 -6.23 37.00
C HIS A 941 -4.82 -5.99 37.17
N PRO A 942 -5.29 -4.74 37.26
CA PRO A 942 -6.69 -4.43 37.45
C PRO A 942 -7.50 -4.92 36.24
N GLN A 943 -8.53 -5.74 36.49
CA GLN A 943 -9.52 -6.09 35.49
C GLN A 943 -10.25 -4.82 35.05
N GLY A 944 -10.22 -4.50 33.75
CA GLY A 944 -10.98 -3.38 33.17
C GLY A 944 -12.48 -3.60 33.26
N PHE A 945 -13.27 -2.53 33.08
CA PHE A 945 -14.73 -2.57 33.22
C PHE A 945 -15.45 -3.50 32.23
N SER A 946 -14.81 -3.88 31.12
CA SER A 946 -15.44 -4.71 30.09
C SER A 946 -15.62 -6.19 30.47
N GLY A 947 -15.04 -6.63 31.60
CA GLY A 947 -15.08 -8.04 32.04
C GLY A 947 -14.42 -9.03 31.07
N ALA A 948 -13.66 -8.54 30.08
CA ALA A 948 -13.08 -9.35 29.02
C ALA A 948 -11.83 -10.09 29.51
N VAL A 949 -11.64 -11.33 29.05
CA VAL A 949 -10.41 -12.09 29.33
C VAL A 949 -9.30 -11.55 28.42
N ILE A 950 -8.16 -11.18 29.01
CA ILE A 950 -7.00 -10.64 28.29
C ILE A 950 -5.90 -11.70 28.23
N LEU A 951 -5.43 -11.98 27.01
CA LEU A 951 -4.28 -12.84 26.74
C LEU A 951 -3.17 -12.04 26.05
N PHE A 952 -1.91 -12.30 26.42
CA PHE A 952 -0.74 -11.77 25.72
C PHE A 952 -0.18 -12.81 24.75
N ALA A 953 0.20 -12.36 23.56
CA ALA A 953 0.87 -13.19 22.55
C ALA A 953 2.38 -12.94 22.59
N TYR A 954 3.15 -14.00 22.80
CA TYR A 954 4.62 -13.99 22.85
C TYR A 954 5.20 -14.66 21.61
N ALA A 955 6.23 -14.08 21.00
CA ALA A 955 6.93 -14.69 19.85
C ALA A 955 7.95 -15.76 20.32
N ASP A 956 8.06 -16.88 19.59
CA ASP A 956 8.86 -18.04 20.03
C ASP A 956 10.40 -17.89 19.86
N GLU A 957 10.94 -16.98 19.01
CA GLU A 957 12.42 -16.74 18.89
C GLU A 957 12.80 -15.33 18.37
N TYR A 958 13.79 -14.66 19.00
CA TYR A 958 14.57 -13.52 18.45
C TYR A 958 16.03 -13.60 18.94
N PRO A 959 17.05 -13.31 18.10
CA PRO A 959 18.43 -13.17 18.56
C PRO A 959 18.61 -11.84 19.29
N VAL A 960 19.15 -11.90 20.51
CA VAL A 960 19.46 -10.73 21.33
C VAL A 960 20.77 -10.14 20.83
N GLU A 961 20.71 -9.00 20.13
CA GLU A 961 21.83 -8.06 20.03
C GLU A 961 21.37 -6.64 20.38
N GLU A 962 22.13 -6.04 21.29
CA GLU A 962 22.16 -4.66 21.79
C GLU A 962 21.07 -4.20 22.77
N GLU A 963 21.45 -4.20 24.06
CA GLU A 963 20.77 -3.55 25.18
C GLU A 963 20.76 -2.02 25.05
N LEU A 964 19.56 -1.42 25.08
CA LEU A 964 19.30 -0.06 25.58
C LEU A 964 18.05 -0.09 26.48
N PRO A 965 17.95 0.80 27.49
CA PRO A 965 17.20 0.50 28.72
C PRO A 965 15.68 0.74 28.65
N VAL A 966 14.94 -0.26 29.12
CA VAL A 966 13.53 -0.28 29.58
C VAL A 966 12.46 -0.10 28.49
N THR A 967 12.30 -1.11 27.62
CA THR A 967 10.99 -1.43 27.01
C THR A 967 10.18 -2.32 27.97
N PRO A 968 8.90 -2.03 28.29
CA PRO A 968 8.09 -2.83 29.23
C PRO A 968 7.71 -4.22 28.72
N THR A 969 8.12 -4.58 27.50
CA THR A 969 7.68 -5.80 26.81
C THR A 969 8.65 -6.97 26.96
N ASP A 970 9.78 -6.78 27.63
CA ASP A 970 10.68 -7.87 28.03
C ASP A 970 10.28 -8.37 29.41
N THR A 971 9.52 -9.47 29.43
CA THR A 971 9.47 -10.32 30.62
C THR A 971 10.56 -11.39 30.49
N ALA A 972 10.87 -12.10 31.59
CA ALA A 972 11.74 -13.29 31.54
C ALA A 972 11.22 -14.41 30.60
N GLU A 973 10.09 -14.19 29.93
CA GLU A 973 9.30 -15.15 29.18
C GLU A 973 9.18 -14.83 27.68
N GLY A 974 9.80 -13.73 27.19
CA GLY A 974 9.84 -13.33 25.78
C GLY A 974 9.15 -11.98 25.48
N LEU A 975 9.21 -11.54 24.21
CA LEU A 975 8.64 -10.27 23.75
C LEU A 975 7.14 -10.39 23.47
N VAL A 976 6.33 -9.52 24.09
CA VAL A 976 4.90 -9.40 23.78
C VAL A 976 4.72 -8.71 22.43
N VAL A 977 4.06 -9.40 21.48
CA VAL A 977 3.86 -8.93 20.10
C VAL A 977 2.40 -8.60 19.76
N ALA A 978 1.43 -9.09 20.53
CA ALA A 978 0.01 -8.70 20.43
C ALA A 978 -0.75 -8.90 21.74
N VAL A 979 -1.94 -8.29 21.82
CA VAL A 979 -2.89 -8.44 22.94
C VAL A 979 -4.22 -8.99 22.41
N VAL A 980 -4.74 -10.05 22.99
CA VAL A 980 -6.02 -10.66 22.62
C VAL A 980 -7.04 -10.38 23.72
N LYS A 981 -8.20 -9.81 23.34
CA LYS A 981 -9.34 -9.53 24.23
C LYS A 981 -10.50 -10.45 23.88
N LEU A 982 -10.99 -11.22 24.85
CA LEU A 982 -12.11 -12.16 24.71
C LEU A 982 -13.36 -11.63 25.45
N PHE A 983 -14.44 -11.41 24.72
CA PHE A 983 -15.72 -10.92 25.21
C PHE A 983 -16.71 -12.07 25.35
N VAL A 984 -16.87 -12.61 26.56
CA VAL A 984 -17.75 -13.77 26.82
C VAL A 984 -19.23 -13.35 26.79
N HIS A 985 -19.99 -13.95 25.87
CA HIS A 985 -21.42 -13.72 25.64
C HIS A 985 -22.26 -14.08 26.87
N GLY A 986 -23.22 -13.22 27.20
CA GLY A 986 -24.09 -13.37 28.38
C GLY A 986 -23.64 -12.56 29.60
N LEU A 987 -22.49 -11.90 29.52
CA LEU A 987 -22.05 -10.93 30.54
C LEU A 987 -22.37 -9.48 30.14
N ASP A 988 -22.19 -9.08 28.87
CA ASP A 988 -22.53 -7.75 28.31
C ASP A 988 -22.52 -7.78 26.75
N ASN A 989 -22.83 -6.65 26.08
CA ASN A 989 -22.72 -6.47 24.62
C ASN A 989 -21.27 -6.13 24.15
N GLY A 990 -20.27 -6.42 24.98
CA GLY A 990 -18.96 -5.75 24.96
C GLY A 990 -18.18 -5.76 23.64
N ILE A 991 -18.19 -6.86 22.86
CA ILE A 991 -17.48 -6.86 21.56
C ILE A 991 -18.11 -5.92 20.55
N THR A 992 -19.44 -5.79 20.58
CA THR A 992 -20.18 -4.89 19.68
C THR A 992 -19.85 -3.44 20.02
N GLU A 993 -19.83 -3.10 21.29
CA GLU A 993 -19.46 -1.75 21.78
C GLU A 993 -18.01 -1.44 21.41
N GLU A 994 -17.08 -2.38 21.64
CA GLU A 994 -15.67 -2.24 21.27
C GLU A 994 -15.49 -1.99 19.76
N LEU A 995 -16.10 -2.81 18.91
CA LEU A 995 -16.00 -2.65 17.45
C LEU A 995 -16.67 -1.36 16.97
N SER A 996 -17.77 -0.95 17.59
CA SER A 996 -18.44 0.32 17.30
C SER A 996 -17.56 1.52 17.67
N SER A 997 -16.86 1.45 18.80
CA SER A 997 -15.90 2.48 19.22
C SER A 997 -14.66 2.54 18.34
N LEU A 998 -14.13 1.38 17.95
CA LEU A 998 -12.99 1.29 17.02
C LEU A 998 -13.33 1.84 15.64
N GLU A 999 -14.55 1.58 15.14
CA GLU A 999 -15.02 2.21 13.90
C GLU A 999 -14.96 3.73 14.01
N TRP A 1000 -15.42 4.26 15.14
CA TRP A 1000 -15.44 5.70 15.35
C TRP A 1000 -14.01 6.26 15.40
N MET A 1001 -13.12 5.69 16.23
CA MET A 1001 -11.77 6.21 16.37
C MET A 1001 -10.91 6.03 15.11
N LEU A 1002 -11.04 4.91 14.41
CA LEU A 1002 -10.21 4.59 13.25
C LEU A 1002 -10.74 5.15 11.94
N LEU A 1003 -12.06 5.13 11.75
CA LEU A 1003 -12.68 5.54 10.49
C LEU A 1003 -13.31 6.93 10.57
N ARG A 1004 -14.07 7.26 11.63
CA ARG A 1004 -14.75 8.57 11.76
C ARG A 1004 -13.79 9.68 12.17
N ALA A 1005 -13.00 9.47 13.21
CA ALA A 1005 -11.92 10.36 13.64
C ALA A 1005 -10.67 10.20 12.75
N LYS A 1006 -10.69 9.28 11.77
CA LYS A 1006 -9.60 9.04 10.82
C LYS A 1006 -8.24 8.76 11.49
N GLY A 1007 -8.23 8.15 12.67
CA GLY A 1007 -7.02 7.89 13.44
C GLY A 1007 -6.39 9.15 14.05
N SER A 1008 -7.11 10.27 14.12
CA SER A 1008 -6.64 11.49 14.77
C SER A 1008 -6.39 11.29 16.28
N ILE A 1009 -7.11 10.35 16.89
CA ILE A 1009 -6.86 9.81 18.22
C ILE A 1009 -6.11 8.49 18.05
N LYS A 1010 -4.86 8.46 18.53
CA LYS A 1010 -4.01 7.27 18.41
C LYS A 1010 -4.57 6.18 19.33
N THR A 1011 -4.92 5.04 18.74
CA THR A 1011 -5.42 3.86 19.46
C THR A 1011 -4.71 2.59 18.99
N ALA A 1012 -4.75 1.54 19.81
CA ALA A 1012 -4.26 0.24 19.42
C ALA A 1012 -5.08 -0.33 18.25
N ALA A 1013 -4.37 -0.78 17.22
CA ALA A 1013 -4.99 -1.28 16.00
C ALA A 1013 -5.49 -2.71 16.15
N PRO A 1014 -6.75 -3.02 15.82
CA PRO A 1014 -7.20 -4.40 15.73
C PRO A 1014 -6.57 -5.07 14.50
N LEU A 1015 -5.94 -6.22 14.71
CA LEU A 1015 -5.30 -7.06 13.71
C LEU A 1015 -6.27 -8.10 13.13
N THR A 1016 -7.08 -8.71 14.00
CA THR A 1016 -8.09 -9.70 13.59
C THR A 1016 -9.25 -9.77 14.60
N VAL A 1017 -10.41 -10.24 14.14
CA VAL A 1017 -11.62 -10.50 14.93
C VAL A 1017 -12.08 -11.93 14.72
N GLY A 1018 -12.75 -12.54 15.69
CA GLY A 1018 -13.31 -13.89 15.57
C GLY A 1018 -14.30 -14.20 16.68
N LYS A 1019 -14.82 -15.43 16.71
CA LYS A 1019 -15.63 -15.97 17.80
C LYS A 1019 -15.16 -17.37 18.16
N THR A 1020 -15.24 -17.74 19.43
CA THR A 1020 -14.92 -19.08 19.93
C THR A 1020 -15.87 -19.47 21.07
N ILE A 1021 -15.68 -20.65 21.67
CA ILE A 1021 -16.33 -21.02 22.93
C ILE A 1021 -15.28 -20.95 24.03
N TRP A 1022 -15.53 -20.12 25.04
CA TRP A 1022 -14.68 -19.98 26.22
C TRP A 1022 -15.48 -20.39 27.47
N GLN A 1023 -15.00 -21.42 28.19
CA GLN A 1023 -15.66 -21.94 29.40
C GLN A 1023 -17.18 -22.19 29.20
N ASN A 1024 -17.54 -22.91 28.13
CA ASN A 1024 -18.91 -23.24 27.71
C ASN A 1024 -19.80 -22.07 27.25
N ASN A 1025 -19.28 -20.85 27.17
CA ASN A 1025 -20.00 -19.69 26.66
C ASN A 1025 -19.38 -19.22 25.34
N MET A 1026 -20.21 -18.74 24.42
CA MET A 1026 -19.71 -18.10 23.18
C MET A 1026 -18.89 -16.86 23.56
N ALA A 1027 -17.79 -16.60 22.88
CA ALA A 1027 -16.95 -15.44 23.15
C ALA A 1027 -16.49 -14.78 21.85
N GLY A 1028 -16.63 -13.46 21.77
CA GLY A 1028 -16.03 -12.66 20.71
C GLY A 1028 -14.54 -12.45 20.98
N VAL A 1029 -13.71 -12.45 19.93
CA VAL A 1029 -12.26 -12.32 20.00
C VAL A 1029 -11.85 -11.07 19.22
N VAL A 1030 -11.05 -10.19 19.84
CA VAL A 1030 -10.38 -9.09 19.14
C VAL A 1030 -8.89 -9.14 19.48
N THR A 1031 -8.05 -9.18 18.46
CA THR A 1031 -6.58 -9.16 18.62
C THR A 1031 -6.06 -7.79 18.23
N TYR A 1032 -5.22 -7.18 19.07
CA TYR A 1032 -4.66 -5.85 18.88
C TYR A 1032 -3.14 -5.89 18.75
N LYS A 1033 -2.61 -4.92 18.00
CA LYS A 1033 -1.20 -4.55 18.07
C LYS A 1033 -0.89 -3.97 19.46
N VAL A 1034 0.30 -4.27 19.98
CA VAL A 1034 0.77 -3.73 21.26
C VAL A 1034 0.86 -2.20 21.19
N ALA A 1035 0.29 -1.53 22.18
CA ALA A 1035 0.39 -0.08 22.33
C ALA A 1035 1.83 0.30 22.67
N GLN A 1036 2.36 1.32 21.98
CA GLN A 1036 3.72 1.82 22.23
C GLN A 1036 3.77 2.65 23.52
N GLY A 1037 4.86 2.52 24.28
CA GLY A 1037 5.09 3.26 25.51
C GLY A 1037 4.77 2.48 26.79
N VAL A 1038 4.66 3.20 27.91
CA VAL A 1038 4.35 2.65 29.24
C VAL A 1038 2.98 3.16 29.67
N SER A 1039 2.13 2.31 30.26
CA SER A 1039 0.85 2.82 30.78
C SER A 1039 1.08 3.74 31.98
N LEU A 1040 0.25 4.77 32.15
CA LEU A 1040 0.39 5.66 33.31
C LEU A 1040 0.23 4.88 34.63
N TYR A 1041 -0.60 3.84 34.63
CA TYR A 1041 -0.77 2.93 35.76
C TYR A 1041 0.53 2.18 36.12
N GLN A 1042 1.26 1.68 35.13
CA GLN A 1042 2.57 1.03 35.36
C GLN A 1042 3.59 2.03 35.93
N LEU A 1043 3.61 3.27 35.45
CA LEU A 1043 4.46 4.33 36.02
C LEU A 1043 4.13 4.56 37.50
N MET A 1044 2.85 4.57 37.87
CA MET A 1044 2.41 4.71 39.27
C MET A 1044 2.83 3.53 40.15
N ILE A 1045 2.77 2.29 39.63
CA ILE A 1045 3.27 1.10 40.32
C ILE A 1045 4.80 1.20 40.54
N GLN A 1046 5.55 1.62 39.53
CA GLN A 1046 7.01 1.79 39.65
C GLN A 1046 7.36 2.81 40.74
N ILE A 1047 6.65 3.94 40.77
CA ILE A 1047 6.80 4.96 41.82
C ILE A 1047 6.59 4.36 43.22
N CYS A 1048 5.64 3.44 43.40
CA CYS A 1048 5.38 2.76 44.68
C CYS A 1048 6.61 2.00 45.20
N SER A 1049 7.35 1.35 44.32
CA SER A 1049 8.50 0.51 44.67
C SER A 1049 9.76 1.29 45.05
N MET A 1050 9.73 2.63 44.95
CA MET A 1050 10.89 3.50 45.12
C MET A 1050 10.82 4.35 46.39
N SER A 1051 11.94 4.39 47.13
CA SER A 1051 12.15 5.35 48.21
C SER A 1051 12.25 6.79 47.70
N LYS A 1052 11.96 7.77 48.56
CA LYS A 1052 12.12 9.20 48.24
C LYS A 1052 13.56 9.49 47.79
N GLY A 1053 13.71 10.15 46.63
CA GLY A 1053 14.99 10.51 46.05
C GLY A 1053 14.88 10.91 44.56
N PRO A 1054 16.00 11.32 43.93
CA PRO A 1054 16.00 11.89 42.57
C PRO A 1054 15.39 10.97 41.50
N ALA A 1055 15.53 9.66 41.66
CA ALA A 1055 14.99 8.69 40.71
C ALA A 1055 13.45 8.61 40.76
N ARG A 1056 12.85 8.74 41.96
CA ARG A 1056 11.40 8.84 42.12
C ARG A 1056 10.88 10.14 41.52
N GLU A 1057 11.56 11.27 41.77
CA GLU A 1057 11.20 12.58 41.21
C GLU A 1057 11.20 12.55 39.67
N LYS A 1058 12.19 11.88 39.07
CA LYS A 1058 12.26 11.71 37.61
C LYS A 1058 11.06 10.92 37.07
N LEU A 1059 10.66 9.81 37.71
CA LEU A 1059 9.48 9.06 37.27
C LEU A 1059 8.18 9.85 37.46
N VAL A 1060 8.04 10.59 38.56
CA VAL A 1060 6.88 11.48 38.78
C VAL A 1060 6.82 12.56 37.68
N MET A 1061 7.96 13.07 37.23
CA MET A 1061 8.02 14.00 36.11
C MET A 1061 7.59 13.36 34.78
N VAL A 1062 7.98 12.12 34.50
CA VAL A 1062 7.52 11.36 33.32
C VAL A 1062 6.01 11.12 33.39
N LEU A 1063 5.49 10.70 34.55
CA LEU A 1063 4.06 10.53 34.79
C LEU A 1063 3.31 11.85 34.55
N LYS A 1064 3.82 12.98 35.06
CA LYS A 1064 3.24 14.31 34.83
C LYS A 1064 3.16 14.65 33.33
N LYS A 1065 4.24 14.43 32.56
CA LYS A 1065 4.24 14.65 31.10
C LYS A 1065 3.21 13.78 30.40
N GLY A 1066 3.14 12.50 30.75
CA GLY A 1066 2.13 11.58 30.22
C GLY A 1066 0.71 12.01 30.53
N ILE A 1067 0.44 12.48 31.75
CA ILE A 1067 -0.85 13.02 32.17
C ILE A 1067 -1.25 14.27 31.36
N GLN A 1068 -0.30 15.18 31.10
CA GLN A 1068 -0.56 16.34 30.25
C GLN A 1068 -0.92 15.92 28.82
N GLU A 1069 -0.27 14.89 28.29
CA GLU A 1069 -0.59 14.39 26.96
C GLU A 1069 -1.94 13.64 26.91
N VAL A 1070 -2.32 12.94 27.99
CA VAL A 1070 -3.68 12.41 28.13
C VAL A 1070 -4.71 13.54 28.11
N ALA A 1071 -4.45 14.64 28.81
CA ALA A 1071 -5.33 15.80 28.79
C ALA A 1071 -5.50 16.35 27.36
N ARG A 1072 -4.41 16.50 26.59
CA ARG A 1072 -4.47 16.92 25.18
C ARG A 1072 -5.21 15.92 24.29
N THR A 1073 -5.00 14.62 24.51
CA THR A 1073 -5.64 13.54 23.76
C THR A 1073 -7.15 13.53 23.98
N LEU A 1074 -7.59 13.63 25.24
CA LEU A 1074 -9.01 13.71 25.57
C LEU A 1074 -9.62 15.02 25.07
N LEU A 1075 -8.91 16.14 25.14
CA LEU A 1075 -9.40 17.43 24.61
C LEU A 1075 -9.66 17.33 23.10
N LYS A 1076 -8.77 16.65 22.37
CA LYS A 1076 -8.93 16.36 20.95
C LYS A 1076 -10.09 15.39 20.68
N LEU A 1077 -10.35 14.43 21.55
CA LEU A 1077 -11.55 13.57 21.44
C LEU A 1077 -12.82 14.40 21.65
N HIS A 1078 -12.82 15.26 22.67
CA HIS A 1078 -13.96 16.09 23.04
C HIS A 1078 -14.24 17.19 22.02
N SER A 1079 -13.26 17.61 21.21
CA SER A 1079 -13.47 18.60 20.15
C SER A 1079 -14.41 18.13 19.03
N TYR A 1080 -14.72 16.84 18.98
CA TYR A 1080 -15.75 16.28 18.08
C TYR A 1080 -17.18 16.45 18.62
N GLY A 1081 -17.37 17.16 19.74
CA GLY A 1081 -18.68 17.45 20.29
C GLY A 1081 -19.55 18.38 19.43
N VAL A 1082 -20.84 18.38 19.73
CA VAL A 1082 -21.90 19.10 19.01
C VAL A 1082 -22.47 20.18 19.93
N GLU A 1083 -22.39 21.44 19.49
CA GLU A 1083 -23.04 22.58 20.15
C GLU A 1083 -24.57 22.48 20.01
N GLU A 1084 -25.32 23.05 20.95
CA GLU A 1084 -26.80 23.06 20.99
C GLU A 1084 -27.46 21.70 21.26
N LYS A 1085 -26.69 20.61 21.31
CA LYS A 1085 -27.17 19.28 21.74
C LYS A 1085 -26.85 19.06 23.21
N SER A 1086 -27.83 18.68 24.02
CA SER A 1086 -27.63 18.39 25.44
C SER A 1086 -27.24 16.94 25.68
N GLY A 1087 -26.19 16.68 26.47
CA GLY A 1087 -25.80 15.34 26.92
C GLY A 1087 -26.57 14.85 28.16
N ILE A 1088 -27.74 15.41 28.44
CA ILE A 1088 -28.51 15.11 29.66
C ILE A 1088 -28.96 13.64 29.71
N ASP A 1089 -29.33 13.04 28.57
CA ASP A 1089 -29.78 11.65 28.51
C ASP A 1089 -28.66 10.68 28.92
N TYR A 1090 -27.43 10.94 28.47
CA TYR A 1090 -26.24 10.22 28.92
C TYR A 1090 -26.01 10.35 30.44
N LEU A 1091 -26.30 11.52 31.01
CA LEU A 1091 -26.13 11.79 32.43
C LEU A 1091 -27.18 11.18 33.35
N GLN A 1092 -28.40 10.90 32.86
CA GLN A 1092 -29.50 10.36 33.67
C GLN A 1092 -29.08 9.12 34.48
N TRP A 1093 -28.31 8.22 33.86
CA TRP A 1093 -27.79 7.05 34.57
C TRP A 1093 -26.88 7.43 35.75
N TYR A 1094 -26.02 8.43 35.59
CA TYR A 1094 -25.11 8.88 36.65
C TYR A 1094 -25.84 9.63 37.77
N LEU A 1095 -26.87 10.41 37.44
CA LEU A 1095 -27.70 11.10 38.42
C LEU A 1095 -28.45 10.09 39.30
N GLU A 1096 -29.04 9.06 38.67
CA GLU A 1096 -29.72 7.97 39.37
C GLU A 1096 -28.73 7.09 40.16
N ALA A 1097 -27.56 6.79 39.59
CA ALA A 1097 -26.51 6.04 40.28
C ALA A 1097 -25.97 6.80 41.50
N ALA A 1098 -25.85 8.14 41.42
CA ALA A 1098 -25.41 8.98 42.53
C ALA A 1098 -26.40 8.86 43.70
N LYS A 1099 -27.71 8.98 43.42
CA LYS A 1099 -28.77 8.82 44.41
C LYS A 1099 -28.73 7.43 45.05
N ASN A 1100 -28.75 6.37 44.24
CA ASN A 1100 -28.74 4.99 44.73
C ASN A 1100 -27.50 4.65 45.56
N ARG A 1101 -26.33 5.17 45.18
CA ARG A 1101 -25.08 4.94 45.93
C ARG A 1101 -25.05 5.69 47.26
N VAL A 1102 -25.67 6.87 47.34
CA VAL A 1102 -25.87 7.58 48.62
C VAL A 1102 -26.85 6.80 49.51
N GLU A 1103 -27.95 6.28 48.96
CA GLU A 1103 -28.89 5.41 49.69
C GLU A 1103 -28.21 4.14 50.24
N GLN A 1104 -27.33 3.51 49.46
CA GLN A 1104 -26.50 2.41 49.94
C GLN A 1104 -25.54 2.84 51.06
N ALA A 1105 -24.94 4.03 50.99
CA ALA A 1105 -24.08 4.54 52.05
C ALA A 1105 -24.85 4.71 53.39
N PHE A 1106 -26.14 5.09 53.34
CA PHE A 1106 -27.00 5.15 54.52
C PHE A 1106 -27.17 3.79 55.22
N GLN A 1107 -27.11 2.68 54.48
CA GLN A 1107 -27.17 1.33 55.07
C GLN A 1107 -25.94 1.03 55.96
N HIS A 1108 -24.85 1.76 55.78
CA HIS A 1108 -23.59 1.62 56.50
C HIS A 1108 -23.23 2.86 57.33
N ARG A 1109 -24.23 3.69 57.71
CA ARG A 1109 -24.03 4.99 58.37
C ARG A 1109 -23.09 4.96 59.58
N ASP A 1110 -23.28 4.02 60.50
CA ASP A 1110 -22.47 3.94 61.72
C ASP A 1110 -21.01 3.58 61.44
N VAL A 1111 -20.78 2.72 60.45
CA VAL A 1111 -19.45 2.26 60.02
C VAL A 1111 -18.71 3.40 59.31
N LEU A 1112 -19.40 4.14 58.45
CA LEU A 1112 -18.86 5.30 57.74
C LEU A 1112 -18.57 6.49 58.67
N HIS A 1113 -19.43 6.72 59.67
CA HIS A 1113 -19.19 7.76 60.68
C HIS A 1113 -17.91 7.46 61.48
N ARG A 1114 -17.65 6.19 61.84
CA ARG A 1114 -16.38 5.79 62.49
C ARG A 1114 -15.16 5.96 61.58
N ALA A 1115 -15.34 5.82 60.26
CA ALA A 1115 -14.31 6.10 59.26
C ALA A 1115 -14.13 7.61 58.97
N GLY A 1116 -14.89 8.48 59.66
CA GLY A 1116 -14.76 9.94 59.58
C GLY A 1116 -15.66 10.60 58.54
N LEU A 1117 -16.62 9.89 57.94
CA LEU A 1117 -17.53 10.42 56.91
C LEU A 1117 -18.96 10.58 57.44
N ASP A 1118 -19.46 11.81 57.45
CA ASP A 1118 -20.86 12.13 57.76
C ASP A 1118 -21.74 11.87 56.52
N VAL A 1119 -22.59 10.85 56.60
CA VAL A 1119 -23.46 10.43 55.49
C VAL A 1119 -24.61 11.41 55.23
N ASP A 1120 -25.06 12.15 56.25
CA ASP A 1120 -26.13 13.15 56.10
C ASP A 1120 -25.61 14.41 55.39
N GLU A 1121 -24.38 14.83 55.72
CA GLU A 1121 -23.68 15.89 54.99
C GLU A 1121 -23.37 15.47 53.55
N LEU A 1122 -22.87 14.25 53.35
CA LEU A 1122 -22.63 13.67 52.01
C LEU A 1122 -23.91 13.71 51.17
N ALA A 1123 -25.05 13.30 51.73
CA ALA A 1123 -26.33 13.28 51.03
C ALA A 1123 -26.78 14.69 50.63
N ARG A 1124 -26.66 15.68 51.53
CA ARG A 1124 -26.95 17.09 51.21
C ARG A 1124 -26.05 17.63 50.10
N GLN A 1125 -24.74 17.38 50.17
CA GLN A 1125 -23.79 17.85 49.17
C GLN A 1125 -24.02 17.20 47.80
N MET A 1126 -24.27 15.88 47.78
CA MET A 1126 -24.59 15.17 46.54
C MET A 1126 -25.89 15.66 45.92
N HIS A 1127 -26.93 15.92 46.73
CA HIS A 1127 -28.17 16.50 46.21
C HIS A 1127 -27.94 17.86 45.56
N GLY A 1128 -27.18 18.76 46.21
CA GLY A 1128 -26.82 20.06 45.64
C GLY A 1128 -26.02 19.93 44.33
N LEU A 1129 -25.02 19.05 44.29
CA LEU A 1129 -24.19 18.81 43.10
C LEU A 1129 -25.01 18.23 41.93
N THR A 1130 -25.95 17.33 42.20
CA THR A 1130 -26.89 16.78 41.18
C THR A 1130 -27.75 17.90 40.60
N THR A 1131 -28.34 18.76 41.43
CA THR A 1131 -29.15 19.89 40.97
C THR A 1131 -28.33 20.92 40.17
N GLU A 1132 -27.11 21.24 40.60
CA GLU A 1132 -26.21 22.13 39.85
C GLU A 1132 -25.82 21.53 38.50
N CYS A 1133 -25.57 20.22 38.45
CA CYS A 1133 -25.25 19.52 37.22
C CYS A 1133 -26.41 19.56 36.22
N GLU A 1134 -27.64 19.25 36.66
CA GLU A 1134 -28.84 19.32 35.82
C GLU A 1134 -29.05 20.75 35.28
N ASN A 1135 -28.91 21.76 36.14
CA ASN A 1135 -29.03 23.16 35.74
C ASN A 1135 -27.96 23.55 34.72
N TYR A 1136 -26.70 23.16 34.93
CA TYR A 1136 -25.61 23.48 34.00
C TYR A 1136 -25.84 22.84 32.63
N VAL A 1137 -26.15 21.55 32.57
CA VAL A 1137 -26.30 20.83 31.30
C VAL A 1137 -27.52 21.32 30.51
N ASN A 1138 -28.60 21.72 31.21
CA ASN A 1138 -29.77 22.32 30.58
C ASN A 1138 -29.51 23.74 30.06
N ASN A 1139 -28.65 24.52 30.71
CA ASN A 1139 -28.35 25.90 30.33
C ASN A 1139 -27.17 26.04 29.35
N THR A 1140 -26.34 25.01 29.22
CA THR A 1140 -25.14 24.99 28.37
C THR A 1140 -25.16 23.70 27.51
N PRO A 1141 -26.04 23.62 26.50
CA PRO A 1141 -26.20 22.41 25.70
C PRO A 1141 -24.94 22.14 24.86
N TYR A 1142 -24.15 21.16 25.29
CA TYR A 1142 -23.03 20.63 24.56
C TYR A 1142 -22.91 19.12 24.77
N ALA A 1143 -22.94 18.35 23.69
CA ALA A 1143 -22.74 16.90 23.71
C ALA A 1143 -21.34 16.58 23.22
N ALA A 1144 -20.63 15.69 23.90
CA ALA A 1144 -19.25 15.31 23.58
C ALA A 1144 -19.15 13.81 23.24
N VAL A 1145 -18.26 13.47 22.31
CA VAL A 1145 -17.75 12.09 22.25
C VAL A 1145 -16.77 11.93 23.39
N VAL A 1146 -16.95 10.93 24.23
CA VAL A 1146 -16.12 10.70 25.41
C VAL A 1146 -15.57 9.29 25.43
N HIS A 1147 -14.42 9.10 26.08
CA HIS A 1147 -13.87 7.77 26.30
C HIS A 1147 -14.81 6.93 27.16
N GLY A 1148 -15.43 7.53 28.18
CA GLY A 1148 -16.41 6.90 29.07
C GLY A 1148 -15.77 6.17 30.26
N ASP A 1149 -14.59 5.58 30.07
CA ASP A 1149 -13.75 4.96 31.11
C ASP A 1149 -12.31 5.47 31.06
N ALA A 1150 -12.12 6.77 31.27
CA ALA A 1150 -10.79 7.41 31.23
C ALA A 1150 -9.92 7.03 32.44
N HIS A 1151 -9.60 5.74 32.60
CA HIS A 1151 -8.70 5.24 33.64
C HIS A 1151 -7.23 5.45 33.23
N PRO A 1152 -6.29 5.84 34.12
CA PRO A 1152 -4.88 6.04 33.76
C PRO A 1152 -4.20 4.83 33.09
N GLY A 1153 -4.67 3.61 33.40
CA GLY A 1153 -4.19 2.38 32.76
C GLY A 1153 -4.57 2.22 31.28
N ASN A 1154 -5.56 2.97 30.80
CA ASN A 1154 -6.02 2.92 29.41
C ASN A 1154 -5.21 3.85 28.49
N PHE A 1155 -4.19 4.54 29.03
CA PHE A 1155 -3.35 5.48 28.30
C PHE A 1155 -1.88 5.06 28.39
N PHE A 1156 -1.29 4.80 27.23
CA PHE A 1156 0.11 4.41 27.09
C PHE A 1156 0.91 5.60 26.59
N TYR A 1157 1.82 6.09 27.42
CA TYR A 1157 2.67 7.21 27.11
C TYR A 1157 4.03 6.74 26.58
N ASP A 1158 4.34 7.13 25.36
CA ASP A 1158 5.64 6.89 24.75
C ASP A 1158 6.55 8.10 24.95
N HIS A 1159 7.51 7.98 25.87
CA HIS A 1159 8.46 9.04 26.18
C HIS A 1159 9.35 9.42 24.98
N ALA A 1160 9.59 8.52 24.02
CA ALA A 1160 10.43 8.81 22.86
C ALA A 1160 9.73 9.71 21.85
N THR A 1161 8.42 9.54 21.68
CA THR A 1161 7.62 10.32 20.72
C THR A 1161 6.78 11.42 21.36
N GLY A 1162 6.64 11.40 22.69
CA GLY A 1162 5.78 12.31 23.44
C GLY A 1162 4.28 12.06 23.23
N GLN A 1163 3.89 10.95 22.61
CA GLN A 1163 2.49 10.65 22.26
C GLN A 1163 1.84 9.68 23.23
N VAL A 1164 0.50 9.75 23.33
CA VAL A 1164 -0.32 8.78 24.03
C VAL A 1164 -1.07 7.88 23.06
N THR A 1165 -1.11 6.58 23.34
CA THR A 1165 -2.00 5.61 22.69
C THR A 1165 -3.13 5.24 23.65
N VAL A 1166 -4.38 5.36 23.18
CA VAL A 1166 -5.60 5.02 23.92
C VAL A 1166 -5.99 3.56 23.68
N ILE A 1167 -6.32 2.83 24.74
CA ILE A 1167 -6.83 1.46 24.69
C ILE A 1167 -8.14 1.32 25.48
N ASP A 1168 -8.79 0.17 25.38
CA ASP A 1168 -10.04 -0.15 26.10
C ASP A 1168 -11.16 0.87 25.87
N CYS A 1169 -11.53 1.03 24.60
CA CYS A 1169 -12.46 2.08 24.19
C CYS A 1169 -13.92 1.63 24.15
N THR A 1170 -14.24 0.48 24.78
CA THR A 1170 -15.59 -0.11 24.76
C THR A 1170 -16.66 0.91 25.14
N THR A 1171 -16.44 1.69 26.20
CA THR A 1171 -17.42 2.65 26.75
C THR A 1171 -17.64 3.89 25.90
N LEU A 1172 -16.79 4.15 24.89
CA LEU A 1172 -16.97 5.29 23.99
C LEU A 1172 -18.28 5.15 23.22
N HIS A 1173 -18.71 3.92 22.91
CA HIS A 1173 -19.97 3.62 22.23
C HIS A 1173 -21.16 4.31 22.89
N SER A 1174 -21.22 4.32 24.22
CA SER A 1174 -22.34 4.91 24.95
C SER A 1174 -22.44 6.42 24.81
N SER A 1175 -21.39 7.08 24.31
CA SER A 1175 -21.39 8.53 24.02
C SER A 1175 -21.77 8.87 22.59
N LEU A 1176 -22.23 7.89 21.81
CA LEU A 1176 -22.59 8.02 20.41
C LEU A 1176 -24.07 7.78 20.18
N ASP A 1177 -24.71 8.67 19.42
CA ASP A 1177 -26.08 8.43 18.97
C ASP A 1177 -26.15 7.50 17.74
N VAL A 1178 -27.36 7.28 17.23
CA VAL A 1178 -27.65 6.42 16.05
C VAL A 1178 -26.83 6.78 14.80
N ASN A 1179 -26.41 8.04 14.65
CA ASN A 1179 -25.62 8.51 13.52
C ASN A 1179 -24.10 8.46 13.79
N GLY A 1180 -23.70 8.13 15.02
CA GLY A 1180 -22.33 8.25 15.49
C GLY A 1180 -21.93 9.68 15.86
N GLU A 1181 -22.92 10.56 16.10
CA GLU A 1181 -22.68 11.91 16.61
C GLU A 1181 -22.59 11.91 18.14
N ALA A 1182 -21.94 12.94 18.69
CA ALA A 1182 -21.73 13.09 20.11
C ALA A 1182 -23.04 13.11 20.92
N ASP A 1183 -23.08 12.36 22.02
CA ASP A 1183 -24.23 12.26 22.94
C ASP A 1183 -23.81 12.28 24.42
N GLY A 1184 -22.51 12.18 24.71
CA GLY A 1184 -21.98 12.17 26.07
C GLY A 1184 -21.74 13.55 26.67
N VAL A 1185 -21.15 13.58 27.87
CA VAL A 1185 -20.69 14.82 28.53
C VAL A 1185 -19.21 14.74 28.85
N LEU A 1186 -18.45 15.76 28.43
CA LEU A 1186 -16.98 15.76 28.56
C LEU A 1186 -16.54 15.56 30.01
N GLU A 1187 -17.26 16.14 30.98
CA GLU A 1187 -16.96 16.09 32.42
C GLU A 1187 -16.85 14.67 32.95
N ARG A 1188 -17.46 13.69 32.27
CA ARG A 1188 -17.32 12.27 32.57
C ARG A 1188 -15.87 11.82 32.53
N ASP A 1189 -15.14 12.15 31.48
CA ASP A 1189 -13.74 11.72 31.33
C ASP A 1189 -12.84 12.45 32.31
N LEU A 1190 -13.02 13.77 32.48
CA LEU A 1190 -12.24 14.55 33.45
C LEU A 1190 -12.43 14.02 34.87
N GLY A 1191 -13.69 13.86 35.28
CA GLY A 1191 -14.01 13.36 36.62
C GLY A 1191 -13.53 11.94 36.82
N HIS A 1192 -13.70 11.04 35.84
CA HIS A 1192 -13.23 9.67 36.02
C HIS A 1192 -11.71 9.58 36.11
N PHE A 1193 -10.99 10.31 35.23
CA PHE A 1193 -9.53 10.32 35.24
C PHE A 1193 -8.97 10.86 36.55
N VAL A 1194 -9.48 11.99 37.03
CA VAL A 1194 -9.02 12.61 38.28
C VAL A 1194 -9.31 11.72 39.49
N HIS A 1195 -10.52 11.15 39.59
CA HIS A 1195 -10.85 10.20 40.66
C HIS A 1195 -9.90 9.00 40.62
N MET A 1196 -9.70 8.40 39.45
CA MET A 1196 -8.88 7.21 39.35
C MET A 1196 -7.40 7.49 39.63
N LEU A 1197 -6.88 8.62 39.18
CA LEU A 1197 -5.53 9.10 39.52
C LEU A 1197 -5.36 9.32 41.02
N ARG A 1198 -6.34 9.97 41.69
CA ARG A 1198 -6.32 10.20 43.15
C ARG A 1198 -6.29 8.88 43.92
N ARG A 1199 -7.15 7.93 43.54
CA ARG A 1199 -7.30 6.65 44.24
C ARG A 1199 -6.09 5.74 44.03
N THR A 1200 -5.65 5.59 42.79
CA THR A 1200 -4.49 4.75 42.46
C THR A 1200 -3.21 5.36 43.03
N GLY A 1201 -3.09 6.69 43.06
CA GLY A 1201 -1.99 7.38 43.73
C GLY A 1201 -1.91 7.05 45.23
N GLU A 1202 -3.05 7.08 45.96
CA GLU A 1202 -3.10 6.68 47.37
C GLU A 1202 -2.67 5.22 47.56
N GLN A 1203 -3.23 4.32 46.73
CA GLN A 1203 -2.95 2.88 46.80
C GLN A 1203 -1.46 2.57 46.62
N TYR A 1204 -0.78 3.35 45.78
CA TYR A 1204 0.62 3.15 45.42
C TYR A 1204 1.57 4.12 46.13
N GLY A 1205 1.13 4.71 47.25
CA GLY A 1205 1.99 5.49 48.14
C GLY A 1205 2.54 6.77 47.50
N MET A 1206 1.83 7.36 46.53
CA MET A 1206 2.11 8.73 46.10
C MET A 1206 1.79 9.69 47.24
N THR A 1207 2.65 10.68 47.43
CA THR A 1207 2.43 11.74 48.41
C THR A 1207 1.31 12.66 47.95
N GLU A 1208 0.65 13.33 48.90
CA GLU A 1208 -0.42 14.30 48.61
C GLU A 1208 0.06 15.41 47.68
N SER A 1209 1.31 15.86 47.82
CA SER A 1209 1.92 16.85 46.92
C SER A 1209 2.11 16.33 45.50
N GLU A 1210 2.61 15.09 45.32
CA GLU A 1210 2.80 14.49 43.98
C GLU A 1210 1.45 14.32 43.27
N MET A 1211 0.41 13.88 43.99
CA MET A 1211 -0.95 13.76 43.45
C MET A 1211 -1.52 15.12 43.08
N LYS A 1212 -1.33 16.14 43.92
CA LYS A 1212 -1.75 17.52 43.64
C LYS A 1212 -1.11 18.06 42.38
N THR A 1213 0.20 17.89 42.22
CA THR A 1213 0.92 18.31 41.02
C THR A 1213 0.41 17.61 39.76
N CYS A 1214 0.14 16.31 39.81
CA CYS A 1214 -0.36 15.56 38.65
C CYS A 1214 -1.77 15.97 38.25
N ILE A 1215 -2.67 16.14 39.21
CA ILE A 1215 -4.05 16.56 38.95
C ILE A 1215 -4.11 18.01 38.44
N SER A 1216 -3.31 18.93 39.02
CA SER A 1216 -3.17 20.29 38.47
C SER A 1216 -2.65 20.24 37.04
N ALA A 1217 -1.59 19.46 36.76
CA ALA A 1217 -1.07 19.34 35.40
C ALA A 1217 -2.10 18.83 34.38
N PHE A 1218 -3.00 17.94 34.78
CA PHE A 1218 -4.12 17.50 33.95
C PHE A 1218 -5.15 18.61 33.72
N MET A 1219 -5.60 19.24 34.81
CA MET A 1219 -6.66 20.25 34.77
C MET A 1219 -6.21 21.52 34.08
N ASP A 1220 -4.99 22.00 34.34
CA ASP A 1220 -4.44 23.23 33.76
C ASP A 1220 -4.46 23.16 32.23
N VAL A 1221 -4.03 22.03 31.64
CA VAL A 1221 -4.07 21.82 30.18
C VAL A 1221 -5.50 21.98 29.64
N TYR A 1222 -6.48 21.45 30.37
CA TYR A 1222 -7.88 21.48 29.98
C TYR A 1222 -8.53 22.85 30.17
N THR A 1223 -8.34 23.49 31.32
CA THR A 1223 -8.96 24.78 31.65
C THR A 1223 -8.36 25.92 30.85
N LEU A 1224 -7.06 25.87 30.52
CA LEU A 1224 -6.40 26.84 29.63
C LEU A 1224 -6.99 26.82 28.22
N GLN A 1225 -7.31 25.64 27.69
CA GLN A 1225 -7.76 25.50 26.30
C GLN A 1225 -9.29 25.51 26.16
N ARG A 1226 -10.03 25.25 27.24
CA ARG A 1226 -11.50 25.21 27.24
C ARG A 1226 -12.09 25.87 28.49
N PRO A 1227 -12.15 27.22 28.54
CA PRO A 1227 -12.77 27.94 29.64
C PRO A 1227 -14.30 27.78 29.57
N GLY A 1228 -14.85 26.84 30.32
CA GLY A 1228 -16.30 26.58 30.31
C GLY A 1228 -16.75 25.28 30.98
N VAL A 1229 -15.84 24.41 31.38
CA VAL A 1229 -16.14 23.11 32.01
C VAL A 1229 -16.81 23.27 33.39
N SER A 1230 -17.84 22.46 33.68
CA SER A 1230 -18.54 22.51 34.97
C SER A 1230 -17.79 21.77 36.08
N ILE A 1231 -17.18 22.52 37.00
CA ILE A 1231 -16.55 21.96 38.21
C ILE A 1231 -17.58 21.24 39.10
N PRO A 1232 -18.81 21.74 39.32
CA PRO A 1232 -19.84 20.97 40.04
C PRO A 1232 -20.18 19.63 39.39
N THR A 1233 -20.30 19.58 38.06
CA THR A 1233 -20.58 18.34 37.33
C THR A 1233 -19.41 17.35 37.45
N ILE A 1234 -18.16 17.82 37.34
CA ILE A 1234 -16.97 17.00 37.58
C ILE A 1234 -16.98 16.42 39.01
N ARG A 1235 -17.27 17.26 40.03
CA ARG A 1235 -17.37 16.85 41.44
C ARG A 1235 -18.43 15.77 41.63
N MET A 1236 -19.63 15.98 41.07
CA MET A 1236 -20.72 15.01 41.13
C MET A 1236 -20.27 13.64 40.59
N LEU A 1237 -19.68 13.62 39.39
CA LEU A 1237 -19.27 12.39 38.71
C LEU A 1237 -18.10 11.67 39.42
N MET A 1238 -17.13 12.43 39.94
CA MET A 1238 -16.04 11.91 40.76
C MET A 1238 -16.56 11.23 42.03
N VAL A 1239 -17.41 11.94 42.79
CA VAL A 1239 -17.93 11.44 44.06
C VAL A 1239 -18.84 10.25 43.81
N CYS A 1240 -19.75 10.33 42.83
CA CYS A 1240 -20.58 9.20 42.41
C CYS A 1240 -19.74 7.96 42.11
N SER A 1241 -18.63 8.11 41.37
CA SER A 1241 -17.70 7.01 41.09
C SER A 1241 -17.02 6.46 42.36
N SER A 1242 -16.56 7.33 43.26
CA SER A 1242 -15.89 6.94 44.51
C SER A 1242 -16.81 6.21 45.49
N LEU A 1243 -18.11 6.56 45.53
CA LEU A 1243 -19.09 5.92 46.42
C LEU A 1243 -19.27 4.43 46.12
N SER A 1244 -19.04 3.98 44.88
CA SER A 1244 -19.07 2.55 44.56
C SER A 1244 -17.99 1.76 45.31
N PHE A 1245 -16.80 2.35 45.47
CA PHE A 1245 -15.68 1.72 46.20
C PHE A 1245 -15.84 1.86 47.71
N LEU A 1246 -16.38 3.00 48.17
CA LEU A 1246 -16.72 3.22 49.56
C LEU A 1246 -17.75 2.18 50.04
N ASN A 1247 -18.88 2.05 49.34
CA ASN A 1247 -19.95 1.13 49.71
C ASN A 1247 -19.47 -0.31 49.71
N ARG A 1248 -18.64 -0.71 48.74
CA ARG A 1248 -18.02 -2.04 48.72
C ARG A 1248 -17.15 -2.27 49.96
N SER A 1249 -16.31 -1.30 50.32
CA SER A 1249 -15.42 -1.41 51.49
C SER A 1249 -16.19 -1.39 52.80
N ALA A 1250 -17.30 -0.64 52.87
CA ALA A 1250 -18.18 -0.56 54.02
C ALA A 1250 -18.99 -1.85 54.20
N HIS A 1251 -19.36 -2.51 53.09
CA HIS A 1251 -20.02 -3.80 53.11
C HIS A 1251 -19.09 -4.94 53.55
N SER A 1252 -17.82 -4.92 53.12
CA SER A 1252 -16.84 -5.97 53.44
C SER A 1252 -16.02 -5.74 54.72
N ASP A 1253 -16.19 -4.60 55.39
CA ASP A 1253 -15.40 -4.14 56.57
C ASP A 1253 -13.88 -4.33 56.39
N ASP A 1254 -13.38 -4.02 55.19
CA ASP A 1254 -11.95 -4.17 54.86
C ASP A 1254 -11.15 -2.94 55.36
N GLY A 1255 -9.89 -3.13 55.74
CA GLY A 1255 -8.99 -2.11 56.32
C GLY A 1255 -8.72 -0.88 55.44
N LYS A 1256 -9.31 -0.85 54.24
CA LYS A 1256 -9.25 0.25 53.26
C LYS A 1256 -10.37 1.28 53.44
N LEU A 1257 -11.35 1.03 54.31
CA LEU A 1257 -12.52 1.89 54.49
C LEU A 1257 -12.17 3.36 54.80
N CYS A 1258 -11.27 3.60 55.76
CA CYS A 1258 -10.85 4.96 56.12
C CYS A 1258 -10.19 5.70 54.95
N ALA A 1259 -9.41 4.99 54.12
CA ALA A 1259 -8.80 5.57 52.93
C ALA A 1259 -9.85 5.93 51.87
N GLN A 1260 -10.88 5.09 51.67
CA GLN A 1260 -11.98 5.42 50.76
C GLN A 1260 -12.83 6.59 51.26
N ALA A 1261 -13.12 6.65 52.57
CA ALA A 1261 -13.80 7.77 53.20
C ALA A 1261 -13.05 9.09 53.00
N LYS A 1262 -11.72 9.08 53.18
CA LYS A 1262 -10.85 10.23 52.91
C LYS A 1262 -10.87 10.66 51.44
N ILE A 1263 -10.81 9.71 50.50
CA ILE A 1263 -10.89 10.01 49.05
C ILE A 1263 -12.21 10.71 48.73
N VAL A 1264 -13.34 10.23 49.25
CA VAL A 1264 -14.66 10.87 49.06
C VAL A 1264 -14.65 12.32 49.54
N GLN A 1265 -14.08 12.57 50.73
CA GLN A 1265 -13.96 13.94 51.28
C GLN A 1265 -13.07 14.84 50.44
N ASP A 1266 -11.95 14.33 49.94
CA ASP A 1266 -11.03 15.07 49.07
C ASP A 1266 -11.71 15.47 47.76
N LEU A 1267 -12.47 14.56 47.15
CA LEU A 1267 -13.20 14.80 45.91
C LEU A 1267 -14.39 15.75 46.10
N LEU A 1268 -15.07 15.70 47.25
CA LEU A 1268 -16.08 16.69 47.61
C LEU A 1268 -15.48 18.10 47.73
N CYS A 1269 -14.20 18.23 48.11
CA CYS A 1269 -13.49 19.51 48.20
C CYS A 1269 -12.70 19.90 46.93
N PHE A 1270 -12.89 19.18 45.82
CA PHE A 1270 -12.21 19.49 44.57
C PHE A 1270 -12.60 20.89 44.05
N GLY A 1271 -11.62 21.68 43.62
CA GLY A 1271 -11.77 23.08 43.20
C GLY A 1271 -11.62 24.12 44.32
N SER A 1272 -11.85 23.79 45.60
CA SER A 1272 -11.64 24.72 46.73
C SER A 1272 -10.28 24.52 47.45
N LYS A 1273 -9.82 23.27 47.60
CA LYS A 1273 -8.49 22.93 48.18
C LYS A 1273 -7.36 22.85 47.13
N TRP A 1274 -7.73 22.82 45.86
CA TRP A 1274 -6.86 22.64 44.71
C TRP A 1274 -7.04 23.92 43.90
N HIS A 1275 -6.27 24.98 44.21
CA HIS A 1275 -6.39 26.27 43.52
C HIS A 1275 -6.30 26.03 42.00
N LEU A 1276 -7.42 26.21 41.32
CA LEU A 1276 -7.52 26.28 39.86
C LEU A 1276 -7.34 27.77 39.54
N THR A 1277 -6.09 28.23 39.51
CA THR A 1277 -5.73 29.60 39.09
C THR A 1277 -5.92 29.77 37.60
#